data_AF-A0A7W8A467-F1
#
_entry.id   AF-A0A7W8A467-F1
#
_cell.length_a   1.000
_cell.length_b   1.000
_cell.length_c   1.000
_cell.angle_alpha   90.00
_cell.angle_beta   90.00
_cell.angle_gamma   90.00
#
_symmetry.space_group_name_H-M   'P 1'
#
loop_
_entity.id
_entity.type
_entity.pdbx_description
1 polymer ?
#
loop_
_entity_poly.entity_id
_entity_poly.type
_entity_poly.pdbx_seq_one_letter_code
_entity_poly.pdbx_strand_id
1 'polypeptide(L)'
;MVKHVLACLALLCGNIALTSAPAAATVNANVISVDASKPIGVVQPSVTGQMMEWASDSMNNAWAEKVANRSLETEPARSTLYDGFDTVDRSKWTPTSLDGAPAGTFTVSGGAAAITAAQPGRFGIMSNPVPGGRYATISVETRIVSATGTNAILSVYGGSGAFTNFAEFAIEGGVLKVHADGRPSWTGGAATTPSVLRIDVSGRDGSARTLRFFHNGTLVHTLTAFTGLPGDYRAFLYGWSGTVTADYLALTPDGTYDSFSGTALSPRWTTSRLEGTNNGSVSVSGGKATVTGGAQSRYGLLSDPIANTSVDWTTIETRLDGVTGTNGLINVYGGAGGFERFMEFGVEGGVAKVFTSDGTGNWTGGAVTLPATLTVQVSPYWSNGRLFRFFVNGVRVHELATRTDVPLQDFRLFLYGFGASTTVWDEVKVSQVHMLDRWDNHFEGGGVSGAWTPTTLEGGWGSAGAANSQMTINGAAGSRYGLMSQPLMESDVQDYAVEAKLDSYTGVNGLLNLYAGTGRGDFSKYLEFGVEAGTLRVFGDGVTPWTGPAISLPVTLRIEVGDTVSFFANGRLVHSLPKPAVLQNTEYHAFLYGFGTSVTKWDYLTWWRTDNAWRPDGHTDVATYDRERTAFNGSYAQRVDVQHTSGRRGISQGGIAVTAGRAYEVSVYLKQTGLSAPVTLALGPDTGDSPGYTPYATANVTGVAGTWSKHTVTLTPSVTDRYAKLFIGTAGTGTLWIDMAGVMPKDPAEVVHGGWRKDFVDRVAALNPGSIRWPGGIIADSYTFSDGIGPRDQRPPMYYGQWEAGWMTNDVGTDEVLGLAEALNIPVVLNVNWGQGTAATAANWVEYTNGAAGTTWGAKRGRAPYNVKTWEIGNEVWGSWTPGHTNAAAFAASYVTFRDAMAAKDATITFIGEGGDGTNNDQSWNTTMIANAGSKLDHLSIHYYSPQPLPQAYDSAAVYAASVGASAVIGDRMATVTNTILNGTSRDIKIAVTEHNAMYFNEEHRRSRSLEGALQEAGLLNLFMRRSDVNEVNAASTLMEFWDGSAIRLGNRGSFVTPTYLVQKLIADRHGPLLLPTTVTGPTYNAPAMGNLPARSGVPMLDVTSTRSADGAKLYVSVVNRDPSAAQAATINIAGAGTVGSTATVSTVGSPGYLDRNTWQQPTAIQTTTTTTTSVNAHTFPAHSFTVLTFDIAAAAVAAPVIVGKVTKTDGTPIAGATVTAGGPGVVTDASGHYRLPAAAGVRSLTVSASGYTTYVRTAVEVSALGASPLPVRLTP
;
A
#
# COMPACT_ATOMS: atom_id res chain seq x y z
N MET A 1 -52.40 -24.37 52.29
CA MET A 1 -51.38 -23.82 51.37
C MET A 1 -51.93 -23.19 50.09
N VAL A 2 -53.13 -23.54 49.60
CA VAL A 2 -53.70 -22.93 48.38
C VAL A 2 -54.23 -21.49 48.59
N LYS A 3 -54.54 -21.06 49.82
CA LYS A 3 -55.02 -19.68 50.12
C LYS A 3 -53.92 -18.61 50.26
N HIS A 4 -52.64 -18.99 50.41
CA HIS A 4 -51.54 -18.02 50.38
C HIS A 4 -50.98 -17.79 48.97
N VAL A 5 -51.19 -18.73 48.04
CA VAL A 5 -50.77 -18.60 46.64
C VAL A 5 -51.69 -17.64 45.87
N LEU A 6 -52.99 -17.58 46.19
CA LEU A 6 -53.93 -16.66 45.54
C LEU A 6 -53.78 -15.18 45.98
N ALA A 7 -53.23 -14.91 47.16
CA ALA A 7 -52.99 -13.53 47.62
C ALA A 7 -51.72 -12.92 47.00
N CYS A 8 -50.70 -13.73 46.68
CA CYS A 8 -49.51 -13.26 45.97
C CYS A 8 -49.74 -13.05 44.45
N LEU A 9 -50.72 -13.74 43.85
CA LEU A 9 -51.05 -13.57 42.43
C LEU A 9 -51.86 -12.29 42.12
N ALA A 10 -52.56 -11.72 43.10
CA ALA A 10 -53.30 -10.46 42.93
C ALA A 10 -52.43 -9.20 43.05
N LEU A 11 -51.19 -9.32 43.56
CA LEU A 11 -50.23 -8.21 43.69
C LEU A 11 -49.22 -8.11 42.53
N LEU A 12 -49.22 -9.04 41.57
CA LEU A 12 -48.33 -9.04 40.40
C LEU A 12 -49.02 -8.73 39.07
N CYS A 13 -50.34 -8.49 39.04
CA CYS A 13 -51.10 -8.20 37.81
C CYS A 13 -51.65 -6.76 37.74
N GLY A 14 -51.03 -5.82 38.44
CA GLY A 14 -51.50 -4.43 38.50
C GLY A 14 -50.39 -3.41 38.30
N ASN A 15 -49.82 -3.37 37.09
CA ASN A 15 -49.24 -2.18 36.46
C ASN A 15 -48.97 -2.46 34.97
N ILE A 16 -50.02 -2.85 34.25
CA ILE A 16 -50.16 -2.44 32.84
C ILE A 16 -50.77 -1.03 32.91
N ALA A 17 -49.97 -0.08 33.40
CA ALA A 17 -50.18 1.29 33.00
C ALA A 17 -49.54 1.36 31.62
N LEU A 18 -50.39 1.45 30.60
CA LEU A 18 -50.06 2.16 29.38
C LEU A 18 -49.25 3.38 29.81
N THR A 19 -47.93 3.33 29.66
CA THR A 19 -47.19 4.53 29.40
C THR A 19 -47.82 5.01 28.12
N SER A 20 -48.73 5.96 28.27
CA SER A 20 -49.24 6.82 27.21
C SER A 20 -48.18 6.90 26.14
N ALA A 21 -48.52 6.48 24.91
CA ALA A 21 -47.83 6.96 23.73
C ALA A 21 -47.45 8.42 24.02
N PRO A 22 -46.15 8.80 23.92
CA PRO A 22 -45.77 10.19 24.16
C PRO A 22 -46.77 11.01 23.36
N ALA A 23 -47.56 11.85 24.06
CA ALA A 23 -48.66 12.60 23.47
C ALA A 23 -48.19 13.05 22.12
N ALA A 24 -48.79 12.53 21.03
CA ALA A 24 -48.22 12.53 19.68
C ALA A 24 -47.50 13.86 19.51
N ALA A 25 -46.17 13.84 19.68
CA ALA A 25 -45.41 15.06 19.57
C ALA A 25 -45.81 15.52 18.18
N THR A 26 -46.41 16.71 18.08
CA THR A 26 -46.74 17.32 16.81
C THR A 26 -45.44 17.26 16.04
N VAL A 27 -45.28 16.23 15.19
CA VAL A 27 -44.09 16.07 14.37
C VAL A 27 -44.21 17.29 13.50
N ASN A 28 -43.38 18.29 13.76
CA ASN A 28 -43.28 19.43 12.88
C ASN A 28 -42.97 18.81 11.52
N ALA A 29 -43.98 18.78 10.64
CA ALA A 29 -43.86 18.17 9.34
C ALA A 29 -42.63 18.79 8.67
N ASN A 30 -41.81 17.99 8.00
CA ASN A 30 -40.68 18.57 7.29
C ASN A 30 -41.24 19.56 6.25
N VAL A 31 -40.71 20.78 6.22
CA VAL A 31 -41.05 21.77 5.21
C VAL A 31 -39.75 22.19 4.54
N ILE A 32 -39.67 21.94 3.24
CA ILE A 32 -38.59 22.39 2.36
C ILE A 32 -39.11 23.62 1.64
N SER A 33 -38.44 24.76 1.80
CA SER A 33 -38.79 26.00 1.09
C SER A 33 -37.64 26.44 0.19
N VAL A 34 -37.94 26.69 -1.08
CA VAL A 34 -36.97 27.09 -2.11
C VAL A 34 -37.42 28.40 -2.75
N ASP A 35 -36.54 29.41 -2.78
CA ASP A 35 -36.76 30.64 -3.56
C ASP A 35 -35.99 30.57 -4.88
N ALA A 36 -36.66 30.11 -5.94
CA ALA A 36 -36.05 29.92 -7.26
C ALA A 36 -35.73 31.24 -7.98
N SER A 37 -36.22 32.39 -7.48
CA SER A 37 -36.01 33.69 -8.13
C SER A 37 -34.66 34.33 -7.81
N LYS A 38 -33.99 33.88 -6.73
CA LYS A 38 -32.79 34.54 -6.19
C LYS A 38 -31.59 33.61 -6.11
N PRO A 39 -30.88 33.34 -7.22
CA PRO A 39 -29.58 32.66 -7.14
C PRO A 39 -28.66 33.36 -6.13
N ILE A 40 -28.11 32.60 -5.19
CA ILE A 40 -27.19 33.09 -4.13
C ILE A 40 -25.76 32.56 -4.28
N GLY A 41 -25.52 31.72 -5.28
CA GLY A 41 -24.19 31.23 -5.62
C GLY A 41 -24.18 30.56 -7.00
N VAL A 42 -22.98 30.34 -7.48
CA VAL A 42 -22.66 29.49 -8.63
C VAL A 42 -22.03 28.20 -8.09
N VAL A 43 -22.66 27.07 -8.40
CA VAL A 43 -22.13 25.73 -8.11
C VAL A 43 -21.10 25.40 -9.18
N GLN A 44 -19.92 24.97 -8.75
CA GLN A 44 -18.83 24.64 -9.66
C GLN A 44 -19.10 23.31 -10.39
N PRO A 45 -18.72 23.15 -11.68
CA PRO A 45 -18.94 21.92 -12.44
C PRO A 45 -18.35 20.64 -11.80
N SER A 46 -17.29 20.80 -11.00
CA SER A 46 -16.45 19.74 -10.44
C SER A 46 -16.70 19.47 -8.97
N VAL A 47 -17.92 19.73 -8.49
CA VAL A 47 -18.32 19.31 -7.14
C VAL A 47 -18.16 17.78 -6.93
N THR A 48 -18.15 16.99 -8.00
CA THR A 48 -17.95 15.52 -8.01
C THR A 48 -16.58 15.11 -8.59
N GLY A 49 -15.56 15.95 -8.48
CA GLY A 49 -14.20 15.57 -8.90
C GLY A 49 -13.68 14.35 -8.13
N GLN A 50 -12.63 13.73 -8.67
CA GLN A 50 -12.14 12.44 -8.22
C GLN A 50 -10.64 12.48 -7.99
N MET A 51 -10.18 11.81 -6.95
CA MET A 51 -8.76 11.54 -6.75
C MET A 51 -8.41 10.18 -7.34
N MET A 52 -7.42 10.19 -8.21
CA MET A 52 -6.85 8.99 -8.81
C MET A 52 -5.46 8.77 -8.21
N GLU A 53 -5.44 8.05 -7.09
CA GLU A 53 -4.22 7.60 -6.41
C GLU A 53 -3.76 6.25 -6.95
N TRP A 54 -2.45 6.07 -7.07
CA TRP A 54 -1.83 4.92 -7.70
C TRP A 54 -0.96 4.12 -6.75
N ALA A 55 -1.06 2.79 -6.81
CA ALA A 55 -0.19 1.87 -6.08
C ALA A 55 -0.05 0.51 -6.78
N SER A 56 1.06 -0.19 -6.50
CA SER A 56 1.35 -1.59 -6.85
C SER A 56 1.48 -1.95 -8.34
N ASP A 57 1.98 -3.16 -8.61
CA ASP A 57 2.32 -3.68 -9.95
C ASP A 57 1.14 -4.05 -10.83
N SER A 58 -0.06 -4.13 -10.26
CA SER A 58 -1.33 -4.31 -10.99
C SER A 58 -2.13 -3.00 -11.09
N MET A 59 -1.59 -1.90 -10.56
CA MET A 59 -2.10 -0.51 -10.56
C MET A 59 -3.63 -0.38 -10.47
N ASN A 60 -4.23 -1.09 -9.50
CA ASN A 60 -5.66 -1.11 -9.18
C ASN A 60 -6.57 -1.79 -10.21
N ASN A 61 -6.01 -2.65 -11.07
CA ASN A 61 -6.71 -3.42 -12.11
C ASN A 61 -7.41 -2.58 -13.19
N ALA A 62 -7.20 -1.25 -13.29
CA ALA A 62 -7.83 -0.41 -14.32
C ALA A 62 -7.06 -0.43 -15.65
N TRP A 63 -5.75 -0.66 -15.58
CA TRP A 63 -4.92 -0.92 -16.75
C TRP A 63 -5.15 -2.35 -17.25
N ALA A 64 -5.17 -2.56 -18.56
CA ALA A 64 -5.59 -3.83 -19.15
C ALA A 64 -4.50 -4.91 -19.20
N GLU A 65 -3.27 -4.57 -18.81
CA GLU A 65 -2.14 -5.49 -18.65
C GLU A 65 -2.53 -6.65 -17.73
N LYS A 66 -2.25 -7.88 -18.17
CA LYS A 66 -2.67 -9.10 -17.46
C LYS A 66 -1.56 -9.74 -16.65
N VAL A 67 -0.30 -9.44 -16.95
CA VAL A 67 0.85 -9.97 -16.21
C VAL A 67 1.12 -9.08 -15.01
N ALA A 68 1.18 -9.67 -13.82
CA ALA A 68 1.69 -9.01 -12.63
C ALA A 68 3.23 -8.90 -12.73
N ASN A 69 3.84 -7.82 -12.25
CA ASN A 69 5.30 -7.70 -12.12
C ASN A 69 6.05 -7.90 -13.46
N ARG A 70 5.66 -7.10 -14.46
CA ARG A 70 6.36 -7.06 -15.77
C ARG A 70 7.87 -6.87 -15.59
N SER A 71 8.26 -6.00 -14.67
CA SER A 71 9.64 -5.93 -14.16
C SER A 71 9.80 -6.88 -12.98
N LEU A 72 10.81 -7.74 -13.02
CA LEU A 72 11.05 -8.71 -11.94
C LEU A 72 11.57 -8.05 -10.66
N GLU A 73 11.98 -6.79 -10.71
CA GLU A 73 12.33 -6.00 -9.53
C GLU A 73 11.14 -5.82 -8.58
N THR A 74 9.92 -5.87 -9.12
CA THR A 74 8.71 -5.62 -8.34
C THR A 74 8.16 -6.86 -7.63
N GLU A 75 8.79 -8.02 -7.83
CA GLU A 75 8.41 -9.26 -7.14
C GLU A 75 8.49 -9.11 -5.60
N PRO A 76 7.39 -9.38 -4.86
CA PRO A 76 7.26 -9.08 -3.42
C PRO A 76 8.29 -9.70 -2.48
N ALA A 77 9.07 -10.68 -2.94
CA ALA A 77 9.99 -11.45 -2.11
C ALA A 77 11.38 -10.82 -1.90
N ARG A 78 11.74 -9.68 -2.51
CA ARG A 78 13.17 -9.29 -2.63
C ARG A 78 13.51 -7.80 -2.63
N SER A 79 13.42 -7.10 -1.49
CA SER A 79 13.95 -5.72 -1.36
C SER A 79 15.18 -5.65 -0.43
N THR A 80 16.35 -5.28 -0.97
CA THR A 80 17.55 -4.86 -0.21
C THR A 80 17.73 -3.33 -0.34
N LEU A 81 18.30 -2.67 0.69
CA LEU A 81 18.70 -1.26 0.62
C LEU A 81 20.00 -1.12 -0.21
N TYR A 82 19.88 -1.00 -1.53
CA TYR A 82 21.00 -0.87 -2.47
C TYR A 82 20.91 0.44 -3.28
N ASP A 83 22.03 1.15 -3.43
CA ASP A 83 22.21 2.29 -4.35
C ASP A 83 23.54 2.16 -5.14
N GLY A 84 23.46 2.06 -6.46
CA GLY A 84 24.56 2.43 -7.36
C GLY A 84 24.45 3.92 -7.68
N PHE A 85 25.54 4.69 -7.61
CA PHE A 85 25.49 6.15 -7.74
C PHE A 85 25.34 6.61 -9.21
N ASP A 86 24.26 6.22 -9.87
CA ASP A 86 23.76 6.84 -11.12
C ASP A 86 22.79 8.01 -10.81
N THR A 87 22.02 7.85 -9.74
CA THR A 87 21.26 8.86 -9.00
C THR A 87 21.41 8.57 -7.50
N VAL A 88 20.96 9.47 -6.61
CA VAL A 88 20.86 9.14 -5.17
C VAL A 88 19.41 8.94 -4.79
N ASP A 89 19.11 7.79 -4.21
CA ASP A 89 17.82 7.52 -3.59
C ASP A 89 17.71 8.29 -2.27
N ARG A 90 17.06 9.45 -2.31
CA ARG A 90 16.88 10.32 -1.15
C ARG A 90 15.94 9.73 -0.09
N SER A 91 15.17 8.70 -0.44
CA SER A 91 14.38 7.96 0.55
C SER A 91 15.26 7.14 1.48
N LYS A 92 16.46 6.74 1.02
CA LYS A 92 17.44 5.95 1.77
C LYS A 92 18.59 6.79 2.30
N TRP A 93 18.97 7.83 1.57
CA TRP A 93 20.21 8.56 1.76
C TRP A 93 20.04 10.08 1.80
N THR A 94 20.46 10.71 2.88
CA THR A 94 20.34 12.15 3.10
C THR A 94 21.73 12.81 3.10
N PRO A 95 22.01 13.78 2.22
CA PRO A 95 23.18 14.64 2.36
C PRO A 95 23.16 15.34 3.72
N THR A 96 24.21 15.16 4.50
CA THR A 96 24.24 15.56 5.90
C THR A 96 25.55 16.28 6.20
N SER A 97 25.45 17.43 6.85
CA SER A 97 26.56 18.12 7.54
C SER A 97 26.52 17.79 9.02
N LEU A 98 27.65 17.39 9.60
CA LEU A 98 27.81 17.17 11.04
C LEU A 98 28.87 18.12 11.63
N ASP A 99 28.80 18.33 12.94
CA ASP A 99 29.71 19.19 13.73
C ASP A 99 29.85 20.65 13.25
N GLY A 100 28.76 21.23 12.74
CA GLY A 100 28.76 22.62 12.27
C GLY A 100 29.55 22.86 10.97
N ALA A 101 29.90 21.79 10.25
CA ALA A 101 30.54 21.89 8.94
C ALA A 101 29.61 22.61 7.94
N PRO A 102 30.12 23.61 7.17
CA PRO A 102 29.36 24.20 6.07
C PRO A 102 28.89 23.11 5.10
N ALA A 103 27.69 23.26 4.53
CA ALA A 103 27.23 22.36 3.48
C ALA A 103 28.23 22.36 2.31
N GLY A 104 28.68 21.17 1.91
CA GLY A 104 29.52 20.96 0.73
C GLY A 104 28.66 20.74 -0.53
N THR A 105 29.28 20.22 -1.58
CA THR A 105 28.56 19.82 -2.80
C THR A 105 28.53 18.30 -2.94
N PHE A 106 27.34 17.76 -3.23
CA PHE A 106 27.15 16.35 -3.55
C PHE A 106 26.57 16.28 -4.97
N THR A 107 27.31 15.66 -5.89
CA THR A 107 26.90 15.55 -7.31
C THR A 107 27.06 14.12 -7.78
N VAL A 108 26.08 13.62 -8.53
CA VAL A 108 26.17 12.32 -9.18
C VAL A 108 26.36 12.53 -10.67
N SER A 109 27.39 11.92 -11.26
CA SER A 109 27.65 12.00 -12.68
C SER A 109 28.42 10.79 -13.18
N GLY A 110 27.92 10.13 -14.23
CA GLY A 110 28.63 9.02 -14.87
C GLY A 110 28.79 7.76 -14.00
N GLY A 111 27.78 7.43 -13.18
CA GLY A 111 27.79 6.24 -12.31
C GLY A 111 28.62 6.37 -11.03
N ALA A 112 29.03 7.60 -10.68
CA ALA A 112 29.69 7.87 -9.43
C ALA A 112 29.19 9.15 -8.74
N ALA A 113 29.17 9.13 -7.40
CA ALA A 113 28.90 10.27 -6.55
C ALA A 113 30.20 10.97 -6.15
N ALA A 114 30.32 12.26 -6.47
CA ALA A 114 31.35 13.15 -5.98
C ALA A 114 30.84 13.94 -4.77
N ILE A 115 31.55 13.79 -3.64
CA ILE A 115 31.29 14.44 -2.37
C ILE A 115 32.44 15.43 -2.11
N THR A 116 32.15 16.72 -2.19
CA THR A 116 33.15 17.78 -1.98
C THR A 116 32.87 18.55 -0.70
N ALA A 117 33.80 18.49 0.26
CA ALA A 117 33.73 19.29 1.48
C ALA A 117 34.36 20.67 1.26
N ALA A 118 33.68 21.75 1.66
CA ALA A 118 34.10 23.14 1.41
C ALA A 118 35.25 23.64 2.32
N GLN A 119 35.50 22.96 3.45
CA GLN A 119 36.54 23.19 4.47
C GLN A 119 36.77 21.87 5.26
N PRO A 120 37.78 21.75 6.15
CA PRO A 120 37.88 20.60 7.06
C PRO A 120 36.55 20.40 7.82
N GLY A 121 35.80 19.34 7.53
CA GLY A 121 34.48 19.13 8.11
C GLY A 121 33.76 17.90 7.56
N ARG A 122 32.74 17.41 8.28
CA ARG A 122 31.98 16.21 7.95
C ARG A 122 30.76 16.53 7.11
N PHE A 123 30.95 16.65 5.79
CA PHE A 123 29.85 16.72 4.82
C PHE A 123 29.86 15.51 3.90
N GLY A 124 28.74 14.79 3.85
CA GLY A 124 28.61 13.59 3.03
C GLY A 124 27.19 13.08 2.93
N ILE A 125 27.01 11.79 2.70
CA ILE A 125 25.73 11.15 2.48
C ILE A 125 25.46 10.07 3.55
N MET A 126 24.32 10.18 4.24
CA MET A 126 23.98 9.39 5.42
C MET A 126 22.74 8.54 5.20
N SER A 127 22.73 7.30 5.67
CA SER A 127 21.55 6.44 5.58
C SER A 127 20.45 6.88 6.57
N ASN A 128 19.23 6.39 6.34
CA ASN A 128 18.23 6.22 7.40
C ASN A 128 18.78 5.36 8.56
N PRO A 129 18.15 5.40 9.75
CA PRO A 129 18.49 4.48 10.83
C PRO A 129 18.45 3.04 10.31
N VAL A 130 19.60 2.39 10.39
CA VAL A 130 19.74 0.96 10.22
C VAL A 130 19.32 0.36 11.54
N PRO A 131 18.20 -0.40 11.59
CA PRO A 131 17.81 -1.10 12.80
C PRO A 131 18.96 -2.03 13.14
N GLY A 132 19.77 -1.70 14.13
CA GLY A 132 20.93 -2.49 14.50
C GLY A 132 20.50 -3.60 15.46
N GLY A 133 19.34 -4.20 15.15
CA GLY A 133 18.78 -5.37 15.80
C GLY A 133 19.85 -6.44 15.97
N ARG A 134 19.68 -7.22 17.03
CA ARG A 134 20.74 -7.94 17.75
C ARG A 134 21.45 -9.07 16.95
N TYR A 135 21.13 -9.29 15.67
CA TYR A 135 21.10 -10.64 15.10
C TYR A 135 21.61 -10.88 13.67
N ALA A 136 21.94 -9.85 12.88
CA ALA A 136 22.61 -10.03 11.57
C ALA A 136 23.86 -9.16 11.46
N THR A 137 24.91 -9.70 10.83
CA THR A 137 26.04 -8.86 10.40
C THR A 137 25.59 -8.06 9.19
N ILE A 138 25.64 -6.74 9.31
CA ILE A 138 25.33 -5.84 8.20
C ILE A 138 26.66 -5.38 7.62
N SER A 139 26.88 -5.70 6.35
CA SER A 139 27.99 -5.19 5.58
C SER A 139 27.63 -3.82 5.04
N VAL A 140 28.34 -2.79 5.51
CA VAL A 140 28.32 -1.44 4.93
C VAL A 140 29.51 -1.35 3.98
N GLU A 141 29.27 -1.23 2.68
CA GLU A 141 30.33 -1.28 1.66
C GLU A 141 30.23 -0.13 0.68
N THR A 142 31.37 0.44 0.30
CA THR A 142 31.47 1.41 -0.80
C THR A 142 32.72 1.17 -1.63
N ARG A 143 32.67 1.54 -2.90
CA ARG A 143 33.84 1.62 -3.77
C ARG A 143 34.23 3.06 -4.02
N ILE A 144 35.35 3.50 -3.44
CA ILE A 144 35.97 4.80 -3.68
C ILE A 144 36.69 4.75 -5.03
N VAL A 145 36.31 5.61 -5.96
CA VAL A 145 36.89 5.73 -7.30
C VAL A 145 38.12 6.60 -7.30
N SER A 146 38.03 7.75 -6.64
CA SER A 146 39.12 8.73 -6.54
C SER A 146 38.95 9.62 -5.30
N ALA A 147 40.04 10.21 -4.82
CA ALA A 147 40.01 11.20 -3.74
C ALA A 147 41.10 12.25 -3.97
N THR A 148 40.75 13.54 -3.89
CA THR A 148 41.68 14.68 -4.18
C THR A 148 42.12 15.47 -2.94
N GLY A 149 41.64 15.12 -1.75
CA GLY A 149 42.00 15.77 -0.48
C GLY A 149 42.58 14.80 0.55
N THR A 150 42.47 15.15 1.84
CA THR A 150 43.20 14.41 2.89
C THR A 150 42.67 13.00 3.08
N ASN A 151 41.34 12.79 3.04
CA ASN A 151 40.68 11.55 3.45
C ASN A 151 39.44 11.18 2.59
N ALA A 152 39.26 9.88 2.31
CA ALA A 152 37.97 9.29 1.92
C ALA A 152 37.48 8.36 3.04
N ILE A 153 36.28 8.60 3.59
CA ILE A 153 35.85 7.99 4.86
C ILE A 153 34.49 7.31 4.71
N LEU A 154 34.45 6.01 4.97
CA LEU A 154 33.22 5.26 5.23
C LEU A 154 33.03 5.12 6.74
N SER A 155 31.89 5.53 7.28
CA SER A 155 31.62 5.52 8.71
C SER A 155 30.33 4.79 9.06
N VAL A 156 30.32 4.20 10.25
CA VAL A 156 29.11 3.78 10.96
C VAL A 156 28.94 4.65 12.18
N TYR A 157 27.77 5.29 12.30
CA TYR A 157 27.50 6.38 13.24
C TYR A 157 26.24 6.11 14.06
N GLY A 158 26.34 6.26 15.38
CA GLY A 158 25.28 5.95 16.32
C GLY A 158 24.48 7.14 16.87
N GLY A 159 24.86 8.38 16.60
CA GLY A 159 24.22 9.56 17.21
C GLY A 159 23.04 10.14 16.41
N SER A 160 22.38 11.13 17.00
CA SER A 160 21.36 11.99 16.36
C SER A 160 21.75 13.49 16.40
N GLY A 161 23.03 13.80 16.68
CA GLY A 161 23.52 15.15 16.98
C GLY A 161 25.02 15.30 16.69
N ALA A 162 25.83 15.63 17.71
CA ALA A 162 27.29 15.70 17.57
C ALA A 162 27.88 14.35 17.09
N PHE A 163 28.99 14.38 16.35
CA PHE A 163 29.64 13.18 15.81
C PHE A 163 30.41 12.40 16.88
N THR A 164 29.67 11.76 17.78
CA THR A 164 30.14 10.84 18.80
C THR A 164 29.59 9.44 18.51
N ASN A 165 30.14 8.38 19.12
CA ASN A 165 29.66 7.01 18.91
C ASN A 165 29.80 6.56 17.44
N PHE A 166 31.03 6.57 16.91
CA PHE A 166 31.33 6.22 15.52
C PHE A 166 32.49 5.25 15.38
N ALA A 167 32.53 4.54 14.26
CA ALA A 167 33.74 3.92 13.72
C ALA A 167 33.87 4.25 12.22
N GLU A 168 35.05 4.70 11.82
CA GLU A 168 35.41 5.18 10.49
C GLU A 168 36.47 4.26 9.89
N PHE A 169 36.34 3.96 8.60
CA PHE A 169 37.35 3.32 7.78
C PHE A 169 37.73 4.26 6.63
N ALA A 170 39.01 4.63 6.60
CA ALA A 170 39.48 5.73 5.78
C ALA A 170 40.71 5.37 4.94
N ILE A 171 40.85 6.05 3.81
CA ILE A 171 42.12 6.17 3.08
C ILE A 171 42.65 7.58 3.36
N GLU A 172 43.70 7.69 4.18
CA GLU A 172 44.29 8.97 4.60
C GLU A 172 45.77 9.03 4.21
N GLY A 173 46.17 10.05 3.44
CA GLY A 173 47.58 10.21 3.03
C GLY A 173 48.17 8.99 2.31
N GLY A 174 47.34 8.20 1.61
CA GLY A 174 47.75 7.00 0.87
C GLY A 174 47.90 5.74 1.72
N VAL A 175 47.42 5.73 2.96
CA VAL A 175 47.38 4.54 3.83
C VAL A 175 45.99 4.31 4.40
N LEU A 176 45.67 3.06 4.73
CA LEU A 176 44.41 2.72 5.41
C LEU A 176 44.45 3.20 6.85
N LYS A 177 43.33 3.74 7.35
CA LYS A 177 43.16 4.03 8.77
C LYS A 177 41.79 3.61 9.28
N VAL A 178 41.75 3.23 10.55
CA VAL A 178 40.50 3.05 11.29
C VAL A 178 40.51 3.98 12.49
N HIS A 179 39.48 4.83 12.59
CA HIS A 179 39.23 5.68 13.74
C HIS A 179 37.94 5.21 14.42
N ALA A 180 37.91 5.14 15.74
CA ALA A 180 36.69 4.78 16.45
C ALA A 180 36.64 5.49 17.80
N ASP A 181 35.44 5.91 18.19
CA ASP A 181 35.25 6.71 19.40
C ASP A 181 35.71 5.95 20.66
N GLY A 182 36.51 6.59 21.51
CA GLY A 182 37.13 5.96 22.68
C GLY A 182 38.14 4.84 22.37
N ARG A 183 38.61 4.68 21.12
CA ARG A 183 39.63 3.67 20.74
C ARG A 183 40.87 4.34 20.09
N PRO A 184 42.08 3.79 20.29
CA PRO A 184 43.26 4.23 19.56
C PRO A 184 43.08 4.06 18.05
N SER A 185 43.53 5.04 17.27
CA SER A 185 43.49 4.92 15.80
C SER A 185 44.45 3.84 15.32
N TRP A 186 44.04 3.08 14.31
CA TRP A 186 44.87 2.08 13.66
C TRP A 186 45.31 2.60 12.29
N THR A 187 46.58 2.32 11.92
CA THR A 187 47.15 2.63 10.62
C THR A 187 47.58 1.34 9.95
N GLY A 188 47.08 1.11 8.73
CA GLY A 188 47.33 -0.06 7.92
C GLY A 188 48.36 0.16 6.81
N GLY A 189 48.35 -0.76 5.85
CA GLY A 189 49.18 -0.70 4.65
C GLY A 189 48.81 0.45 3.71
N ALA A 190 49.62 0.63 2.67
CA ALA A 190 49.35 1.59 1.61
C ALA A 190 48.05 1.24 0.86
N ALA A 191 47.26 2.26 0.53
CA ALA A 191 46.03 2.14 -0.25
C ALA A 191 45.99 3.23 -1.33
N THR A 192 45.60 2.82 -2.54
CA THR A 192 45.42 3.70 -3.70
C THR A 192 43.99 3.59 -4.19
N THR A 193 43.45 4.66 -4.77
CA THR A 193 42.12 4.61 -5.40
C THR A 193 42.27 4.13 -6.86
N PRO A 194 41.32 3.35 -7.41
CA PRO A 194 40.05 2.95 -6.79
C PRO A 194 40.24 1.86 -5.71
N SER A 195 39.38 1.87 -4.69
CA SER A 195 39.44 0.98 -3.53
C SER A 195 38.05 0.69 -3.00
N VAL A 196 37.78 -0.57 -2.62
CA VAL A 196 36.57 -0.97 -1.91
C VAL A 196 36.84 -0.95 -0.42
N LEU A 197 36.02 -0.21 0.33
CA LEU A 197 36.00 -0.16 1.79
C LEU A 197 34.73 -0.82 2.27
N ARG A 198 34.86 -1.83 3.14
CA ARG A 198 33.72 -2.50 3.79
C ARG A 198 33.89 -2.53 5.30
N ILE A 199 32.81 -2.23 6.02
CA ILE A 199 32.69 -2.41 7.46
C ILE A 199 31.58 -3.44 7.69
N ASP A 200 31.95 -4.60 8.20
CA ASP A 200 30.99 -5.58 8.69
C ASP A 200 30.68 -5.24 10.15
N VAL A 201 29.43 -4.83 10.41
CA VAL A 201 28.93 -4.50 11.74
C VAL A 201 28.19 -5.71 12.28
N SER A 202 28.73 -6.37 13.30
CA SER A 202 28.05 -7.51 13.92
C SER A 202 26.75 -7.08 14.62
N GLY A 203 25.92 -8.08 14.92
CA GLY A 203 24.91 -7.96 15.99
C GLY A 203 25.53 -7.54 17.33
N ARG A 204 24.68 -7.17 18.29
CA ARG A 204 25.11 -6.70 19.62
C ARG A 204 25.40 -7.88 20.56
N ASP A 205 26.58 -7.86 21.17
CA ASP A 205 26.93 -8.64 22.35
C ASP A 205 26.86 -7.72 23.59
N GLY A 206 25.75 -7.78 24.33
CA GLY A 206 25.43 -6.79 25.36
C GLY A 206 25.25 -5.39 24.79
N SER A 207 26.07 -4.43 25.26
CA SER A 207 26.15 -3.07 24.68
C SER A 207 27.22 -2.93 23.60
N ALA A 208 27.94 -4.00 23.27
CA ALA A 208 29.12 -3.98 22.43
C ALA A 208 28.90 -4.66 21.07
N ARG A 209 29.74 -4.33 20.08
CA ARG A 209 29.76 -4.95 18.75
C ARG A 209 31.19 -5.33 18.35
N THR A 210 31.31 -6.26 17.41
CA THR A 210 32.54 -6.48 16.65
C THR A 210 32.41 -5.82 15.30
N LEU A 211 33.37 -4.97 14.95
CA LEU A 211 33.47 -4.33 13.65
C LEU A 211 34.66 -4.90 12.90
N ARG A 212 34.44 -5.42 11.69
CA ARG A 212 35.52 -5.95 10.84
C ARG A 212 35.66 -5.07 9.59
N PHE A 213 36.89 -4.69 9.29
CA PHE A 213 37.20 -3.72 8.23
C PHE A 213 37.90 -4.43 7.09
N PHE A 214 37.33 -4.39 5.89
CA PHE A 214 37.88 -5.05 4.71
C PHE A 214 38.24 -4.05 3.62
N HIS A 215 39.47 -4.15 3.12
CA HIS A 215 39.94 -3.41 1.96
C HIS A 215 40.04 -4.35 0.76
N ASN A 216 39.36 -4.04 -0.34
CA ASN A 216 39.32 -4.88 -1.56
C ASN A 216 39.03 -6.37 -1.25
N GLY A 217 38.06 -6.60 -0.34
CA GLY A 217 37.66 -7.94 0.09
C GLY A 217 38.59 -8.62 1.11
N THR A 218 39.72 -8.03 1.46
CA THR A 218 40.67 -8.57 2.45
C THR A 218 40.43 -7.94 3.82
N LEU A 219 40.28 -8.76 4.87
CA LEU A 219 40.17 -8.27 6.25
C LEU A 219 41.50 -7.61 6.66
N VAL A 220 41.47 -6.32 7.03
CA VAL A 220 42.68 -5.57 7.40
C VAL A 220 42.70 -5.16 8.88
N HIS A 221 41.53 -5.03 9.51
CA HIS A 221 41.44 -4.67 10.92
C HIS A 221 40.16 -5.18 11.57
N THR A 222 40.15 -5.33 12.89
CA THR A 222 38.98 -5.73 13.67
C THR A 222 38.95 -4.97 15.00
N LEU A 223 37.82 -4.34 15.31
CA LEU A 223 37.53 -3.76 16.61
C LEU A 223 36.56 -4.67 17.36
N THR A 224 37.02 -5.29 18.45
CA THR A 224 36.18 -6.12 19.33
C THR A 224 35.64 -5.32 20.50
N ALA A 225 34.45 -5.68 20.97
CA ALA A 225 33.79 -5.05 22.12
C ALA A 225 33.60 -3.51 21.96
N PHE A 226 33.25 -3.05 20.77
CA PHE A 226 32.97 -1.64 20.49
C PHE A 226 31.58 -1.25 21.00
N THR A 227 31.50 -0.42 22.04
CA THR A 227 30.23 -0.01 22.67
C THR A 227 29.65 1.28 22.10
N GLY A 228 30.37 1.93 21.18
CA GLY A 228 29.98 3.20 20.58
C GLY A 228 28.94 3.09 19.48
N LEU A 229 28.16 2.01 19.35
CA LEU A 229 27.03 1.95 18.42
C LEU A 229 25.74 1.55 19.17
N PRO A 230 24.69 2.40 19.18
CA PRO A 230 23.42 2.14 19.82
C PRO A 230 22.62 1.02 19.12
N GLY A 231 21.36 0.85 19.56
CA GLY A 231 20.42 -0.14 19.03
C GLY A 231 20.36 0.01 17.53
N ASP A 232 20.14 1.24 17.08
CA ASP A 232 20.20 1.63 15.69
C ASP A 232 21.49 2.43 15.43
N TYR A 233 21.96 2.38 14.19
CA TYR A 233 23.08 3.19 13.73
C TYR A 233 22.85 3.58 12.27
N ARG A 234 23.74 4.36 11.67
CA ARG A 234 23.64 4.82 10.28
C ARG A 234 24.95 4.58 9.57
N ALA A 235 24.90 4.34 8.26
CA ALA A 235 26.06 4.41 7.40
C ALA A 235 26.26 5.87 6.94
N PHE A 236 27.49 6.35 6.91
CA PHE A 236 27.82 7.70 6.50
C PHE A 236 29.10 7.71 5.65
N LEU A 237 28.98 8.07 4.38
CA LEU A 237 30.11 8.22 3.46
C LEU A 237 30.40 9.70 3.27
N TYR A 238 31.62 10.14 3.59
CA TYR A 238 31.97 11.57 3.52
C TYR A 238 33.46 11.80 3.23
N GLY A 239 33.79 13.04 2.84
CA GLY A 239 35.15 13.53 2.72
C GLY A 239 35.45 14.58 3.79
N TRP A 240 36.64 14.55 4.39
CA TRP A 240 37.04 15.53 5.41
C TRP A 240 37.53 16.85 4.79
N SER A 241 38.25 16.77 3.68
CA SER A 241 38.68 17.90 2.86
C SER A 241 38.84 17.41 1.41
N GLY A 242 38.57 18.26 0.43
CA GLY A 242 38.63 17.89 -0.99
C GLY A 242 37.41 17.09 -1.47
N THR A 243 37.57 16.37 -2.59
CA THR A 243 36.49 15.60 -3.21
C THR A 243 36.74 14.10 -3.10
N VAL A 244 35.73 13.35 -2.67
CA VAL A 244 35.69 11.88 -2.67
C VAL A 244 34.70 11.44 -3.74
N THR A 245 35.12 10.61 -4.67
CA THR A 245 34.26 10.03 -5.70
C THR A 245 34.02 8.56 -5.38
N ALA A 246 32.77 8.08 -5.37
CA ALA A 246 32.42 6.68 -5.09
C ALA A 246 31.41 6.11 -6.11
N ASP A 247 31.52 4.83 -6.45
CA ASP A 247 30.64 4.15 -7.43
C ASP A 247 29.30 3.69 -6.81
N TYR A 248 29.32 3.21 -5.56
CA TYR A 248 28.12 2.74 -4.86
C TYR A 248 28.28 2.85 -3.35
N LEU A 249 27.17 2.75 -2.63
CA LEU A 249 27.13 2.53 -1.19
C LEU A 249 26.02 1.52 -0.88
N ALA A 250 26.38 0.39 -0.29
CA ALA A 250 25.51 -0.76 -0.10
C ALA A 250 25.41 -1.14 1.37
N LEU A 251 24.18 -1.45 1.83
CA LEU A 251 23.92 -2.11 3.11
C LEU A 251 23.38 -3.49 2.80
N THR A 252 24.22 -4.50 3.01
CA THR A 252 23.87 -5.89 2.67
C THR A 252 23.83 -6.70 3.96
N PRO A 253 22.69 -7.31 4.31
CA PRO A 253 22.69 -8.49 5.17
C PRO A 253 23.42 -9.60 4.39
N ASP A 254 24.57 -10.07 4.86
CA ASP A 254 25.38 -11.06 4.11
C ASP A 254 24.61 -12.38 3.92
N GLY A 255 24.54 -12.88 2.68
CA GLY A 255 23.86 -14.11 2.26
C GLY A 255 24.74 -15.15 1.56
N THR A 256 26.05 -14.89 1.39
CA THR A 256 27.01 -15.88 0.85
C THR A 256 27.98 -16.29 1.94
N TYR A 257 27.90 -17.54 2.38
CA TYR A 257 28.74 -18.02 3.47
C TYR A 257 30.15 -18.38 2.98
N ASP A 258 30.28 -19.14 1.88
CA ASP A 258 31.54 -19.36 1.13
C ASP A 258 31.26 -19.96 -0.28
N SER A 259 32.15 -19.74 -1.26
CA SER A 259 32.00 -20.23 -2.65
C SER A 259 33.07 -21.21 -3.12
N PHE A 260 34.03 -21.61 -2.24
CA PHE A 260 35.21 -22.44 -2.54
C PHE A 260 35.96 -22.14 -3.86
N SER A 261 35.71 -20.98 -4.46
CA SER A 261 36.16 -20.54 -5.79
C SER A 261 37.66 -20.21 -5.85
N GLY A 262 38.33 -20.14 -4.70
CA GLY A 262 39.75 -19.84 -4.57
C GLY A 262 40.67 -21.08 -4.69
N THR A 263 41.97 -20.85 -4.49
CA THR A 263 42.99 -21.90 -4.42
C THR A 263 43.35 -22.31 -2.99
N ALA A 264 42.67 -21.73 -2.00
CA ALA A 264 42.87 -21.98 -0.57
C ALA A 264 41.52 -21.95 0.15
N LEU A 265 41.46 -22.62 1.30
CA LEU A 265 40.28 -22.63 2.14
C LEU A 265 40.03 -21.25 2.74
N SER A 266 38.78 -20.79 2.72
CA SER A 266 38.38 -19.53 3.35
C SER A 266 38.66 -19.55 4.86
N PRO A 267 39.08 -18.42 5.46
CA PRO A 267 39.26 -18.32 6.91
C PRO A 267 38.01 -18.63 7.74
N ARG A 268 36.81 -18.59 7.13
CA ARG A 268 35.53 -18.94 7.77
C ARG A 268 35.38 -20.45 8.06
N TRP A 269 36.30 -21.26 7.56
CA TRP A 269 36.31 -22.72 7.75
C TRP A 269 37.60 -23.19 8.43
N THR A 270 37.45 -24.08 9.40
CA THR A 270 38.54 -24.74 10.12
C THR A 270 38.49 -26.24 9.85
N THR A 271 39.59 -26.83 9.36
CA THR A 271 39.71 -28.29 9.24
C THR A 271 39.66 -28.90 10.64
N SER A 272 38.65 -29.71 10.90
CA SER A 272 38.33 -30.19 12.25
C SER A 272 38.05 -31.68 12.25
N ARG A 273 38.43 -32.34 13.35
CA ARG A 273 38.03 -33.71 13.67
C ARG A 273 37.01 -33.64 14.79
N LEU A 274 35.75 -33.93 14.50
CA LEU A 274 34.68 -33.90 15.51
C LEU A 274 34.54 -35.24 16.25
N GLU A 275 34.97 -36.35 15.64
CA GLU A 275 34.89 -37.70 16.23
C GLU A 275 36.00 -38.61 15.69
N GLY A 276 36.51 -39.52 16.52
CA GLY A 276 37.56 -40.50 16.15
C GLY A 276 39.00 -40.03 16.42
N THR A 277 39.98 -40.85 16.02
CA THR A 277 41.42 -40.64 16.31
C THR A 277 42.28 -40.33 15.09
N ASN A 278 41.79 -40.56 13.88
CA ASN A 278 42.55 -40.41 12.64
C ASN A 278 42.14 -39.13 11.90
N ASN A 279 43.12 -38.34 11.49
CA ASN A 279 42.85 -37.19 10.61
C ASN A 279 42.65 -37.67 9.17
N GLY A 280 41.80 -36.96 8.46
CA GLY A 280 41.66 -37.06 7.01
C GLY A 280 42.46 -35.97 6.30
N SER A 281 41.99 -35.55 5.13
CA SER A 281 42.58 -34.43 4.38
C SER A 281 41.50 -33.51 3.81
N VAL A 282 41.83 -32.24 3.65
CA VAL A 282 41.02 -31.25 2.93
C VAL A 282 41.89 -30.53 1.92
N SER A 283 41.39 -30.35 0.70
CA SER A 283 42.00 -29.51 -0.33
C SER A 283 40.96 -28.63 -1.01
N VAL A 284 41.38 -27.48 -1.53
CA VAL A 284 40.52 -26.58 -2.33
C VAL A 284 41.20 -26.35 -3.66
N SER A 285 40.52 -26.69 -4.75
CA SER A 285 41.05 -26.54 -6.12
C SER A 285 39.93 -26.54 -7.15
N GLY A 286 40.05 -25.71 -8.19
CA GLY A 286 39.10 -25.70 -9.31
C GLY A 286 37.68 -25.29 -8.90
N GLY A 287 37.56 -24.45 -7.86
CA GLY A 287 36.29 -23.99 -7.31
C GLY A 287 35.59 -24.98 -6.38
N LYS A 288 36.28 -26.00 -5.88
CA LYS A 288 35.67 -27.04 -5.04
C LYS A 288 36.53 -27.37 -3.83
N ALA A 289 35.87 -27.64 -2.70
CA ALA A 289 36.47 -28.24 -1.52
C ALA A 289 36.32 -29.76 -1.57
N THR A 290 37.45 -30.47 -1.61
CA THR A 290 37.49 -31.93 -1.48
C THR A 290 37.84 -32.30 -0.05
N VAL A 291 36.95 -33.03 0.62
CA VAL A 291 37.10 -33.50 1.99
C VAL A 291 37.21 -35.02 1.97
N THR A 292 38.30 -35.57 2.48
CA THR A 292 38.49 -37.02 2.67
C THR A 292 38.53 -37.32 4.16
N GLY A 293 37.68 -38.22 4.64
CA GLY A 293 37.62 -38.61 6.03
C GLY A 293 38.85 -39.44 6.48
N GLY A 294 39.05 -39.51 7.80
CA GLY A 294 40.03 -40.41 8.42
C GLY A 294 39.39 -41.74 8.78
N ALA A 295 40.16 -42.83 8.84
CA ALA A 295 39.63 -44.16 9.21
C ALA A 295 38.88 -44.10 10.55
N GLN A 296 37.62 -44.56 10.56
CA GLN A 296 36.70 -44.51 11.71
C GLN A 296 36.61 -43.13 12.39
N SER A 297 36.72 -42.05 11.61
CA SER A 297 36.73 -40.68 12.13
C SER A 297 35.84 -39.76 11.29
N ARG A 298 35.20 -38.78 11.93
CA ARG A 298 34.51 -37.66 11.29
C ARG A 298 35.50 -36.50 11.17
N TYR A 299 36.06 -36.32 9.97
CA TYR A 299 37.04 -35.28 9.66
C TYR A 299 36.55 -34.45 8.48
N GLY A 300 36.63 -33.13 8.60
CA GLY A 300 36.13 -32.24 7.56
C GLY A 300 36.26 -30.77 7.86
N LEU A 301 35.38 -29.98 7.24
CA LEU A 301 35.36 -28.52 7.30
C LEU A 301 34.32 -28.05 8.30
N LEU A 302 34.76 -27.40 9.37
CA LEU A 302 33.90 -26.79 10.37
C LEU A 302 33.80 -25.29 10.16
N SER A 303 32.58 -24.78 10.08
CA SER A 303 32.33 -23.36 9.90
C SER A 303 32.55 -22.57 11.20
N ASP A 304 32.77 -21.26 11.06
CA ASP A 304 32.51 -20.30 12.13
C ASP A 304 31.03 -20.37 12.56
N PRO A 305 30.68 -19.89 13.77
CA PRO A 305 29.29 -19.80 14.19
C PRO A 305 28.43 -19.04 13.16
N ILE A 306 27.32 -19.64 12.74
CA ILE A 306 26.24 -18.99 12.03
C ILE A 306 25.26 -18.51 13.07
N ALA A 307 25.12 -17.18 13.18
CA ALA A 307 24.12 -16.58 14.02
C ALA A 307 22.73 -16.95 13.50
N ASN A 308 21.98 -17.80 14.22
CA ASN A 308 20.58 -18.05 13.92
C ASN A 308 19.75 -17.86 15.18
N THR A 309 19.05 -16.74 15.16
CA THR A 309 18.43 -16.11 16.32
C THR A 309 16.97 -16.52 16.38
N SER A 310 16.27 -16.20 17.46
CA SER A 310 14.87 -16.61 17.67
C SER A 310 13.87 -16.06 16.65
N VAL A 311 14.32 -15.28 15.65
CA VAL A 311 13.46 -14.60 14.66
C VAL A 311 13.86 -14.81 13.19
N ASP A 312 14.95 -15.53 12.91
CA ASP A 312 15.45 -15.69 11.52
C ASP A 312 15.15 -17.07 10.94
N TRP A 313 14.58 -17.09 9.74
CA TRP A 313 14.51 -18.32 8.96
C TRP A 313 15.80 -18.48 8.15
N THR A 314 16.65 -19.45 8.54
CA THR A 314 17.94 -19.70 7.90
C THR A 314 17.83 -20.81 6.86
N THR A 315 18.09 -20.51 5.60
CA THR A 315 18.25 -21.51 4.54
C THR A 315 19.73 -21.73 4.28
N ILE A 316 20.20 -22.95 4.54
CA ILE A 316 21.53 -23.45 4.19
C ILE A 316 21.39 -24.20 2.88
N GLU A 317 22.10 -23.79 1.86
CA GLU A 317 22.16 -24.47 0.58
C GLU A 317 23.61 -24.79 0.26
N THR A 318 23.89 -26.03 -0.13
CA THR A 318 25.21 -26.44 -0.59
C THR A 318 25.09 -27.46 -1.70
N ARG A 319 26.07 -27.46 -2.59
CA ARG A 319 26.11 -28.39 -3.72
C ARG A 319 27.16 -29.46 -3.47
N LEU A 320 26.66 -30.71 -3.41
CA LEU A 320 27.45 -31.91 -3.27
C LEU A 320 27.70 -32.51 -4.66
N ASP A 321 28.94 -32.41 -5.12
CA ASP A 321 29.33 -32.75 -6.49
C ASP A 321 29.77 -34.20 -6.67
N GLY A 322 30.29 -34.80 -5.60
CA GLY A 322 30.72 -36.19 -5.64
C GLY A 322 30.85 -36.77 -4.25
N VAL A 323 30.51 -38.06 -4.13
CA VAL A 323 30.73 -38.88 -2.94
C VAL A 323 31.34 -40.20 -3.40
N THR A 324 32.49 -40.56 -2.84
CA THR A 324 33.08 -41.89 -2.94
C THR A 324 33.20 -42.47 -1.54
N GLY A 325 32.74 -43.70 -1.31
CA GLY A 325 32.72 -44.31 0.03
C GLY A 325 31.32 -44.31 0.65
N THR A 326 31.24 -44.10 1.97
CA THR A 326 30.02 -44.31 2.76
C THR A 326 29.03 -43.16 2.63
N ASN A 327 29.45 -41.92 2.86
CA ASN A 327 28.52 -40.78 2.92
C ASN A 327 29.12 -39.41 2.56
N GLY A 328 28.24 -38.47 2.23
CA GLY A 328 28.50 -37.04 2.16
C GLY A 328 27.34 -36.29 2.79
N LEU A 329 27.55 -35.82 4.02
CA LEU A 329 26.53 -35.25 4.87
C LEU A 329 26.92 -33.83 5.30
N ILE A 330 25.91 -32.97 5.39
CA ILE A 330 25.98 -31.67 6.06
C ILE A 330 25.52 -31.91 7.48
N ASN A 331 26.31 -31.46 8.43
CA ASN A 331 25.94 -31.49 9.82
C ASN A 331 25.67 -30.06 10.32
N VAL A 332 24.50 -29.85 10.90
CA VAL A 332 24.08 -28.62 11.57
C VAL A 332 24.10 -28.92 13.07
N TYR A 333 25.01 -28.32 13.84
CA TYR A 333 25.13 -28.59 15.28
C TYR A 333 25.38 -27.31 16.09
N GLY A 334 24.86 -27.23 17.32
CA GLY A 334 24.86 -26.00 18.12
C GLY A 334 25.54 -26.11 19.49
N GLY A 335 26.75 -26.68 19.55
CA GLY A 335 27.50 -26.83 20.81
C GLY A 335 28.88 -26.13 20.78
N ALA A 336 29.36 -25.71 21.96
CA ALA A 336 30.74 -25.22 22.16
C ALA A 336 31.79 -26.34 22.31
N GLY A 337 31.38 -27.61 22.14
CA GLY A 337 32.17 -28.83 22.39
C GLY A 337 31.73 -30.03 21.52
N GLY A 338 32.01 -31.27 21.98
CA GLY A 338 31.91 -32.54 21.25
C GLY A 338 30.58 -32.85 20.54
N PHE A 339 30.61 -33.86 19.67
CA PHE A 339 29.58 -34.26 18.69
C PHE A 339 28.33 -34.89 19.33
N GLU A 340 27.55 -34.13 20.09
CA GLU A 340 26.43 -34.67 20.90
C GLU A 340 25.03 -34.13 20.52
N ARG A 341 24.97 -33.07 19.70
CA ARG A 341 23.75 -32.26 19.49
C ARG A 341 23.67 -31.72 18.07
N PHE A 342 23.17 -32.54 17.15
CA PHE A 342 23.28 -32.32 15.71
C PHE A 342 22.03 -32.73 14.94
N MET A 343 21.95 -32.18 13.73
CA MET A 343 21.09 -32.62 12.64
C MET A 343 21.96 -32.85 11.41
N GLU A 344 21.86 -34.02 10.80
CA GLU A 344 22.58 -34.36 9.57
C GLU A 344 21.65 -34.52 8.40
N PHE A 345 22.07 -34.04 7.24
CA PHE A 345 21.36 -34.25 5.99
C PHE A 345 22.33 -34.38 4.82
N GLY A 346 22.09 -35.36 3.95
CA GLY A 346 22.84 -35.52 2.71
C GLY A 346 22.66 -36.90 2.09
N VAL A 347 23.72 -37.42 1.46
CA VAL A 347 23.67 -38.68 0.70
C VAL A 347 24.50 -39.76 1.37
N GLU A 348 23.89 -40.93 1.60
CA GLU A 348 24.57 -42.14 2.09
C GLU A 348 24.08 -43.35 1.30
N GLY A 349 25.00 -44.16 0.76
CA GLY A 349 24.63 -45.31 -0.07
C GLY A 349 23.82 -44.97 -1.33
N GLY A 350 23.93 -43.74 -1.83
CA GLY A 350 23.21 -43.25 -3.01
C GLY A 350 21.77 -42.79 -2.76
N VAL A 351 21.32 -42.70 -1.50
CA VAL A 351 19.98 -42.19 -1.13
C VAL A 351 20.08 -41.02 -0.16
N ALA A 352 19.04 -40.19 -0.11
CA ALA A 352 18.96 -39.09 0.86
C ALA A 352 18.76 -39.63 2.28
N LYS A 353 19.47 -39.07 3.26
CA LYS A 353 19.33 -39.43 4.69
C LYS A 353 19.22 -38.19 5.54
N VAL A 354 18.42 -38.30 6.60
CA VAL A 354 18.44 -37.38 7.76
C VAL A 354 18.81 -38.18 9.00
N PHE A 355 19.75 -37.67 9.80
CA PHE A 355 20.07 -38.22 11.12
C PHE A 355 19.92 -37.15 12.20
N THR A 356 19.45 -37.55 13.37
CA THR A 356 19.30 -36.71 14.56
C THR A 356 20.15 -37.28 15.70
N SER A 357 20.51 -36.43 16.66
CA SER A 357 21.41 -36.81 17.75
C SER A 357 20.85 -37.89 18.68
N ASP A 358 19.53 -37.92 18.88
CA ASP A 358 18.82 -38.92 19.69
C ASP A 358 18.23 -40.08 18.86
N GLY A 359 18.45 -40.06 17.54
CA GLY A 359 17.91 -41.02 16.59
C GLY A 359 16.42 -40.87 16.28
N THR A 360 15.70 -39.98 16.98
CA THR A 360 14.28 -39.71 16.72
C THR A 360 14.13 -38.75 15.55
N GLY A 361 13.38 -39.15 14.52
CA GLY A 361 13.30 -38.38 13.26
C GLY A 361 14.34 -38.76 12.22
N ASN A 362 15.17 -39.80 12.46
CA ASN A 362 16.00 -40.38 11.40
C ASN A 362 15.12 -40.80 10.22
N TRP A 363 15.58 -40.49 9.01
CA TRP A 363 14.79 -40.72 7.80
C TRP A 363 15.67 -41.20 6.64
N THR A 364 15.09 -42.05 5.80
CA THR A 364 15.70 -42.55 4.56
C THR A 364 14.78 -42.26 3.38
N GLY A 365 15.34 -41.55 2.41
CA GLY A 365 14.65 -41.12 1.20
C GLY A 365 14.91 -41.97 -0.02
N GLY A 366 14.51 -41.43 -1.16
CA GLY A 366 14.79 -41.98 -2.48
C GLY A 366 16.24 -41.81 -2.93
N ALA A 367 16.55 -42.38 -4.09
CA ALA A 367 17.86 -42.28 -4.72
C ALA A 367 18.20 -40.83 -5.08
N VAL A 368 19.47 -40.46 -4.91
CA VAL A 368 20.00 -39.13 -5.24
C VAL A 368 21.09 -39.29 -6.29
N THR A 369 20.90 -38.64 -7.43
CA THR A 369 21.93 -38.53 -8.48
C THR A 369 22.79 -37.29 -8.20
N LEU A 370 24.11 -37.45 -8.17
CA LEU A 370 25.06 -36.36 -8.02
C LEU A 370 25.48 -35.78 -9.39
N PRO A 371 25.80 -34.49 -9.51
CA PRO A 371 25.81 -33.48 -8.44
C PRO A 371 24.39 -33.16 -7.96
N ALA A 372 24.24 -32.89 -6.66
CA ALA A 372 22.96 -32.54 -6.07
C ALA A 372 23.08 -31.31 -5.17
N THR A 373 22.10 -30.42 -5.27
CA THR A 373 21.91 -29.33 -4.31
C THR A 373 21.17 -29.87 -3.11
N LEU A 374 21.78 -29.74 -1.94
CA LEU A 374 21.22 -30.10 -0.66
C LEU A 374 20.85 -28.82 0.07
N THR A 375 19.58 -28.69 0.45
CA THR A 375 19.09 -27.53 1.20
C THR A 375 18.56 -27.96 2.55
N VAL A 376 19.00 -27.29 3.61
CA VAL A 376 18.45 -27.39 4.95
C VAL A 376 17.90 -26.03 5.33
N GLN A 377 16.58 -25.93 5.49
CA GLN A 377 15.97 -24.77 6.12
C GLN A 377 15.86 -25.03 7.61
N VAL A 378 16.35 -24.08 8.40
CA VAL A 378 16.35 -24.06 9.85
C VAL A 378 15.55 -22.85 10.27
N SER A 379 14.41 -23.09 10.90
CA SER A 379 13.59 -22.01 11.43
C SER A 379 14.29 -21.24 12.55
N PRO A 380 13.69 -20.12 12.99
CA PRO A 380 14.07 -19.53 14.26
C PRO A 380 13.92 -20.53 15.42
N TYR A 381 14.69 -20.34 16.50
CA TYR A 381 14.55 -21.18 17.69
C TYR A 381 13.37 -20.71 18.55
N TRP A 382 12.37 -21.57 18.66
CA TRP A 382 11.20 -21.34 19.51
C TRP A 382 11.36 -22.04 20.86
N SER A 383 10.47 -21.74 21.81
CA SER A 383 10.48 -22.39 23.14
C SER A 383 10.38 -23.93 23.08
N ASN A 384 9.88 -24.48 21.97
CA ASN A 384 9.74 -25.91 21.68
C ASN A 384 10.77 -26.46 20.67
N GLY A 385 11.82 -25.71 20.35
CA GLY A 385 12.89 -26.13 19.43
C GLY A 385 12.80 -25.48 18.04
N ARG A 386 13.42 -26.08 17.03
CA ARG A 386 13.48 -25.60 15.64
C ARG A 386 12.72 -26.52 14.69
N LEU A 387 12.20 -25.97 13.61
CA LEU A 387 11.74 -26.71 12.43
C LEU A 387 12.88 -26.80 11.43
N PHE A 388 13.15 -28.03 10.99
CA PHE A 388 14.07 -28.34 9.92
C PHE A 388 13.31 -28.82 8.69
N ARG A 389 13.58 -28.24 7.52
CA ARG A 389 13.09 -28.75 6.23
C ARG A 389 14.26 -29.12 5.35
N PHE A 390 14.18 -30.28 4.73
CA PHE A 390 15.26 -30.86 3.95
C PHE A 390 14.83 -30.97 2.49
N PHE A 391 15.68 -30.53 1.57
CA PHE A 391 15.41 -30.54 0.14
C PHE A 391 16.58 -31.14 -0.63
N VAL A 392 16.26 -31.86 -1.69
CA VAL A 392 17.22 -32.30 -2.71
C VAL A 392 16.80 -31.68 -4.03
N ASN A 393 17.70 -30.94 -4.68
CA ASN A 393 17.46 -30.26 -5.96
C ASN A 393 16.16 -29.43 -5.96
N GLY A 394 15.94 -28.68 -4.87
CA GLY A 394 14.76 -27.82 -4.69
C GLY A 394 13.45 -28.56 -4.33
N VAL A 395 13.44 -29.89 -4.31
CA VAL A 395 12.27 -30.68 -3.91
C VAL A 395 12.35 -31.00 -2.41
N ARG A 396 11.33 -30.64 -1.64
CA ARG A 396 11.27 -30.97 -0.20
C ARG A 396 11.11 -32.48 -0.02
N VAL A 397 12.07 -33.10 0.64
CA VAL A 397 12.11 -34.55 0.84
C VAL A 397 11.76 -34.97 2.27
N HIS A 398 12.02 -34.11 3.25
CA HIS A 398 11.70 -34.40 4.65
C HIS A 398 11.53 -33.13 5.48
N GLU A 399 10.89 -33.25 6.65
CA GLU A 399 10.65 -32.16 7.58
C GLU A 399 10.60 -32.69 9.03
N LEU A 400 11.25 -31.98 9.95
CA LEU A 400 11.30 -32.29 11.37
C LEU A 400 11.00 -31.03 12.17
N ALA A 401 9.82 -30.97 12.78
CA ALA A 401 9.43 -29.88 13.65
C ALA A 401 10.01 -30.07 15.06
N THR A 402 10.10 -28.97 15.83
CA THR A 402 10.28 -28.98 17.30
C THR A 402 11.53 -29.68 17.80
N ARG A 403 12.62 -29.55 17.04
CA ARG A 403 13.91 -30.18 17.36
C ARG A 403 14.71 -29.30 18.27
N THR A 404 15.08 -29.84 19.44
CA THR A 404 15.94 -29.16 20.41
C THR A 404 17.41 -29.55 20.28
N ASP A 405 17.73 -30.44 19.34
CA ASP A 405 19.09 -30.92 19.04
C ASP A 405 20.04 -29.77 18.69
N VAL A 406 19.54 -28.79 17.95
CA VAL A 406 20.29 -27.55 17.67
C VAL A 406 19.69 -26.44 18.54
N PRO A 407 20.36 -26.06 19.63
CA PRO A 407 19.79 -25.16 20.62
C PRO A 407 19.66 -23.70 20.11
N LEU A 408 19.13 -22.82 20.98
CA LEU A 408 18.89 -21.40 20.69
C LEU A 408 20.15 -20.63 20.28
N GLN A 409 21.32 -21.11 20.68
CA GLN A 409 22.58 -20.48 20.30
C GLN A 409 22.88 -20.63 18.81
N ASP A 410 23.85 -19.85 18.35
CA ASP A 410 24.46 -19.99 17.04
C ASP A 410 24.84 -21.45 16.78
N PHE A 411 24.54 -21.92 15.58
CA PHE A 411 24.93 -23.25 15.13
C PHE A 411 26.09 -23.16 14.14
N ARG A 412 26.73 -24.27 13.86
CA ARG A 412 27.80 -24.38 12.85
C ARG A 412 27.42 -25.41 11.81
N LEU A 413 28.01 -25.26 10.63
CA LEU A 413 27.99 -26.27 9.59
C LEU A 413 29.27 -27.09 9.68
N PHE A 414 29.13 -28.40 9.56
CA PHE A 414 30.27 -29.29 9.38
C PHE A 414 30.05 -30.13 8.12
N LEU A 415 30.87 -29.87 7.11
CA LEU A 415 30.92 -30.66 5.88
C LEU A 415 31.98 -31.74 6.05
N TYR A 416 31.59 -33.01 5.97
CA TYR A 416 32.52 -34.09 6.31
C TYR A 416 32.26 -35.38 5.54
N GLY A 417 33.28 -36.22 5.51
CA GLY A 417 33.17 -37.64 5.16
C GLY A 417 33.50 -38.52 6.37
N PHE A 418 32.74 -39.60 6.57
CA PHE A 418 33.06 -40.59 7.60
C PHE A 418 33.92 -41.73 7.05
N GLY A 419 34.99 -42.11 7.77
CA GLY A 419 35.87 -43.19 7.32
C GLY A 419 36.65 -42.81 6.06
N ALA A 420 36.90 -43.76 5.15
CA ALA A 420 37.60 -43.48 3.88
C ALA A 420 36.73 -42.77 2.82
N SER A 421 35.66 -42.09 3.23
CA SER A 421 34.76 -41.38 2.32
C SER A 421 35.41 -40.08 1.84
N THR A 422 35.31 -39.82 0.54
CA THR A 422 35.72 -38.56 -0.09
C THR A 422 34.50 -37.85 -0.64
N THR A 423 34.29 -36.60 -0.25
CA THR A 423 33.19 -35.73 -0.68
C THR A 423 33.73 -34.48 -1.36
N VAL A 424 33.08 -34.04 -2.43
CA VAL A 424 33.45 -32.83 -3.18
C VAL A 424 32.31 -31.82 -3.08
N TRP A 425 32.60 -30.62 -2.56
CA TRP A 425 31.64 -29.54 -2.32
C TRP A 425 31.99 -28.32 -3.17
N ASP A 426 31.00 -27.68 -3.79
CA ASP A 426 31.18 -26.52 -4.69
C ASP A 426 31.03 -25.19 -3.92
N GLU A 427 29.88 -24.97 -3.27
CA GLU A 427 29.62 -23.75 -2.50
C GLU A 427 28.74 -24.00 -1.27
N VAL A 428 28.73 -23.05 -0.33
CA VAL A 428 27.80 -22.98 0.80
C VAL A 428 27.18 -21.59 0.86
N LYS A 429 25.87 -21.54 0.63
CA LYS A 429 25.05 -20.34 0.78
C LYS A 429 24.26 -20.46 2.08
N VAL A 430 24.30 -19.40 2.87
CA VAL A 430 23.46 -19.26 4.05
C VAL A 430 22.69 -17.98 3.86
N SER A 431 21.40 -18.12 3.58
CA SER A 431 20.49 -16.99 3.49
C SER A 431 19.60 -16.96 4.71
N GLN A 432 19.40 -15.77 5.27
CA GLN A 432 18.50 -15.59 6.40
C GLN A 432 17.42 -14.61 5.96
N VAL A 433 16.17 -15.07 6.03
CA VAL A 433 15.03 -14.17 5.92
C VAL A 433 14.72 -13.73 7.33
N HIS A 434 15.01 -12.45 7.59
CA HIS A 434 14.47 -11.79 8.76
C HIS A 434 12.97 -11.65 8.53
N MET A 435 12.15 -12.26 9.37
CA MET A 435 10.71 -12.03 9.32
C MET A 435 10.47 -10.59 9.78
N LEU A 436 10.48 -9.63 8.85
CA LEU A 436 9.92 -8.31 9.13
C LEU A 436 8.43 -8.52 9.39
N ASP A 437 7.99 -8.11 10.57
CA ASP A 437 6.58 -8.07 10.97
C ASP A 437 5.82 -7.12 10.06
N ARG A 438 5.51 -7.63 8.87
CA ARG A 438 4.74 -6.94 7.85
C ARG A 438 3.33 -6.66 8.36
N TRP A 439 2.82 -7.49 9.29
CA TRP A 439 1.47 -7.39 9.87
C TRP A 439 1.41 -7.85 11.35
N ASP A 440 2.55 -7.85 12.06
CA ASP A 440 2.72 -8.51 13.38
C ASP A 440 2.33 -10.00 13.23
N ASN A 441 2.97 -10.65 12.24
CA ASN A 441 2.70 -12.04 11.90
C ASN A 441 3.10 -12.90 13.08
N HIS A 442 4.24 -12.58 13.71
CA HIS A 442 4.68 -13.15 14.96
C HIS A 442 4.31 -12.18 16.06
N PHE A 443 3.73 -12.66 17.16
CA PHE A 443 3.23 -11.78 18.22
C PHE A 443 4.37 -11.21 19.09
N GLU A 444 5.29 -10.47 18.47
CA GLU A 444 6.59 -10.04 19.00
C GLU A 444 6.64 -8.54 19.35
N GLY A 445 5.70 -8.04 20.15
CA GLY A 445 5.67 -6.60 20.47
C GLY A 445 5.30 -6.22 21.90
N GLY A 446 5.01 -7.18 22.78
CA GLY A 446 4.39 -6.88 24.08
C GLY A 446 2.96 -6.33 23.98
N GLY A 447 2.39 -6.26 22.77
CA GLY A 447 1.05 -5.78 22.45
C GLY A 447 0.52 -6.42 21.16
N VAL A 448 -0.77 -6.25 20.90
CA VAL A 448 -1.43 -6.76 19.68
C VAL A 448 -1.47 -5.62 18.66
N SER A 449 -1.03 -5.83 17.41
CA SER A 449 -1.09 -4.78 16.37
C SER A 449 -2.51 -4.27 16.10
N GLY A 450 -2.62 -3.02 15.62
CA GLY A 450 -3.90 -2.38 15.29
C GLY A 450 -4.67 -3.06 14.14
N ALA A 451 -4.06 -4.01 13.43
CA ALA A 451 -4.72 -4.82 12.40
C ALA A 451 -5.58 -5.95 12.99
N TRP A 452 -5.44 -6.24 14.29
CA TRP A 452 -6.22 -7.23 15.02
C TRP A 452 -7.20 -6.55 15.97
N THR A 453 -8.45 -7.00 15.91
CA THR A 453 -9.51 -6.52 16.81
C THR A 453 -9.85 -7.63 17.79
N PRO A 454 -9.56 -7.46 19.10
CA PRO A 454 -10.10 -8.36 20.10
C PRO A 454 -11.62 -8.29 20.08
N THR A 455 -12.25 -9.46 19.99
CA THR A 455 -13.69 -9.60 19.78
C THR A 455 -14.24 -10.86 20.45
N THR A 456 -15.56 -10.93 20.56
CA THR A 456 -16.28 -12.11 21.02
C THR A 456 -17.38 -12.46 20.02
N LEU A 457 -17.34 -13.68 19.49
CA LEU A 457 -18.39 -14.19 18.60
C LEU A 457 -19.59 -14.73 19.39
N GLU A 458 -19.40 -15.07 20.66
CA GLU A 458 -20.44 -15.58 21.56
C GLU A 458 -20.00 -15.36 23.01
N GLY A 459 -20.90 -14.96 23.91
CA GLY A 459 -20.60 -14.84 25.34
C GLY A 459 -19.72 -13.65 25.75
N GLY A 460 -19.14 -13.73 26.95
CA GLY A 460 -18.39 -12.63 27.59
C GLY A 460 -16.98 -12.39 27.03
N TRP A 461 -16.37 -11.28 27.44
CA TRP A 461 -15.00 -10.92 27.07
C TRP A 461 -13.98 -11.72 27.88
N GLY A 462 -12.96 -12.25 27.20
CA GLY A 462 -11.77 -12.84 27.79
C GLY A 462 -10.60 -11.86 27.83
N SER A 463 -9.37 -12.38 27.79
CA SER A 463 -8.17 -11.55 27.67
C SER A 463 -7.19 -12.12 26.63
N ALA A 464 -6.61 -11.25 25.83
CA ALA A 464 -5.56 -11.59 24.87
C ALA A 464 -4.31 -10.76 25.18
N GLY A 465 -3.14 -11.36 25.01
CA GLY A 465 -1.87 -10.66 25.20
C GLY A 465 -0.75 -11.31 24.42
N ALA A 466 0.08 -10.48 23.79
CA ALA A 466 1.30 -10.89 23.13
C ALA A 466 2.49 -10.72 24.10
N ALA A 467 3.22 -11.80 24.36
CA ALA A 467 4.45 -11.74 25.15
C ALA A 467 5.41 -12.87 24.75
N ASN A 468 6.71 -12.58 24.72
CA ASN A 468 7.76 -13.55 24.35
C ASN A 468 7.48 -14.27 23.02
N SER A 469 7.05 -13.53 22.00
CA SER A 469 6.75 -14.08 20.67
C SER A 469 5.60 -15.09 20.65
N GLN A 470 4.65 -14.97 21.59
CA GLN A 470 3.44 -15.79 21.62
C GLN A 470 2.22 -14.93 21.95
N MET A 471 1.15 -15.10 21.18
CA MET A 471 -0.20 -14.66 21.55
C MET A 471 -0.82 -15.67 22.48
N THR A 472 -1.15 -15.23 23.69
CA THR A 472 -2.00 -16.01 24.61
C THR A 472 -3.40 -15.43 24.59
N ILE A 473 -4.39 -16.27 24.25
CA ILE A 473 -5.81 -15.94 24.34
C ILE A 473 -6.41 -16.77 25.45
N ASN A 474 -6.98 -16.09 26.45
CA ASN A 474 -7.76 -16.69 27.54
C ASN A 474 -9.22 -16.44 27.24
N GLY A 475 -9.97 -17.50 26.95
CA GLY A 475 -11.42 -17.39 26.81
C GLY A 475 -12.12 -17.15 28.16
N ALA A 476 -13.35 -16.65 28.11
CA ALA A 476 -14.25 -16.57 29.26
C ALA A 476 -15.30 -17.71 29.23
N ALA A 477 -15.85 -18.06 30.40
CA ALA A 477 -16.84 -19.14 30.50
C ALA A 477 -18.01 -18.96 29.53
N GLY A 478 -18.29 -19.98 28.71
CA GLY A 478 -19.33 -19.94 27.68
C GLY A 478 -19.09 -18.93 26.56
N SER A 479 -17.85 -18.48 26.35
CA SER A 479 -17.52 -17.48 25.32
C SER A 479 -16.66 -18.03 24.18
N ARG A 480 -16.68 -17.31 23.05
CA ARG A 480 -15.76 -17.43 21.92
C ARG A 480 -15.00 -16.12 21.76
N TYR A 481 -14.19 -15.81 22.76
CA TYR A 481 -13.35 -14.61 22.77
C TYR A 481 -12.00 -14.87 22.10
N GLY A 482 -11.56 -13.91 21.28
CA GLY A 482 -10.33 -14.03 20.53
C GLY A 482 -9.89 -12.73 19.84
N LEU A 483 -8.97 -12.88 18.89
CA LEU A 483 -8.49 -11.81 18.02
C LEU A 483 -8.91 -12.09 16.58
N MET A 484 -9.60 -11.12 15.99
CA MET A 484 -10.07 -11.18 14.61
C MET A 484 -9.24 -10.25 13.74
N SER A 485 -8.81 -10.73 12.57
CA SER A 485 -8.16 -9.90 11.57
C SER A 485 -9.15 -8.89 10.98
N GLN A 486 -8.66 -7.87 10.29
CA GLN A 486 -9.47 -7.19 9.27
C GLN A 486 -9.99 -8.21 8.23
N PRO A 487 -11.12 -7.95 7.55
CA PRO A 487 -11.61 -8.87 6.53
C PRO A 487 -10.58 -9.01 5.41
N LEU A 488 -10.30 -10.23 4.97
CA LEU A 488 -9.36 -10.47 3.88
C LEU A 488 -9.90 -9.84 2.59
N MET A 489 -9.10 -8.97 1.98
CA MET A 489 -9.49 -8.11 0.85
C MET A 489 -9.92 -8.93 -0.37
N GLU A 490 -11.18 -8.83 -0.79
CA GLU A 490 -11.77 -9.56 -1.93
C GLU A 490 -11.67 -11.09 -1.83
N SER A 491 -11.65 -11.64 -0.61
CA SER A 491 -11.51 -13.08 -0.34
C SER A 491 -12.69 -13.95 -0.84
N ASP A 492 -13.80 -13.31 -1.19
CA ASP A 492 -14.95 -13.90 -1.85
C ASP A 492 -14.70 -14.21 -3.34
N VAL A 493 -13.65 -13.61 -3.93
CA VAL A 493 -13.32 -13.75 -5.35
C VAL A 493 -11.85 -14.05 -5.66
N GLN A 494 -10.96 -13.90 -4.68
CA GLN A 494 -9.53 -14.23 -4.75
C GLN A 494 -9.21 -15.42 -3.86
N ASP A 495 -8.15 -16.14 -4.23
CA ASP A 495 -7.69 -17.30 -3.49
C ASP A 495 -6.65 -16.89 -2.45
N TYR A 496 -6.81 -17.40 -1.24
CA TYR A 496 -5.99 -17.04 -0.09
C TYR A 496 -5.46 -18.27 0.64
N ALA A 497 -4.21 -18.21 1.06
CA ALA A 497 -3.66 -19.08 2.09
C ALA A 497 -3.69 -18.33 3.43
N VAL A 498 -4.16 -18.99 4.48
CA VAL A 498 -4.09 -18.53 5.88
C VAL A 498 -3.33 -19.58 6.67
N GLU A 499 -2.22 -19.21 7.29
CA GLU A 499 -1.35 -20.10 8.05
C GLU A 499 -1.16 -19.57 9.48
N ALA A 500 -1.31 -20.45 10.47
CA ALA A 500 -1.09 -20.13 11.86
C ALA A 500 -0.35 -21.27 12.57
N LYS A 501 0.52 -20.93 13.53
CA LYS A 501 1.21 -21.94 14.33
C LYS A 501 0.66 -21.97 15.76
N LEU A 502 0.00 -23.08 16.10
CA LEU A 502 -0.54 -23.36 17.42
C LEU A 502 0.54 -24.02 18.28
N ASP A 503 0.99 -23.33 19.32
CA ASP A 503 2.03 -23.83 20.22
C ASP A 503 1.50 -24.73 21.34
N SER A 504 0.39 -24.33 21.96
CA SER A 504 -0.29 -25.12 22.99
C SER A 504 -1.74 -24.70 23.13
N TYR A 505 -2.57 -25.59 23.67
CA TYR A 505 -3.89 -25.22 24.19
C TYR A 505 -4.20 -25.98 25.50
N THR A 506 -5.01 -25.38 26.36
CA THR A 506 -5.65 -26.07 27.50
C THR A 506 -7.16 -25.96 27.36
N GLY A 507 -7.90 -26.96 27.87
CA GLY A 507 -9.35 -27.02 27.70
C GLY A 507 -9.74 -27.90 26.53
N VAL A 508 -10.62 -27.38 25.65
CA VAL A 508 -11.31 -28.20 24.64
C VAL A 508 -10.51 -28.33 23.35
N ASN A 509 -10.03 -27.21 22.80
CA ASN A 509 -9.43 -27.15 21.47
C ASN A 509 -8.50 -25.94 21.27
N GLY A 510 -7.71 -25.99 20.20
CA GLY A 510 -7.01 -24.84 19.61
C GLY A 510 -7.27 -24.83 18.11
N LEU A 511 -8.00 -23.82 17.63
CA LEU A 511 -8.57 -23.80 16.28
C LEU A 511 -8.19 -22.49 15.56
N LEU A 512 -7.79 -22.63 14.30
CA LEU A 512 -7.75 -21.56 13.32
C LEU A 512 -9.14 -21.47 12.67
N ASN A 513 -9.78 -20.31 12.77
CA ASN A 513 -11.12 -20.08 12.25
C ASN A 513 -11.09 -19.10 11.08
N LEU A 514 -11.79 -19.44 10.00
CA LEU A 514 -12.22 -18.50 8.96
C LEU A 514 -13.68 -18.12 9.20
N TYR A 515 -13.93 -16.86 9.53
CA TYR A 515 -15.25 -16.35 9.89
C TYR A 515 -15.78 -15.39 8.84
N ALA A 516 -16.94 -15.71 8.25
CA ALA A 516 -17.59 -14.93 7.20
C ALA A 516 -18.82 -14.14 7.71
N GLY A 517 -18.96 -13.98 9.02
CA GLY A 517 -20.01 -13.16 9.62
C GLY A 517 -19.60 -11.70 9.74
N THR A 518 -20.60 -10.85 9.95
CA THR A 518 -20.41 -9.39 9.89
C THR A 518 -20.31 -8.73 11.26
N GLY A 519 -20.42 -9.45 12.39
CA GLY A 519 -20.45 -8.77 13.69
C GLY A 519 -20.27 -9.68 14.91
N ARG A 520 -20.23 -9.04 16.08
CA ARG A 520 -20.08 -9.65 17.40
C ARG A 520 -21.37 -10.34 17.85
N GLY A 521 -21.22 -11.44 18.58
CA GLY A 521 -22.37 -12.19 19.13
C GLY A 521 -23.12 -13.06 18.11
N ASP A 522 -22.55 -13.27 16.92
CA ASP A 522 -23.01 -14.24 15.93
C ASP A 522 -21.89 -15.27 15.68
N PHE A 523 -22.23 -16.55 15.76
CA PHE A 523 -21.33 -17.66 15.46
C PHE A 523 -22.02 -18.68 14.53
N SER A 524 -22.53 -18.19 13.40
CA SER A 524 -23.29 -18.99 12.43
C SER A 524 -22.69 -19.00 11.02
N LYS A 525 -21.49 -18.44 10.84
CA LYS A 525 -20.79 -18.37 9.55
C LYS A 525 -19.30 -18.64 9.67
N TYR A 526 -18.91 -19.88 9.94
CA TYR A 526 -17.51 -20.23 10.18
C TYR A 526 -17.05 -21.53 9.49
N LEU A 527 -15.72 -21.61 9.31
CA LEU A 527 -14.97 -22.81 8.99
C LEU A 527 -13.77 -22.90 9.93
N GLU A 528 -13.66 -24.02 10.65
CA GLU A 528 -12.61 -24.24 11.65
C GLU A 528 -11.69 -25.39 11.24
N PHE A 529 -10.39 -25.20 11.50
CA PHE A 529 -9.36 -26.21 11.36
C PHE A 529 -8.38 -26.13 12.54
N GLY A 530 -8.09 -27.27 13.17
CA GLY A 530 -7.09 -27.31 14.23
C GLY A 530 -7.12 -28.60 15.04
N VAL A 531 -6.83 -28.51 16.33
CA VAL A 531 -6.67 -29.67 17.22
C VAL A 531 -7.76 -29.71 18.29
N GLU A 532 -8.45 -30.84 18.40
CA GLU A 532 -9.43 -31.16 19.45
C GLU A 532 -9.10 -32.55 20.00
N ALA A 533 -8.98 -32.67 21.32
CA ALA A 533 -8.62 -33.92 21.99
C ALA A 533 -7.41 -34.68 21.37
N GLY A 534 -6.40 -33.94 20.87
CA GLY A 534 -5.18 -34.52 20.27
C GLY A 534 -5.31 -35.01 18.82
N THR A 535 -6.43 -34.74 18.15
CA THR A 535 -6.66 -35.10 16.74
C THR A 535 -6.94 -33.87 15.89
N LEU A 536 -6.56 -33.92 14.61
CA LEU A 536 -6.93 -32.87 13.67
C LEU A 536 -8.44 -32.88 13.40
N ARG A 537 -9.03 -31.69 13.27
CA ARG A 537 -10.46 -31.53 13.03
C ARG A 537 -10.70 -30.47 11.98
N VAL A 538 -11.66 -30.74 11.10
CA VAL A 538 -12.25 -29.73 10.20
C VAL A 538 -13.75 -29.78 10.41
N PHE A 539 -14.37 -28.65 10.70
CA PHE A 539 -15.83 -28.53 10.81
C PHE A 539 -16.25 -27.08 10.64
N GLY A 540 -17.54 -26.84 10.40
CA GLY A 540 -18.06 -25.52 10.10
C GLY A 540 -19.49 -25.59 9.61
N ASP A 541 -20.07 -24.45 9.29
CA ASP A 541 -21.47 -24.38 8.85
C ASP A 541 -21.64 -25.03 7.48
N GLY A 542 -22.54 -26.02 7.42
CA GLY A 542 -22.77 -26.81 6.20
C GLY A 542 -21.61 -27.72 5.80
N VAL A 543 -20.58 -27.87 6.65
CA VAL A 543 -19.45 -28.77 6.43
C VAL A 543 -19.65 -30.04 7.25
N THR A 544 -19.54 -31.20 6.61
CA THR A 544 -19.55 -32.49 7.33
C THR A 544 -18.29 -32.56 8.19
N PRO A 545 -18.39 -32.70 9.53
CA PRO A 545 -17.22 -32.74 10.39
C PRO A 545 -16.27 -33.87 10.01
N TRP A 546 -14.99 -33.55 9.89
CA TRP A 546 -13.93 -34.50 9.61
C TRP A 546 -13.01 -34.63 10.82
N THR A 547 -12.62 -35.87 11.12
CA THR A 547 -11.63 -36.19 12.15
C THR A 547 -10.44 -36.82 11.46
N GLY A 548 -9.29 -36.17 11.64
CA GLY A 548 -8.02 -36.55 11.03
C GLY A 548 -7.16 -37.41 11.93
N PRO A 549 -5.89 -37.62 11.52
CA PRO A 549 -4.93 -38.33 12.33
C PRO A 549 -4.64 -37.60 13.64
N ALA A 550 -4.13 -38.34 14.62
CA ALA A 550 -3.55 -37.76 15.83
C ALA A 550 -2.38 -36.84 15.47
N ILE A 551 -2.24 -35.75 16.22
CA ILE A 551 -1.14 -34.80 16.03
C ILE A 551 -0.63 -34.27 17.36
N SER A 552 0.67 -34.06 17.45
CA SER A 552 1.32 -33.45 18.61
C SER A 552 1.49 -31.94 18.38
N LEU A 553 1.44 -31.18 19.48
CA LEU A 553 1.75 -29.75 19.47
C LEU A 553 3.25 -29.52 19.68
N PRO A 554 3.79 -28.39 19.20
CA PRO A 554 3.15 -27.40 18.32
C PRO A 554 2.82 -27.95 16.93
N VAL A 555 1.89 -27.29 16.26
CA VAL A 555 1.49 -27.63 14.89
C VAL A 555 1.31 -26.36 14.06
N THR A 556 1.81 -26.38 12.83
CA THR A 556 1.49 -25.36 11.83
C THR A 556 0.24 -25.78 11.08
N LEU A 557 -0.80 -24.95 11.11
CA LEU A 557 -2.09 -25.16 10.47
C LEU A 557 -2.21 -24.17 9.31
N ARG A 558 -2.47 -24.67 8.10
CA ARG A 558 -2.75 -23.81 6.94
C ARG A 558 -4.06 -24.20 6.26
N ILE A 559 -4.85 -23.20 5.90
CA ILE A 559 -6.04 -23.32 5.08
C ILE A 559 -5.78 -22.56 3.78
N GLU A 560 -5.78 -23.25 2.65
CA GLU A 560 -5.78 -22.64 1.32
C GLU A 560 -7.21 -22.66 0.80
N VAL A 561 -7.75 -21.49 0.47
CA VAL A 561 -9.12 -21.29 0.02
C VAL A 561 -9.09 -20.90 -1.45
N GLY A 562 -9.40 -21.84 -2.34
CA GLY A 562 -9.79 -21.59 -3.72
C GLY A 562 -11.12 -22.26 -4.04
N ASP A 563 -11.33 -22.73 -5.28
CA ASP A 563 -12.50 -23.57 -5.62
C ASP A 563 -12.58 -24.85 -4.77
N THR A 564 -11.42 -25.33 -4.33
CA THR A 564 -11.26 -26.34 -3.28
C THR A 564 -10.60 -25.69 -2.06
N VAL A 565 -11.09 -26.01 -0.87
CA VAL A 565 -10.41 -25.65 0.38
C VAL A 565 -9.51 -26.80 0.80
N SER A 566 -8.22 -26.51 0.92
CA SER A 566 -7.17 -27.48 1.26
C SER A 566 -6.58 -27.18 2.63
N PHE A 567 -6.48 -28.20 3.47
CA PHE A 567 -6.00 -28.09 4.85
C PHE A 567 -4.65 -28.77 4.99
N PHE A 568 -3.67 -28.07 5.55
CA PHE A 568 -2.33 -28.57 5.76
C PHE A 568 -1.95 -28.52 7.23
N ALA A 569 -1.36 -29.61 7.72
CA ALA A 569 -0.71 -29.64 9.02
C ALA A 569 0.79 -29.89 8.82
N ASN A 570 1.65 -29.03 9.38
CA ASN A 570 3.11 -29.07 9.18
C ASN A 570 3.49 -29.19 7.70
N GLY A 571 2.86 -28.34 6.87
CA GLY A 571 3.08 -28.29 5.43
C GLY A 571 2.66 -29.53 4.64
N ARG A 572 2.01 -30.52 5.26
CA ARG A 572 1.45 -31.71 4.60
C ARG A 572 -0.05 -31.54 4.42
N LEU A 573 -0.56 -31.76 3.21
CA LEU A 573 -2.00 -31.83 2.94
C LEU A 573 -2.63 -32.96 3.76
N VAL A 574 -3.61 -32.64 4.58
CA VAL A 574 -4.30 -33.61 5.46
C VAL A 574 -5.77 -33.80 5.09
N HIS A 575 -6.39 -32.79 4.50
CA HIS A 575 -7.78 -32.85 4.04
C HIS A 575 -8.02 -31.84 2.93
N SER A 576 -9.06 -32.07 2.12
CA SER A 576 -9.55 -31.10 1.14
C SER A 576 -11.04 -31.31 0.92
N LEU A 577 -11.77 -30.25 0.60
CA LEU A 577 -13.20 -30.29 0.30
C LEU A 577 -13.59 -29.15 -0.66
N PRO A 578 -14.69 -29.29 -1.42
CA PRO A 578 -15.21 -28.19 -2.25
C PRO A 578 -15.49 -26.94 -1.40
N LYS A 579 -15.23 -25.73 -1.92
CA LYS A 579 -15.41 -24.48 -1.15
C LYS A 579 -16.80 -24.43 -0.46
N PRO A 580 -16.88 -24.40 0.88
CA PRO A 580 -18.15 -24.43 1.61
C PRO A 580 -19.01 -23.22 1.29
N ALA A 581 -20.35 -23.39 1.31
CA ALA A 581 -21.31 -22.32 1.04
C ALA A 581 -21.10 -21.07 1.93
N VAL A 582 -20.62 -21.26 3.17
CA VAL A 582 -20.33 -20.16 4.10
C VAL A 582 -19.16 -19.27 3.67
N LEU A 583 -18.18 -19.82 2.94
CA LEU A 583 -17.08 -19.06 2.35
C LEU A 583 -17.33 -18.69 0.89
N GLN A 584 -18.34 -19.31 0.25
CA GLN A 584 -18.77 -18.90 -1.07
C GLN A 584 -19.39 -17.50 -0.97
N ASN A 585 -18.97 -16.63 -1.88
CA ASN A 585 -19.62 -15.34 -2.10
C ASN A 585 -19.60 -14.38 -0.90
N THR A 586 -18.73 -14.62 0.08
CA THR A 586 -18.62 -13.80 1.29
C THR A 586 -17.15 -13.62 1.64
N GLU A 587 -16.79 -12.41 2.04
CA GLU A 587 -15.46 -12.15 2.57
C GLU A 587 -15.36 -12.68 3.99
N TYR A 588 -14.17 -13.10 4.38
CA TYR A 588 -13.95 -13.71 5.68
C TYR A 588 -12.73 -13.13 6.39
N HIS A 589 -12.72 -13.32 7.70
CA HIS A 589 -11.67 -12.94 8.63
C HIS A 589 -10.91 -14.18 9.08
N ALA A 590 -9.64 -14.02 9.39
CA ALA A 590 -8.94 -14.98 10.22
C ALA A 590 -9.24 -14.68 11.70
N PHE A 591 -9.63 -15.71 12.46
CA PHE A 591 -9.97 -15.58 13.87
C PHE A 591 -9.23 -16.63 14.70
N LEU A 592 -8.47 -16.15 15.69
CA LEU A 592 -7.83 -16.98 16.71
C LEU A 592 -8.59 -16.78 18.00
N TYR A 593 -9.02 -17.86 18.67
CA TYR A 593 -9.86 -17.71 19.86
C TYR A 593 -9.73 -18.88 20.85
N GLY A 594 -10.15 -18.63 22.09
CA GLY A 594 -10.32 -19.66 23.12
C GLY A 594 -11.81 -19.90 23.40
N PHE A 595 -12.28 -21.14 23.26
CA PHE A 595 -13.65 -21.50 23.62
C PHE A 595 -13.81 -21.75 25.13
N GLY A 596 -14.81 -21.14 25.76
CA GLY A 596 -15.03 -21.25 27.20
C GLY A 596 -13.80 -20.74 27.95
N THR A 597 -13.36 -21.45 28.99
CA THR A 597 -12.14 -21.11 29.74
C THR A 597 -10.86 -21.68 29.10
N SER A 598 -10.90 -22.05 27.81
CA SER A 598 -9.71 -22.56 27.11
C SER A 598 -8.67 -21.47 26.98
N VAL A 599 -7.40 -21.86 27.07
CA VAL A 599 -6.25 -20.98 26.82
C VAL A 599 -5.52 -21.50 25.61
N THR A 600 -5.39 -20.68 24.56
CA THR A 600 -4.62 -21.02 23.35
C THR A 600 -3.39 -20.15 23.26
N LYS A 601 -2.26 -20.74 22.85
CA LYS A 601 -1.02 -20.01 22.56
C LYS A 601 -0.62 -20.17 21.10
N TRP A 602 -0.43 -19.06 20.42
CA TRP A 602 -0.08 -19.00 19.01
C TRP A 602 1.25 -18.29 18.83
N ASP A 603 2.12 -18.82 17.97
CA ASP A 603 3.41 -18.19 17.61
C ASP A 603 3.18 -17.10 16.56
N TYR A 604 2.50 -17.47 15.48
CA TYR A 604 2.16 -16.55 14.39
C TYR A 604 0.82 -16.86 13.74
N LEU A 605 0.30 -15.87 13.03
CA LEU A 605 -0.70 -16.04 11.97
C LEU A 605 -0.36 -15.11 10.80
N THR A 606 -0.40 -15.64 9.58
CA THR A 606 -0.16 -14.88 8.35
C THR A 606 -1.12 -15.33 7.24
N TRP A 607 -1.27 -14.52 6.20
CA TRP A 607 -2.02 -14.86 5.00
C TRP A 607 -1.41 -14.24 3.74
N TRP A 608 -1.64 -14.85 2.59
CA TRP A 608 -1.19 -14.34 1.29
C TRP A 608 -2.11 -14.81 0.15
N ARG A 609 -2.14 -14.05 -0.95
CA ARG A 609 -2.79 -14.48 -2.20
C ARG A 609 -1.98 -15.61 -2.82
N THR A 610 -2.65 -16.66 -3.28
CA THR A 610 -1.96 -17.89 -3.76
C THR A 610 -1.60 -17.87 -5.24
N ASP A 611 -2.04 -16.85 -6.00
CA ASP A 611 -1.78 -16.66 -7.43
C ASP A 611 -0.98 -15.37 -7.70
N ASN A 612 -0.13 -15.38 -8.74
CA ASN A 612 0.52 -14.22 -9.41
C ASN A 612 2.06 -14.05 -9.30
N ALA A 613 2.81 -14.92 -8.62
CA ALA A 613 4.28 -14.88 -8.70
C ALA A 613 4.82 -15.64 -9.93
N TRP A 614 5.93 -15.16 -10.52
CA TRP A 614 6.66 -15.94 -11.52
C TRP A 614 7.24 -17.22 -10.90
N ARG A 615 7.02 -18.36 -11.54
CA ARG A 615 7.48 -19.67 -11.07
C ARG A 615 8.15 -20.51 -12.17
N PRO A 616 9.13 -21.36 -11.82
CA PRO A 616 9.62 -22.40 -12.72
C PRO A 616 8.48 -23.24 -13.31
N ASP A 617 8.55 -23.52 -14.62
CA ASP A 617 7.57 -24.33 -15.33
C ASP A 617 8.21 -25.05 -16.52
N GLY A 618 7.51 -25.98 -17.16
CA GLY A 618 8.06 -26.85 -18.22
C GLY A 618 8.24 -28.30 -17.80
N HIS A 619 8.91 -29.05 -18.68
CA HIS A 619 9.23 -30.48 -18.56
C HIS A 619 10.00 -30.80 -17.27
N THR A 620 9.88 -32.01 -16.71
CA THR A 620 10.38 -32.38 -15.36
C THR A 620 11.91 -32.34 -15.15
N ASP A 621 12.70 -31.97 -16.16
CA ASP A 621 14.17 -32.04 -16.15
C ASP A 621 14.84 -30.81 -15.50
N VAL A 622 16.17 -30.89 -15.33
CA VAL A 622 17.02 -29.94 -14.60
C VAL A 622 17.20 -28.62 -15.37
N ALA A 623 16.77 -27.52 -14.76
CA ALA A 623 17.14 -26.16 -15.13
C ALA A 623 17.46 -25.38 -13.85
N THR A 624 18.42 -24.47 -13.90
CA THR A 624 18.72 -23.56 -12.78
C THR A 624 18.10 -22.20 -13.07
N TYR A 625 17.55 -21.59 -12.02
CA TYR A 625 16.86 -20.31 -12.08
C TYR A 625 17.62 -19.34 -11.18
N ASP A 626 18.10 -18.24 -11.75
CA ASP A 626 18.81 -17.21 -11.01
C ASP A 626 18.31 -15.82 -11.41
N ARG A 627 18.57 -14.81 -10.58
CA ARG A 627 18.33 -13.41 -10.94
C ARG A 627 19.64 -12.72 -11.23
N GLU A 628 19.72 -12.13 -12.41
CA GLU A 628 20.93 -11.46 -12.86
C GLU A 628 20.73 -9.94 -12.86
N ARG A 629 21.78 -9.21 -12.49
CA ARG A 629 21.79 -7.74 -12.46
C ARG A 629 21.94 -7.06 -13.83
N THR A 630 22.02 -7.85 -14.91
CA THR A 630 22.12 -7.34 -16.29
C THR A 630 20.74 -7.25 -16.95
N ALA A 631 19.75 -6.74 -16.22
CA ALA A 631 18.38 -6.58 -16.70
C ALA A 631 18.29 -5.64 -17.91
N PHE A 632 17.22 -5.73 -18.68
CA PHE A 632 16.93 -4.74 -19.72
C PHE A 632 16.49 -3.43 -19.08
N ASN A 633 15.67 -3.53 -18.04
CA ASN A 633 15.16 -2.39 -17.28
C ASN A 633 15.10 -2.75 -15.78
N GLY A 634 15.42 -1.80 -14.91
CA GLY A 634 15.57 -2.04 -13.47
C GLY A 634 16.81 -2.87 -13.11
N SER A 635 16.77 -3.49 -11.93
CA SER A 635 17.92 -4.15 -11.32
C SER A 635 18.01 -5.67 -11.57
N TYR A 636 16.92 -6.34 -11.98
CA TYR A 636 16.87 -7.80 -12.05
C TYR A 636 16.14 -8.34 -13.28
N ALA A 637 16.77 -9.29 -13.97
CA ALA A 637 16.12 -10.14 -14.97
C ALA A 637 16.16 -11.62 -14.54
N GLN A 638 15.28 -12.45 -15.12
CA GLN A 638 15.28 -13.88 -14.89
C GLN A 638 16.28 -14.54 -15.81
N ARG A 639 17.25 -15.26 -15.24
CA ARG A 639 18.14 -16.16 -15.95
C ARG A 639 17.67 -17.60 -15.78
N VAL A 640 17.54 -18.33 -16.88
CA VAL A 640 17.18 -19.75 -16.91
C VAL A 640 18.29 -20.49 -17.63
N ASP A 641 19.10 -21.26 -16.90
CA ASP A 641 20.06 -22.17 -17.53
C ASP A 641 19.38 -23.52 -17.78
N VAL A 642 19.10 -23.78 -19.05
CA VAL A 642 18.47 -25.00 -19.52
C VAL A 642 19.56 -26.04 -19.76
N GLN A 643 19.49 -27.19 -19.08
CA GLN A 643 20.57 -28.19 -19.09
C GLN A 643 20.19 -29.50 -19.80
N HIS A 644 19.12 -29.50 -20.58
CA HIS A 644 18.57 -30.71 -21.17
C HIS A 644 18.25 -30.53 -22.67
N THR A 645 17.91 -31.63 -23.34
CA THR A 645 17.69 -31.64 -24.80
C THR A 645 16.25 -32.02 -25.21
N SER A 646 15.38 -32.38 -24.26
CA SER A 646 14.00 -32.85 -24.53
C SER A 646 12.91 -32.05 -23.82
N GLY A 647 11.96 -31.50 -24.57
CA GLY A 647 10.87 -30.67 -23.99
C GLY A 647 11.32 -29.26 -23.60
N ARG A 648 10.37 -28.39 -23.27
CA ARG A 648 10.64 -26.96 -22.99
C ARG A 648 10.78 -26.73 -21.49
N ARG A 649 11.69 -25.83 -21.11
CA ARG A 649 11.84 -25.30 -19.73
C ARG A 649 11.86 -23.78 -19.74
N GLY A 650 11.33 -23.19 -18.66
CA GLY A 650 11.22 -21.75 -18.53
C GLY A 650 10.44 -21.36 -17.28
N ILE A 651 9.74 -20.24 -17.38
CA ILE A 651 8.93 -19.70 -16.28
C ILE A 651 7.47 -19.55 -16.71
N SER A 652 6.59 -19.49 -15.73
CA SER A 652 5.19 -19.15 -15.93
C SER A 652 4.66 -18.21 -14.85
N GLN A 653 3.57 -17.52 -15.17
CA GLN A 653 2.73 -16.81 -14.22
C GLN A 653 1.26 -17.14 -14.52
N GLY A 654 0.55 -17.64 -13.52
CA GLY A 654 -0.90 -17.92 -13.56
C GLY A 654 -1.76 -16.68 -13.29
N GLY A 655 -3.08 -16.84 -13.24
CA GLY A 655 -4.02 -15.75 -12.94
C GLY A 655 -4.35 -14.83 -14.13
N ILE A 656 -4.01 -15.23 -15.35
CA ILE A 656 -4.19 -14.44 -16.58
C ILE A 656 -5.55 -14.80 -17.21
N ALA A 657 -6.51 -13.89 -17.09
CA ALA A 657 -7.82 -14.07 -17.72
C ALA A 657 -7.75 -13.86 -19.24
N VAL A 658 -8.19 -14.87 -19.99
CA VAL A 658 -8.25 -14.88 -21.46
C VAL A 658 -9.63 -15.31 -21.98
N THR A 659 -10.01 -14.80 -23.15
CA THR A 659 -11.27 -15.12 -23.82
C THR A 659 -11.01 -15.83 -25.15
N ALA A 660 -11.73 -16.92 -25.42
CA ALA A 660 -11.64 -17.65 -26.67
C ALA A 660 -11.86 -16.74 -27.88
N GLY A 661 -10.98 -16.83 -28.87
CA GLY A 661 -11.07 -16.07 -30.12
C GLY A 661 -10.64 -14.59 -30.02
N ARG A 662 -10.29 -14.08 -28.84
CA ARG A 662 -9.74 -12.72 -28.68
C ARG A 662 -8.23 -12.71 -28.82
N ALA A 663 -7.70 -11.64 -29.41
CA ALA A 663 -6.28 -11.47 -29.63
C ALA A 663 -5.60 -10.77 -28.44
N TYR A 664 -4.50 -11.35 -27.97
CA TYR A 664 -3.64 -10.81 -26.91
C TYR A 664 -2.24 -10.61 -27.47
N GLU A 665 -1.70 -9.41 -27.31
CA GLU A 665 -0.32 -9.10 -27.60
C GLU A 665 0.56 -9.49 -26.41
N VAL A 666 1.47 -10.42 -26.65
CA VAL A 666 2.51 -10.77 -25.68
C VAL A 666 3.80 -10.08 -26.09
N SER A 667 4.33 -9.23 -25.22
CA SER A 667 5.64 -8.58 -25.39
C SER A 667 6.62 -9.08 -24.35
N VAL A 668 7.87 -9.33 -24.75
CA VAL A 668 8.92 -9.78 -23.83
C VAL A 668 10.29 -9.36 -24.35
N TYR A 669 11.22 -9.04 -23.45
CA TYR A 669 12.62 -8.89 -23.77
C TYR A 669 13.36 -10.20 -23.53
N LEU A 670 14.11 -10.63 -24.54
CA LEU A 670 14.86 -11.88 -24.50
C LEU A 670 16.30 -11.64 -24.94
N LYS A 671 17.21 -12.39 -24.33
CA LYS A 671 18.54 -12.69 -24.87
C LYS A 671 18.88 -14.13 -24.55
N GLN A 672 19.79 -14.74 -25.30
CA GLN A 672 20.20 -16.13 -25.09
C GLN A 672 21.67 -16.39 -25.43
N THR A 673 22.22 -17.46 -24.87
CA THR A 673 23.55 -17.99 -25.20
C THR A 673 23.49 -19.52 -25.26
N GLY A 674 24.04 -20.12 -26.32
CA GLY A 674 24.12 -21.58 -26.46
C GLY A 674 22.84 -22.29 -26.93
N LEU A 675 21.70 -21.59 -26.94
CA LEU A 675 20.41 -22.13 -27.37
C LEU A 675 20.17 -21.94 -28.87
N SER A 676 19.55 -22.94 -29.51
CA SER A 676 19.18 -22.92 -30.93
C SER A 676 17.69 -23.15 -31.18
N ALA A 677 16.97 -23.70 -30.21
CA ALA A 677 15.52 -23.87 -30.32
C ALA A 677 14.80 -22.53 -30.17
N PRO A 678 13.62 -22.36 -30.80
CA PRO A 678 12.80 -21.17 -30.60
C PRO A 678 12.33 -21.04 -29.14
N VAL A 679 12.23 -19.81 -28.66
CA VAL A 679 11.56 -19.52 -27.38
C VAL A 679 10.05 -19.57 -27.62
N THR A 680 9.35 -20.46 -26.93
CA THR A 680 7.90 -20.58 -26.95
C THR A 680 7.28 -19.59 -25.97
N LEU A 681 6.27 -18.86 -26.44
CA LEU A 681 5.33 -18.09 -25.64
C LEU A 681 3.96 -18.78 -25.75
N ALA A 682 3.34 -19.12 -24.63
CA ALA A 682 2.07 -19.85 -24.64
C ALA A 682 1.10 -19.37 -23.56
N LEU A 683 -0.18 -19.31 -23.92
CA LEU A 683 -1.30 -19.18 -22.99
C LEU A 683 -1.97 -20.56 -22.87
N GLY A 684 -2.23 -21.02 -21.66
CA GLY A 684 -2.88 -22.32 -21.44
C GLY A 684 -3.28 -22.57 -19.98
N PRO A 685 -3.80 -23.76 -19.66
CA PRO A 685 -4.25 -24.09 -18.32
C PRO A 685 -3.14 -23.90 -17.28
N ASP A 686 -3.47 -23.47 -16.07
CA ASP A 686 -2.47 -23.32 -15.00
C ASP A 686 -2.11 -24.65 -14.31
N THR A 687 -1.76 -25.64 -15.13
CA THR A 687 -1.21 -26.94 -14.74
C THR A 687 0.18 -27.04 -15.37
N GLY A 688 1.21 -27.49 -14.65
CA GLY A 688 2.60 -27.52 -15.17
C GLY A 688 2.71 -28.13 -16.58
N ASP A 689 3.62 -27.62 -17.43
CA ASP A 689 3.81 -28.05 -18.84
C ASP A 689 4.45 -29.46 -18.94
N SER A 690 3.70 -30.46 -18.47
CA SER A 690 4.02 -31.89 -18.47
C SER A 690 3.64 -32.55 -19.81
N PRO A 691 4.13 -33.77 -20.11
CA PRO A 691 3.68 -34.52 -21.29
C PRO A 691 2.15 -34.64 -21.30
N GLY A 692 1.49 -34.01 -22.29
CA GLY A 692 0.02 -33.93 -22.40
C GLY A 692 -0.58 -32.52 -22.23
N TYR A 693 0.24 -31.52 -21.89
CA TYR A 693 -0.20 -30.12 -21.84
C TYR A 693 -0.64 -29.61 -23.23
N THR A 694 -1.85 -29.06 -23.29
CA THR A 694 -2.41 -28.46 -24.52
C THR A 694 -2.61 -26.97 -24.28
N PRO A 695 -1.76 -26.09 -24.83
CA PRO A 695 -1.95 -24.65 -24.71
C PRO A 695 -3.20 -24.21 -25.47
N TYR A 696 -3.85 -23.15 -24.99
CA TYR A 696 -4.94 -22.48 -25.69
C TYR A 696 -4.42 -21.69 -26.90
N ALA A 697 -3.20 -21.17 -26.81
CA ALA A 697 -2.49 -20.53 -27.92
C ALA A 697 -0.98 -20.61 -27.69
N THR A 698 -0.21 -20.70 -28.79
CA THR A 698 1.25 -20.76 -28.74
C THR A 698 1.86 -19.95 -29.89
N ALA A 699 3.01 -19.36 -29.65
CA ALA A 699 3.86 -18.75 -30.68
C ALA A 699 5.34 -19.06 -30.39
N ASN A 700 6.16 -19.06 -31.43
CA ASN A 700 7.59 -19.31 -31.34
C ASN A 700 8.37 -18.07 -31.79
N VAL A 701 9.32 -17.64 -30.96
CA VAL A 701 10.26 -16.57 -31.25
C VAL A 701 11.58 -17.20 -31.69
N THR A 702 11.96 -16.96 -32.93
CA THR A 702 13.22 -17.45 -33.52
C THR A 702 14.28 -16.36 -33.55
N GLY A 703 15.56 -16.74 -33.54
CA GLY A 703 16.66 -15.79 -33.74
C GLY A 703 16.94 -14.86 -32.57
N VAL A 704 16.65 -15.28 -31.34
CA VAL A 704 17.02 -14.54 -30.13
C VAL A 704 18.56 -14.44 -30.06
N ALA A 705 19.07 -13.22 -29.89
CA ALA A 705 20.50 -12.93 -29.93
C ALA A 705 21.13 -12.93 -28.52
N GLY A 706 22.45 -12.70 -28.44
CA GLY A 706 23.18 -12.52 -27.17
C GLY A 706 22.97 -11.16 -26.49
N THR A 707 22.23 -10.25 -27.11
CA THR A 707 21.89 -8.92 -26.59
C THR A 707 20.38 -8.81 -26.42
N TRP A 708 19.93 -8.00 -25.45
CA TRP A 708 18.51 -7.78 -25.22
C TRP A 708 17.79 -7.24 -26.46
N SER A 709 16.73 -7.92 -26.86
CA SER A 709 15.81 -7.45 -27.89
C SER A 709 14.37 -7.67 -27.48
N LYS A 710 13.52 -6.70 -27.83
CA LYS A 710 12.07 -6.83 -27.67
C LYS A 710 11.52 -7.79 -28.71
N HIS A 711 10.68 -8.71 -28.27
CA HIS A 711 9.89 -9.59 -29.11
C HIS A 711 8.42 -9.38 -28.81
N THR A 712 7.59 -9.47 -29.85
CA THR A 712 6.14 -9.30 -29.73
C THR A 712 5.43 -10.33 -30.60
N VAL A 713 4.47 -11.02 -30.02
CA VAL A 713 3.62 -12.01 -30.71
C VAL A 713 2.16 -11.73 -30.40
N THR A 714 1.26 -12.14 -31.29
CA THR A 714 -0.18 -12.14 -30.99
C THR A 714 -0.65 -13.57 -30.77
N LEU A 715 -1.24 -13.83 -29.61
CA LEU A 715 -1.84 -15.11 -29.23
C LEU A 715 -3.36 -14.98 -29.27
N THR A 716 -4.04 -15.96 -29.86
CA THR A 716 -5.52 -16.03 -29.89
C THR A 716 -5.96 -17.34 -29.24
N PRO A 717 -6.28 -17.34 -27.94
CA PRO A 717 -6.66 -18.53 -27.18
C PRO A 717 -7.88 -19.23 -27.79
N SER A 718 -7.86 -20.56 -27.82
CA SER A 718 -9.01 -21.38 -28.24
C SER A 718 -10.04 -21.59 -27.12
N VAL A 719 -9.71 -21.23 -25.89
CA VAL A 719 -10.53 -21.44 -24.68
C VAL A 719 -10.63 -20.13 -23.90
N THR A 720 -11.80 -19.86 -23.34
CA THR A 720 -12.00 -18.83 -22.33
C THR A 720 -11.61 -19.43 -20.98
N ASP A 721 -10.56 -18.90 -20.36
CA ASP A 721 -10.06 -19.36 -19.07
C ASP A 721 -9.66 -18.14 -18.24
N ARG A 722 -10.13 -18.11 -17.00
CA ARG A 722 -9.90 -17.01 -16.06
C ARG A 722 -8.56 -17.15 -15.34
N TYR A 723 -8.04 -18.37 -15.34
CA TYR A 723 -6.85 -18.79 -14.61
C TYR A 723 -5.80 -19.33 -15.56
N ALA A 724 -5.78 -18.85 -16.82
CA ALA A 724 -4.71 -19.25 -17.72
C ALA A 724 -3.37 -18.78 -17.16
N LYS A 725 -2.30 -19.44 -17.58
CA LYS A 725 -0.93 -18.99 -17.36
C LYS A 725 -0.31 -18.48 -18.66
N LEU A 726 0.61 -17.54 -18.54
CA LEU A 726 1.61 -17.26 -19.56
C LEU A 726 2.83 -18.12 -19.26
N PHE A 727 3.24 -18.95 -20.22
CA PHE A 727 4.49 -19.69 -20.20
C PHE A 727 5.50 -19.06 -21.17
N ILE A 728 6.75 -18.92 -20.72
CA ILE A 728 7.89 -18.45 -21.51
C ILE A 728 9.05 -19.42 -21.31
N GLY A 729 9.46 -20.12 -22.35
CA GLY A 729 10.53 -21.10 -22.23
C GLY A 729 11.05 -21.62 -23.56
N THR A 730 12.10 -22.44 -23.51
CA THR A 730 12.77 -22.97 -24.71
C THR A 730 13.28 -24.39 -24.46
N ALA A 731 13.76 -25.05 -25.51
CA ALA A 731 14.36 -26.39 -25.45
C ALA A 731 15.85 -26.34 -25.81
N GLY A 732 16.58 -27.39 -25.46
CA GLY A 732 18.02 -27.50 -25.72
C GLY A 732 18.87 -26.91 -24.59
N THR A 733 20.19 -27.05 -24.73
CA THR A 733 21.14 -26.70 -23.67
C THR A 733 21.70 -25.31 -23.88
N GLY A 734 21.60 -24.45 -22.87
CA GLY A 734 22.12 -23.08 -22.88
C GLY A 734 21.37 -22.18 -21.91
N THR A 735 21.56 -20.88 -22.02
CA THR A 735 20.98 -19.91 -21.09
C THR A 735 20.01 -18.99 -21.81
N LEU A 736 18.81 -18.85 -21.25
CA LEU A 736 17.78 -17.89 -21.66
C LEU A 736 17.64 -16.83 -20.58
N TRP A 737 17.58 -15.56 -20.98
CA TRP A 737 17.20 -14.47 -20.10
C TRP A 737 15.86 -13.88 -20.52
N ILE A 738 15.02 -13.59 -19.53
CA ILE A 738 13.65 -13.11 -19.71
C ILE A 738 13.48 -11.86 -18.85
N ASP A 739 12.95 -10.80 -19.47
CA ASP A 739 12.63 -9.54 -18.80
C ASP A 739 11.44 -8.84 -19.47
N MET A 740 10.79 -7.92 -18.75
CA MET A 740 9.72 -7.04 -19.24
C MET A 740 8.61 -7.79 -20.01
N ALA A 741 8.17 -8.93 -19.48
CA ALA A 741 7.08 -9.72 -20.06
C ALA A 741 5.71 -9.07 -19.77
N GLY A 742 4.85 -8.99 -20.78
CA GLY A 742 3.50 -8.45 -20.66
C GLY A 742 2.52 -9.09 -21.63
N VAL A 743 1.24 -9.03 -21.27
CA VAL A 743 0.09 -9.54 -22.01
C VAL A 743 -0.97 -8.43 -22.04
N MET A 744 -1.09 -7.78 -23.19
CA MET A 744 -2.08 -6.73 -23.41
C MET A 744 -3.17 -7.25 -24.36
N PRO A 745 -4.47 -7.19 -24.00
CA PRO A 745 -5.53 -7.46 -24.97
C PRO A 745 -5.44 -6.49 -26.16
N LYS A 746 -5.93 -6.91 -27.34
CA LYS A 746 -6.02 -6.05 -28.54
C LYS A 746 -7.45 -5.71 -28.92
N ASP A 747 -8.42 -6.42 -28.36
CA ASP A 747 -9.84 -6.23 -28.66
C ASP A 747 -10.34 -4.90 -28.04
N PRO A 748 -10.90 -3.97 -28.82
CA PRO A 748 -11.51 -2.74 -28.30
C PRO A 748 -12.63 -2.96 -27.28
N ALA A 749 -13.21 -4.17 -27.22
CA ALA A 749 -14.16 -4.57 -26.19
C ALA A 749 -13.51 -4.73 -24.79
N GLU A 750 -12.19 -4.91 -24.73
CA GLU A 750 -11.43 -5.12 -23.50
C GLU A 750 -10.52 -3.94 -23.17
N VAL A 751 -9.96 -3.27 -24.18
CA VAL A 751 -8.98 -2.18 -24.01
C VAL A 751 -9.23 -0.99 -24.93
N VAL A 752 -9.05 0.22 -24.40
CA VAL A 752 -9.22 1.49 -25.11
C VAL A 752 -8.17 2.51 -24.67
N HIS A 753 -8.06 3.63 -25.38
CA HIS A 753 -7.23 4.80 -25.03
C HIS A 753 -5.77 4.46 -24.63
N GLY A 754 -5.13 3.53 -25.35
CA GLY A 754 -3.71 3.22 -25.19
C GLY A 754 -3.37 2.15 -24.15
N GLY A 755 -4.36 1.57 -23.47
CA GLY A 755 -4.16 0.44 -22.55
C GLY A 755 -5.12 0.38 -21.36
N TRP A 756 -6.07 1.31 -21.26
CA TRP A 756 -7.11 1.31 -20.23
C TRP A 756 -8.14 0.22 -20.49
N ARG A 757 -8.59 -0.47 -19.43
CA ARG A 757 -9.72 -1.37 -19.57
C ARG A 757 -10.96 -0.62 -20.00
N LYS A 758 -11.68 -1.18 -20.97
CA LYS A 758 -12.92 -0.58 -21.47
C LYS A 758 -13.99 -0.41 -20.38
N ASP A 759 -14.16 -1.40 -19.50
CA ASP A 759 -15.18 -1.33 -18.45
C ASP A 759 -14.87 -0.27 -17.38
N PHE A 760 -13.59 0.00 -17.10
CA PHE A 760 -13.18 1.15 -16.28
C PHE A 760 -13.54 2.47 -16.98
N VAL A 761 -13.13 2.64 -18.23
CA VAL A 761 -13.38 3.88 -19.00
C VAL A 761 -14.87 4.16 -19.14
N ASP A 762 -15.68 3.14 -19.42
CA ASP A 762 -17.14 3.29 -19.50
C ASP A 762 -17.73 3.80 -18.18
N ARG A 763 -17.20 3.36 -17.03
CA ARG A 763 -17.64 3.82 -15.70
C ARG A 763 -17.19 5.23 -15.38
N VAL A 764 -15.98 5.61 -15.75
CA VAL A 764 -15.50 6.99 -15.59
C VAL A 764 -16.31 7.94 -16.47
N ALA A 765 -16.55 7.56 -17.74
CA ALA A 765 -17.40 8.32 -18.66
C ALA A 765 -18.83 8.47 -18.12
N ALA A 766 -19.40 7.40 -17.55
CA ALA A 766 -20.73 7.45 -16.96
C ALA A 766 -20.80 8.25 -15.64
N LEU A 767 -19.72 8.28 -14.87
CA LEU A 767 -19.61 9.11 -13.65
C LEU A 767 -19.56 10.60 -13.99
N ASN A 768 -18.93 10.93 -15.13
CA ASN A 768 -18.72 12.29 -15.61
C ASN A 768 -18.09 13.19 -14.53
N PRO A 769 -16.89 12.83 -14.01
CA PRO A 769 -16.25 13.61 -12.96
C PRO A 769 -15.83 14.97 -13.50
N GLY A 770 -16.08 16.04 -12.75
CA GLY A 770 -15.71 17.38 -13.22
C GLY A 770 -14.20 17.69 -13.13
N SER A 771 -13.42 16.86 -12.43
CA SER A 771 -11.94 16.88 -12.48
C SER A 771 -11.35 15.55 -12.01
N ILE A 772 -10.11 15.26 -12.40
CA ILE A 772 -9.28 14.18 -11.84
C ILE A 772 -8.00 14.77 -11.22
N ARG A 773 -7.77 14.52 -9.92
CA ARG A 773 -6.52 14.83 -9.21
C ARG A 773 -5.57 13.63 -9.28
N TRP A 774 -4.33 13.82 -9.74
CA TRP A 774 -3.33 12.76 -9.95
C TRP A 774 -1.89 13.34 -9.84
N PRO A 775 -0.83 12.58 -9.46
CA PRO A 775 -0.79 11.20 -8.98
C PRO A 775 -1.43 10.97 -7.62
N GLY A 776 -1.78 12.07 -6.94
CA GLY A 776 -2.71 12.14 -5.81
C GLY A 776 -2.24 11.44 -4.55
N GLY A 777 -2.55 12.03 -3.39
CA GLY A 777 -2.16 11.48 -2.10
C GLY A 777 -0.65 11.51 -1.89
N ILE A 778 -0.18 10.69 -0.96
CA ILE A 778 1.18 10.86 -0.45
C ILE A 778 2.24 10.39 -1.46
N ILE A 779 1.86 9.55 -2.43
CA ILE A 779 2.76 9.16 -3.53
C ILE A 779 3.23 10.34 -4.36
N ALA A 780 2.45 11.42 -4.44
CA ALA A 780 2.84 12.61 -5.20
C ALA A 780 4.20 13.16 -4.75
N ASP A 781 4.52 13.12 -3.45
CA ASP A 781 5.79 13.59 -2.89
C ASP A 781 6.96 12.60 -3.03
N SER A 782 6.77 11.50 -3.77
CA SER A 782 7.84 10.60 -4.21
C SER A 782 7.87 10.39 -5.73
N TYR A 783 6.82 10.78 -6.44
CA TYR A 783 6.69 10.54 -7.88
C TYR A 783 7.61 11.44 -8.72
N THR A 784 8.39 10.84 -9.62
CA THR A 784 9.24 11.57 -10.57
C THR A 784 8.63 11.47 -11.97
N PHE A 785 8.04 12.56 -12.46
CA PHE A 785 7.27 12.54 -13.72
C PHE A 785 8.06 12.05 -14.93
N SER A 786 9.38 12.31 -14.97
CA SER A 786 10.24 11.90 -16.09
C SER A 786 10.42 10.39 -16.20
N ASP A 787 10.19 9.66 -15.11
CA ASP A 787 10.30 8.20 -15.07
C ASP A 787 9.00 7.55 -15.59
N GLY A 788 7.89 8.30 -15.58
CA GLY A 788 6.59 7.89 -16.08
C GLY A 788 6.25 8.35 -17.50
N ILE A 789 7.22 8.75 -18.32
CA ILE A 789 6.98 9.18 -19.72
C ILE A 789 7.83 8.38 -20.71
N GLY A 790 7.48 8.43 -22.00
CA GLY A 790 8.18 7.65 -23.05
C GLY A 790 7.72 6.19 -23.12
N PRO A 791 8.44 5.31 -23.85
CA PRO A 791 8.06 3.91 -24.02
C PRO A 791 7.96 3.16 -22.68
N ARG A 792 6.80 2.55 -22.40
CA ARG A 792 6.50 1.91 -21.10
C ARG A 792 7.53 0.86 -20.67
N ASP A 793 8.04 0.09 -21.62
CA ASP A 793 9.02 -0.95 -21.36
C ASP A 793 10.42 -0.43 -20.97
N GLN A 794 10.68 0.86 -21.15
CA GLN A 794 11.93 1.53 -20.79
C GLN A 794 11.81 2.40 -19.53
N ARG A 795 10.62 2.47 -18.93
CA ARG A 795 10.38 3.26 -17.72
C ARG A 795 10.91 2.52 -16.50
N PRO A 796 11.77 3.13 -15.67
CA PRO A 796 12.31 2.44 -14.51
C PRO A 796 11.19 2.18 -13.48
N PRO A 797 11.23 1.05 -12.76
CA PRO A 797 10.32 0.84 -11.65
C PRO A 797 10.64 1.82 -10.51
N MET A 798 9.60 2.28 -9.81
CA MET A 798 9.71 3.16 -8.65
C MET A 798 9.28 2.41 -7.39
N TYR A 799 10.04 2.52 -6.30
CA TYR A 799 9.63 1.99 -5.00
C TYR A 799 8.81 3.03 -4.23
N TYR A 800 7.59 2.66 -3.81
CA TYR A 800 6.74 3.46 -2.95
C TYR A 800 6.53 2.74 -1.61
N GLY A 801 7.32 3.12 -0.61
CA GLY A 801 7.37 2.40 0.67
C GLY A 801 6.22 2.67 1.64
N GLN A 802 5.41 3.70 1.42
CA GLN A 802 4.29 4.02 2.31
C GLN A 802 3.05 3.19 2.00
N TRP A 803 2.23 2.98 3.03
CA TRP A 803 1.06 2.11 2.99
C TRP A 803 1.35 0.72 2.41
N GLU A 804 2.60 0.28 2.50
CA GLU A 804 3.08 -0.99 1.93
C GLU A 804 2.86 -1.13 0.42
N ALA A 805 2.76 -0.01 -0.30
CA ALA A 805 2.37 0.04 -1.71
C ALA A 805 3.39 -0.58 -2.69
N GLY A 806 4.60 -0.91 -2.21
CA GLY A 806 5.55 -1.76 -2.91
C GLY A 806 6.23 -1.07 -4.10
N TRP A 807 6.71 -1.88 -5.04
CA TRP A 807 7.24 -1.37 -6.30
C TRP A 807 6.09 -1.02 -7.25
N MET A 808 6.40 -0.13 -8.19
CA MET A 808 5.49 0.36 -9.21
C MET A 808 6.21 0.36 -10.56
N THR A 809 5.56 -0.15 -11.60
CA THR A 809 6.19 -0.29 -12.92
C THR A 809 6.28 1.00 -13.73
N ASN A 810 5.59 2.07 -13.32
CA ASN A 810 5.38 3.29 -14.11
C ASN A 810 4.72 3.03 -15.49
N ASP A 811 4.01 1.90 -15.67
CA ASP A 811 3.29 1.57 -16.92
C ASP A 811 2.23 2.60 -17.26
N VAL A 812 1.56 3.13 -16.24
CA VAL A 812 0.72 4.31 -16.37
C VAL A 812 1.55 5.48 -15.85
N GLY A 813 1.55 6.59 -16.58
CA GLY A 813 2.22 7.83 -16.20
C GLY A 813 1.49 9.06 -16.73
N THR A 814 2.23 10.16 -16.91
CA THR A 814 1.63 11.46 -17.29
C THR A 814 0.81 11.35 -18.58
N ASP A 815 1.34 10.68 -19.60
CA ASP A 815 0.69 10.61 -20.92
C ASP A 815 -0.56 9.74 -20.92
N GLU A 816 -0.57 8.64 -20.17
CA GLU A 816 -1.73 7.74 -20.10
C GLU A 816 -2.92 8.38 -19.36
N VAL A 817 -2.66 9.14 -18.28
CA VAL A 817 -3.70 9.87 -17.53
C VAL A 817 -4.24 11.05 -18.33
N LEU A 818 -3.35 11.88 -18.87
CA LEU A 818 -3.77 13.05 -19.64
C LEU A 818 -4.44 12.63 -20.96
N GLY A 819 -4.02 11.51 -21.57
CA GLY A 819 -4.68 10.94 -22.74
C GLY A 819 -6.08 10.42 -22.45
N LEU A 820 -6.29 9.76 -21.30
CA LEU A 820 -7.63 9.36 -20.85
C LEU A 820 -8.51 10.58 -20.59
N ALA A 821 -7.98 11.57 -19.88
CA ALA A 821 -8.71 12.78 -19.53
C ALA A 821 -9.10 13.59 -20.76
N GLU A 822 -8.21 13.73 -21.76
CA GLU A 822 -8.52 14.37 -23.04
C GLU A 822 -9.60 13.60 -23.81
N ALA A 823 -9.53 12.26 -23.84
CA ALA A 823 -10.52 11.43 -24.52
C ALA A 823 -11.93 11.54 -23.91
N LEU A 824 -12.02 11.81 -22.61
CA LEU A 824 -13.27 11.96 -21.86
C LEU A 824 -13.64 13.44 -21.61
N ASN A 825 -12.82 14.39 -22.06
CA ASN A 825 -12.97 15.83 -21.79
C ASN A 825 -13.07 16.17 -20.29
N ILE A 826 -12.17 15.58 -19.49
CA ILE A 826 -12.08 15.76 -18.04
C ILE A 826 -10.89 16.67 -17.71
N PRO A 827 -11.08 17.78 -16.97
CA PRO A 827 -9.97 18.58 -16.43
C PRO A 827 -9.10 17.77 -15.46
N VAL A 828 -7.77 17.99 -15.49
CA VAL A 828 -6.83 17.32 -14.59
C VAL A 828 -6.17 18.33 -13.66
N VAL A 829 -6.07 17.96 -12.39
CA VAL A 829 -5.28 18.63 -11.36
C VAL A 829 -4.01 17.81 -11.12
N LEU A 830 -2.85 18.36 -11.44
CA LEU A 830 -1.57 17.67 -11.24
C LEU A 830 -0.97 18.02 -9.87
N ASN A 831 -0.72 17.00 -9.04
CA ASN A 831 -0.05 17.14 -7.75
C ASN A 831 1.47 17.00 -7.91
N VAL A 832 2.20 18.04 -7.56
CA VAL A 832 3.65 18.12 -7.74
C VAL A 832 4.37 17.48 -6.57
N ASN A 833 5.41 16.72 -6.89
CA ASN A 833 6.39 16.24 -5.92
C ASN A 833 7.17 17.40 -5.29
N TRP A 834 6.75 17.79 -4.08
CA TRP A 834 7.41 18.81 -3.29
C TRP A 834 8.40 18.20 -2.28
N GLY A 835 8.03 17.07 -1.68
CA GLY A 835 8.75 16.43 -0.57
C GLY A 835 10.14 15.91 -0.95
N GLN A 836 10.30 15.33 -2.15
CA GLN A 836 11.59 14.83 -2.65
C GLN A 836 12.07 15.54 -3.92
N GLY A 837 11.16 16.24 -4.61
CA GLY A 837 11.42 16.97 -5.84
C GLY A 837 12.06 18.35 -5.62
N THR A 838 12.16 19.11 -6.72
CA THR A 838 12.65 20.49 -6.71
C THR A 838 11.74 21.40 -7.51
N ALA A 839 11.81 22.71 -7.27
CA ALA A 839 11.09 23.69 -8.08
C ALA A 839 11.43 23.59 -9.58
N ALA A 840 12.67 23.21 -9.92
CA ALA A 840 13.10 23.01 -11.29
C ALA A 840 12.45 21.77 -11.94
N THR A 841 12.34 20.65 -11.23
CA THR A 841 11.66 19.45 -11.75
C THR A 841 10.17 19.69 -11.91
N ALA A 842 9.54 20.42 -10.98
CA ALA A 842 8.15 20.87 -11.10
C ALA A 842 7.94 21.75 -12.35
N ALA A 843 8.79 22.75 -12.56
CA ALA A 843 8.74 23.61 -13.74
C ALA A 843 8.96 22.82 -15.06
N ASN A 844 9.87 21.84 -15.05
CA ASN A 844 10.09 20.96 -16.19
C ASN A 844 8.83 20.16 -16.55
N TRP A 845 8.02 19.77 -15.56
CA TRP A 845 6.76 19.08 -15.80
C TRP A 845 5.71 20.00 -16.44
N VAL A 846 5.63 21.26 -15.99
CA VAL A 846 4.81 22.29 -16.66
C VAL A 846 5.26 22.49 -18.11
N GLU A 847 6.58 22.56 -18.37
CA GLU A 847 7.09 22.67 -19.74
C GLU A 847 6.80 21.41 -20.58
N TYR A 848 6.88 20.22 -19.99
CA TYR A 848 6.52 18.97 -20.65
C TYR A 848 5.04 18.97 -21.05
N THR A 849 4.15 19.42 -20.17
CA THR A 849 2.70 19.38 -20.39
C THR A 849 2.19 20.53 -21.27
N ASN A 850 2.70 21.75 -21.08
CA ASN A 850 2.16 22.97 -21.70
C ASN A 850 3.13 23.64 -22.69
N GLY A 851 4.42 23.31 -22.64
CA GLY A 851 5.44 23.94 -23.49
C GLY A 851 5.31 23.59 -24.97
N ALA A 852 5.69 24.53 -25.84
CA ALA A 852 5.74 24.33 -27.28
C ALA A 852 6.73 23.22 -27.69
N ALA A 853 6.48 22.56 -28.82
CA ALA A 853 7.32 21.45 -29.29
C ALA A 853 8.80 21.82 -29.55
N GLY A 854 9.13 23.11 -29.64
CA GLY A 854 10.51 23.60 -29.79
C GLY A 854 11.29 23.77 -28.48
N THR A 855 10.67 23.58 -27.31
CA THR A 855 11.36 23.67 -26.02
C THR A 855 11.88 22.29 -25.58
N THR A 856 12.83 22.25 -24.65
CA THR A 856 13.50 21.01 -24.23
C THR A 856 12.53 19.92 -23.80
N TRP A 857 11.56 20.26 -22.94
CA TRP A 857 10.59 19.29 -22.46
C TRP A 857 9.36 19.15 -23.36
N GLY A 858 8.95 20.23 -24.05
CA GLY A 858 7.87 20.17 -25.02
C GLY A 858 8.20 19.28 -26.23
N ALA A 859 9.48 19.18 -26.61
CA ALA A 859 9.95 18.26 -27.66
C ALA A 859 9.84 16.78 -27.25
N LYS A 860 10.05 16.46 -25.97
CA LYS A 860 9.99 15.08 -25.46
C LYS A 860 8.59 14.50 -25.44
N ARG A 861 7.55 15.34 -25.40
CA ARG A 861 6.15 14.93 -25.36
C ARG A 861 5.70 14.22 -26.65
N GLY A 862 6.31 14.51 -27.79
CA GLY A 862 5.99 13.87 -29.08
C GLY A 862 4.59 14.19 -29.64
N ARG A 863 3.86 15.15 -29.04
CA ARG A 863 2.51 15.59 -29.46
C ARG A 863 2.24 17.06 -29.09
N ALA A 864 1.05 17.56 -29.45
CA ALA A 864 0.58 18.89 -29.04
C ALA A 864 0.46 19.02 -27.51
N PRO A 865 0.62 20.23 -26.93
CA PRO A 865 0.49 20.48 -25.49
C PRO A 865 -0.87 20.03 -24.93
N TYR A 866 -0.86 19.51 -23.70
CA TYR A 866 -2.06 19.13 -22.95
C TYR A 866 -2.79 20.35 -22.35
N ASN A 867 -2.07 21.45 -22.09
CA ASN A 867 -2.61 22.69 -21.51
C ASN A 867 -3.23 22.51 -20.11
N VAL A 868 -2.56 21.75 -19.24
CA VAL A 868 -2.98 21.54 -17.84
C VAL A 868 -3.03 22.88 -17.10
N LYS A 869 -4.17 23.17 -16.46
CA LYS A 869 -4.42 24.47 -15.83
C LYS A 869 -4.16 24.49 -14.33
N THR A 870 -4.59 23.47 -13.60
CA THR A 870 -4.59 23.50 -12.14
C THR A 870 -3.52 22.58 -11.59
N TRP A 871 -2.71 23.10 -10.67
CA TRP A 871 -1.60 22.38 -10.07
C TRP A 871 -1.66 22.49 -8.54
N GLU A 872 -1.42 21.38 -7.86
CA GLU A 872 -1.26 21.33 -6.41
C GLU A 872 0.21 21.10 -6.06
N ILE A 873 0.73 21.79 -5.04
CA ILE A 873 2.14 21.71 -4.65
C ILE A 873 2.23 21.08 -3.27
N GLY A 874 2.81 19.86 -3.21
CA GLY A 874 2.90 19.05 -1.99
C GLY A 874 1.61 18.32 -1.64
N ASN A 875 1.70 17.40 -0.69
CA ASN A 875 0.56 16.65 -0.14
C ASN A 875 0.79 16.32 1.34
N GLU A 876 -0.04 16.84 2.23
CA GLU A 876 -0.01 16.55 3.68
C GLU A 876 1.40 16.67 4.30
N VAL A 877 2.18 17.68 3.92
CA VAL A 877 3.53 17.91 4.42
C VAL A 877 3.56 18.25 5.93
N TRP A 878 2.41 18.56 6.54
CA TRP A 878 2.26 18.65 7.99
C TRP A 878 2.29 17.29 8.70
N GLY A 879 1.98 16.20 8.00
CA GLY A 879 1.89 14.85 8.56
C GLY A 879 3.25 14.17 8.61
N SER A 880 3.62 13.60 9.76
CA SER A 880 4.91 12.91 9.94
C SER A 880 5.08 11.66 9.08
N TRP A 881 3.98 11.16 8.50
CA TRP A 881 4.00 10.04 7.57
C TRP A 881 4.61 10.44 6.22
N THR A 882 4.37 11.65 5.72
CA THR A 882 4.77 12.15 4.40
C THR A 882 6.29 12.33 4.25
N PRO A 883 6.89 12.01 3.08
CA PRO A 883 8.31 12.28 2.83
C PRO A 883 8.56 13.79 2.81
N GLY A 884 9.61 14.25 3.50
CA GLY A 884 9.93 15.68 3.55
C GLY A 884 9.00 16.50 4.45
N HIS A 885 8.24 15.87 5.37
CA HIS A 885 7.36 16.58 6.31
C HIS A 885 8.08 17.75 7.01
N THR A 886 7.36 18.85 7.21
CA THR A 886 7.92 20.07 7.78
C THR A 886 6.88 20.92 8.50
N ASN A 887 7.30 22.08 9.02
CA ASN A 887 6.38 23.06 9.60
C ASN A 887 5.83 24.05 8.55
N ALA A 888 4.72 24.71 8.89
CA ALA A 888 4.00 25.62 7.99
C ALA A 888 4.87 26.76 7.43
N ALA A 889 5.80 27.31 8.21
CA ALA A 889 6.62 28.44 7.77
C ALA A 889 7.64 28.01 6.70
N ALA A 890 8.27 26.86 6.89
CA ALA A 890 9.19 26.28 5.91
C ALA A 890 8.46 25.91 4.62
N PHE A 891 7.28 25.28 4.72
CA PHE A 891 6.46 24.96 3.56
C PHE A 891 6.00 26.21 2.82
N ALA A 892 5.44 27.21 3.50
CA ALA A 892 4.95 28.44 2.86
C ALA A 892 6.03 29.18 2.06
N ALA A 893 7.26 29.26 2.59
CA ALA A 893 8.39 29.85 1.88
C ALA A 893 8.80 29.04 0.64
N SER A 894 8.85 27.72 0.76
CA SER A 894 9.19 26.82 -0.34
C SER A 894 8.11 26.78 -1.43
N TYR A 895 6.83 26.79 -1.04
CA TYR A 895 5.68 26.87 -1.95
C TYR A 895 5.83 28.02 -2.94
N VAL A 896 6.20 29.22 -2.45
CA VAL A 896 6.40 30.40 -3.31
C VAL A 896 7.50 30.15 -4.35
N THR A 897 8.57 29.44 -3.97
CA THR A 897 9.68 29.10 -4.87
C THR A 897 9.24 28.13 -5.97
N PHE A 898 8.52 27.06 -5.61
CA PHE A 898 7.96 26.11 -6.57
C PHE A 898 6.97 26.80 -7.52
N ARG A 899 6.00 27.53 -6.96
CA ARG A 899 4.98 28.26 -7.70
C ARG A 899 5.59 29.20 -8.73
N ASP A 900 6.58 30.01 -8.34
CA ASP A 900 7.19 30.99 -9.25
C ASP A 900 7.98 30.32 -10.38
N ALA A 901 8.70 29.23 -10.10
CA ALA A 901 9.40 28.46 -11.11
C ALA A 901 8.45 27.85 -12.15
N MET A 902 7.32 27.31 -11.68
CA MET A 902 6.26 26.76 -12.53
C MET A 902 5.57 27.85 -13.36
N ALA A 903 5.17 28.97 -12.73
CA ALA A 903 4.52 30.08 -13.41
C ALA A 903 5.43 30.75 -14.45
N ALA A 904 6.76 30.67 -14.29
CA ALA A 904 7.71 31.15 -15.30
C ALA A 904 7.67 30.32 -16.60
N LYS A 905 7.17 29.08 -16.56
CA LYS A 905 6.98 28.23 -17.74
C LYS A 905 5.62 28.46 -18.39
N ASP A 906 4.59 28.69 -17.59
CA ASP A 906 3.26 29.05 -18.06
C ASP A 906 2.58 29.95 -17.02
N ALA A 907 2.42 31.24 -17.33
CA ALA A 907 1.81 32.21 -16.42
C ALA A 907 0.28 32.08 -16.34
N THR A 908 -0.33 31.18 -17.11
CA THR A 908 -1.79 30.98 -17.18
C THR A 908 -2.30 29.85 -16.28
N ILE A 909 -1.41 29.15 -15.56
CA ILE A 909 -1.79 28.08 -14.62
C ILE A 909 -2.17 28.65 -13.24
N THR A 910 -3.00 27.91 -12.51
CA THR A 910 -3.46 28.21 -11.15
C THR A 910 -2.88 27.22 -10.14
N PHE A 911 -2.77 27.66 -8.90
CA PHE A 911 -2.06 26.92 -7.85
C PHE A 911 -2.91 26.68 -6.60
N ILE A 912 -2.89 25.42 -6.15
CA ILE A 912 -3.39 24.99 -4.86
C ILE A 912 -2.18 24.84 -3.94
N GLY A 913 -2.17 25.60 -2.84
CA GLY A 913 -1.21 25.40 -1.75
C GLY A 913 -1.84 24.63 -0.60
N GLU A 914 -1.02 23.92 0.15
CA GLU A 914 -1.50 23.02 1.20
C GLU A 914 -2.07 23.75 2.42
N GLY A 915 -3.29 23.42 2.82
CA GLY A 915 -3.84 23.81 4.13
C GLY A 915 -3.61 22.73 5.19
N GLY A 916 -3.88 23.08 6.45
CA GLY A 916 -3.75 22.16 7.56
C GLY A 916 -4.82 21.07 7.55
N ASP A 917 -4.60 20.02 8.36
CA ASP A 917 -5.55 18.92 8.55
C ASP A 917 -6.96 19.42 8.83
N GLY A 918 -7.89 19.13 7.91
CA GLY A 918 -9.30 19.52 8.04
C GLY A 918 -10.00 18.86 9.22
N THR A 919 -9.45 17.76 9.74
CA THR A 919 -10.01 17.08 10.90
C THR A 919 -9.69 17.79 12.23
N ASN A 920 -8.75 18.74 12.23
CA ASN A 920 -8.38 19.55 13.38
C ASN A 920 -9.03 20.94 13.34
N ASN A 921 -9.32 21.51 14.51
CA ASN A 921 -9.79 22.90 14.64
C ASN A 921 -8.63 23.90 14.65
N ASP A 922 -7.38 23.47 14.82
CA ASP A 922 -6.22 24.35 14.76
C ASP A 922 -6.07 25.00 13.37
N GLN A 923 -5.90 26.32 13.36
CA GLN A 923 -5.73 27.13 12.15
C GLN A 923 -4.32 27.73 12.05
N SER A 924 -3.39 27.32 12.90
CA SER A 924 -2.01 27.82 12.92
C SER A 924 -1.30 27.65 11.56
N TRP A 925 -1.49 26.50 10.92
CA TRP A 925 -0.98 26.22 9.57
C TRP A 925 -1.57 27.18 8.54
N ASN A 926 -2.90 27.25 8.47
CA ASN A 926 -3.61 28.10 7.51
C ASN A 926 -3.26 29.57 7.71
N THR A 927 -3.17 30.04 8.95
CA THR A 927 -2.76 31.41 9.28
C THR A 927 -1.37 31.72 8.74
N THR A 928 -0.43 30.78 8.91
CA THR A 928 0.95 30.91 8.44
C THR A 928 1.03 30.91 6.91
N MET A 929 0.26 30.04 6.24
CA MET A 929 0.16 30.00 4.78
C MET A 929 -0.39 31.31 4.21
N ILE A 930 -1.48 31.82 4.78
CA ILE A 930 -2.07 33.08 4.32
C ILE A 930 -1.12 34.26 4.56
N ALA A 931 -0.46 34.32 5.71
CA ALA A 931 0.48 35.40 6.03
C ALA A 931 1.70 35.43 5.09
N ASN A 932 2.26 34.27 4.74
CA ASN A 932 3.54 34.19 4.02
C ASN A 932 3.38 33.96 2.51
N ALA A 933 2.32 33.27 2.07
CA ALA A 933 2.08 32.90 0.68
C ALA A 933 0.76 33.43 0.12
N GLY A 934 -0.09 34.08 0.91
CA GLY A 934 -1.45 34.53 0.51
C GLY A 934 -1.51 35.48 -0.68
N SER A 935 -0.43 36.19 -1.01
CA SER A 935 -0.37 37.01 -2.24
C SER A 935 -0.22 36.19 -3.52
N LYS A 936 0.13 34.91 -3.41
CA LYS A 936 0.44 33.97 -4.51
C LYS A 936 -0.36 32.65 -4.45
N LEU A 937 -1.29 32.52 -3.51
CA LEU A 937 -2.23 31.41 -3.43
C LEU A 937 -3.46 31.72 -4.30
N ASP A 938 -3.86 30.79 -5.17
CA ASP A 938 -5.18 30.84 -5.81
C ASP A 938 -6.18 30.05 -4.96
N HIS A 939 -5.76 28.87 -4.50
CA HIS A 939 -6.54 28.02 -3.61
C HIS A 939 -5.73 27.52 -2.42
N LEU A 940 -6.43 27.17 -1.34
CA LEU A 940 -5.88 26.50 -0.15
C LEU A 940 -6.56 25.14 0.02
N SER A 941 -5.79 24.04 0.04
CA SER A 941 -6.38 22.71 0.17
C SER A 941 -6.85 22.39 1.59
N ILE A 942 -7.81 21.47 1.73
CA ILE A 942 -8.18 20.84 3.00
C ILE A 942 -8.56 19.37 2.74
N HIS A 943 -8.16 18.48 3.64
CA HIS A 943 -8.48 17.05 3.58
C HIS A 943 -9.47 16.64 4.68
N TYR A 944 -10.44 15.78 4.36
CA TYR A 944 -11.48 15.33 5.28
C TYR A 944 -11.80 13.83 5.17
N TYR A 945 -11.41 13.08 6.20
CA TYR A 945 -11.77 11.68 6.37
C TYR A 945 -12.38 11.44 7.74
N SER A 946 -13.64 11.02 7.78
CA SER A 946 -14.39 10.79 9.02
C SER A 946 -15.52 9.77 8.84
N PRO A 947 -15.92 9.04 9.91
CA PRO A 947 -15.35 9.04 11.26
C PRO A 947 -14.21 8.03 11.44
N GLN A 948 -13.02 8.52 11.82
CA GLN A 948 -11.88 7.64 12.11
C GLN A 948 -10.99 8.11 13.25
N PRO A 949 -10.28 7.18 13.93
CA PRO A 949 -10.57 5.74 13.96
C PRO A 949 -11.83 5.44 14.79
N LEU A 950 -12.50 4.32 14.54
CA LEU A 950 -13.61 3.86 15.39
C LEU A 950 -13.08 3.25 16.69
N PRO A 951 -13.80 3.41 17.83
CA PRO A 951 -13.43 2.79 19.10
C PRO A 951 -13.74 1.28 19.06
N GLN A 952 -12.95 0.47 19.79
CA GLN A 952 -13.06 -0.99 19.74
C GLN A 952 -14.46 -1.55 20.08
N ALA A 953 -15.29 -0.87 20.86
CA ALA A 953 -16.66 -1.31 21.18
C ALA A 953 -17.68 -0.23 20.81
N TYR A 954 -17.83 0.03 19.51
CA TYR A 954 -18.79 1.01 19.01
C TYR A 954 -20.21 0.44 18.89
N ASP A 955 -21.21 1.30 19.04
CA ASP A 955 -22.59 1.02 18.65
C ASP A 955 -22.79 1.39 17.17
N SER A 956 -23.25 0.44 16.36
CA SER A 956 -23.44 0.63 14.92
C SER A 956 -24.43 1.74 14.59
N ALA A 957 -25.47 1.96 15.41
CA ALA A 957 -26.43 3.04 15.21
C ALA A 957 -25.80 4.41 15.53
N ALA A 958 -24.96 4.49 16.58
CA ALA A 958 -24.19 5.68 16.90
C ALA A 958 -23.18 6.04 15.80
N VAL A 959 -22.48 5.06 15.20
CA VAL A 959 -21.57 5.30 14.08
C VAL A 959 -22.34 5.84 12.88
N TYR A 960 -23.46 5.23 12.53
CA TYR A 960 -24.32 5.71 11.44
C TYR A 960 -24.76 7.17 11.69
N ALA A 961 -25.30 7.47 12.87
CA ALA A 961 -25.78 8.80 13.23
C ALA A 961 -24.69 9.88 13.16
N ALA A 962 -23.47 9.57 13.60
CA ALA A 962 -22.32 10.46 13.50
C ALA A 962 -21.86 10.64 12.04
N SER A 963 -21.81 9.56 11.26
CA SER A 963 -21.36 9.55 9.86
C SER A 963 -22.24 10.42 8.98
N VAL A 964 -23.55 10.16 8.95
CA VAL A 964 -24.48 10.94 8.11
C VAL A 964 -24.65 12.38 8.60
N GLY A 965 -24.27 12.66 9.86
CA GLY A 965 -24.23 14.00 10.46
C GLY A 965 -22.92 14.77 10.25
N ALA A 966 -21.88 14.14 9.68
CA ALA A 966 -20.53 14.71 9.60
C ALA A 966 -20.49 16.05 8.84
N SER A 967 -21.32 16.23 7.83
CA SER A 967 -21.36 17.47 7.04
C SER A 967 -21.72 18.72 7.88
N ALA A 968 -22.45 18.56 9.00
CA ALA A 968 -22.72 19.68 9.91
C ALA A 968 -21.46 20.15 10.63
N VAL A 969 -20.64 19.22 11.12
CA VAL A 969 -19.37 19.51 11.79
C VAL A 969 -18.36 20.08 10.79
N ILE A 970 -18.23 19.46 9.63
CA ILE A 970 -17.28 19.89 8.59
C ILE A 970 -17.66 21.30 8.09
N GLY A 971 -18.95 21.61 7.98
CA GLY A 971 -19.41 22.97 7.65
C GLY A 971 -18.93 24.04 8.63
N ASP A 972 -18.94 23.73 9.94
CA ASP A 972 -18.42 24.64 10.98
C ASP A 972 -16.89 24.81 10.87
N ARG A 973 -16.16 23.73 10.58
CA ARG A 973 -14.70 23.76 10.38
C ARG A 973 -14.31 24.58 9.16
N MET A 974 -14.96 24.35 8.01
CA MET A 974 -14.72 25.14 6.78
C MET A 974 -15.03 26.61 6.99
N ALA A 975 -16.07 26.96 7.77
CA ALA A 975 -16.33 28.36 8.12
C ALA A 975 -15.18 29.00 8.92
N THR A 976 -14.51 28.21 9.76
CA THR A 976 -13.31 28.67 10.49
C THR A 976 -12.15 28.92 9.52
N VAL A 977 -11.92 28.04 8.54
CA VAL A 977 -10.89 28.27 7.51
C VAL A 977 -11.19 29.52 6.68
N THR A 978 -12.44 29.70 6.27
CA THR A 978 -12.88 30.89 5.54
C THR A 978 -12.68 32.17 6.35
N ASN A 979 -12.91 32.14 7.66
CA ASN A 979 -12.61 33.28 8.52
C ASN A 979 -11.11 33.58 8.56
N THR A 980 -10.25 32.57 8.63
CA THR A 980 -8.80 32.73 8.56
C THR A 980 -8.37 33.44 7.27
N ILE A 981 -8.91 33.00 6.11
CA ILE A 981 -8.64 33.63 4.81
C ILE A 981 -9.13 35.07 4.77
N LEU A 982 -10.40 35.31 5.14
CA LEU A 982 -11.03 36.63 5.10
C LEU A 982 -10.32 37.67 5.97
N ASN A 983 -9.75 37.25 7.10
CA ASN A 983 -9.04 38.12 8.03
C ASN A 983 -7.59 38.41 7.57
N GLY A 984 -6.99 37.51 6.78
CA GLY A 984 -5.59 37.62 6.37
C GLY A 984 -5.36 38.27 4.99
N THR A 985 -6.37 38.30 4.11
CA THR A 985 -6.19 38.80 2.74
C THR A 985 -7.45 39.36 2.08
N SER A 986 -7.26 40.27 1.13
CA SER A 986 -8.31 40.73 0.20
C SER A 986 -8.36 39.95 -1.12
N ARG A 987 -7.46 38.99 -1.31
CA ARG A 987 -7.50 38.04 -2.44
C ARG A 987 -8.65 37.05 -2.24
N ASP A 988 -9.27 36.58 -3.33
CA ASP A 988 -10.37 35.61 -3.30
C ASP A 988 -9.88 34.15 -3.25
N ILE A 989 -9.08 33.81 -2.24
CA ILE A 989 -8.53 32.45 -2.09
C ILE A 989 -9.65 31.48 -1.74
N LYS A 990 -9.90 30.48 -2.58
CA LYS A 990 -10.91 29.44 -2.31
C LYS A 990 -10.32 28.25 -1.59
N ILE A 991 -11.19 27.52 -0.90
CA ILE A 991 -10.91 26.20 -0.33
C ILE A 991 -11.00 25.18 -1.46
N ALA A 992 -9.96 24.36 -1.62
CA ALA A 992 -9.98 23.16 -2.45
C ALA A 992 -10.11 21.94 -1.55
N VAL A 993 -11.15 21.13 -1.69
CA VAL A 993 -11.28 19.89 -0.91
C VAL A 993 -10.61 18.78 -1.71
N THR A 994 -9.28 18.75 -1.71
CA THR A 994 -8.48 17.87 -2.57
C THR A 994 -8.45 16.42 -2.11
N GLU A 995 -9.01 16.13 -0.93
CA GLU A 995 -9.29 14.79 -0.43
C GLU A 995 -10.53 14.75 0.47
N HIS A 996 -11.52 13.92 0.11
CA HIS A 996 -12.62 13.56 1.02
C HIS A 996 -13.17 12.16 0.75
N ASN A 997 -13.57 11.45 1.80
CA ASN A 997 -14.49 10.30 1.75
C ASN A 997 -14.87 9.88 3.19
N ALA A 998 -15.85 8.98 3.32
CA ALA A 998 -16.12 8.28 4.57
C ALA A 998 -15.06 7.20 4.82
N MET A 999 -14.27 7.36 5.88
CA MET A 999 -13.19 6.45 6.26
C MET A 999 -13.40 5.96 7.68
N TYR A 1000 -13.33 4.64 7.87
CA TYR A 1000 -13.66 3.96 9.12
C TYR A 1000 -12.54 3.01 9.52
N PHE A 1001 -11.44 3.50 10.10
CA PHE A 1001 -10.44 2.58 10.65
C PHE A 1001 -11.02 1.78 11.84
N ASN A 1002 -10.60 0.52 11.99
CA ASN A 1002 -11.07 -0.44 13.00
C ASN A 1002 -12.56 -0.83 12.88
N GLU A 1003 -13.08 -0.89 11.65
CA GLU A 1003 -14.47 -1.24 11.38
C GLU A 1003 -14.68 -2.73 11.09
N GLU A 1004 -15.93 -3.21 11.13
CA GLU A 1004 -16.28 -4.65 11.04
C GLU A 1004 -17.19 -4.98 9.84
N HIS A 1005 -17.63 -3.98 9.08
CA HIS A 1005 -18.72 -4.11 8.12
C HIS A 1005 -18.43 -3.52 6.74
N ARG A 1006 -17.18 -3.28 6.33
CA ARG A 1006 -16.84 -2.54 5.10
C ARG A 1006 -17.68 -1.30 4.88
N ARG A 1007 -17.81 -0.50 5.95
CA ARG A 1007 -18.69 0.68 6.00
C ARG A 1007 -18.40 1.69 4.90
N SER A 1008 -17.12 1.86 4.51
CA SER A 1008 -16.71 2.75 3.42
C SER A 1008 -17.32 2.41 2.06
N ARG A 1009 -17.70 1.15 1.81
CA ARG A 1009 -18.38 0.71 0.57
C ARG A 1009 -19.90 0.67 0.67
N SER A 1010 -20.46 0.94 1.84
CA SER A 1010 -21.89 0.76 2.09
C SER A 1010 -22.71 2.00 1.73
N LEU A 1011 -24.04 1.87 1.79
CA LEU A 1011 -24.95 3.00 1.68
C LEU A 1011 -24.67 4.08 2.74
N GLU A 1012 -24.28 3.72 3.96
CA GLU A 1012 -23.86 4.67 5.01
C GLU A 1012 -22.75 5.60 4.54
N GLY A 1013 -21.67 5.04 3.97
CA GLY A 1013 -20.56 5.82 3.41
C GLY A 1013 -21.02 6.76 2.28
N ALA A 1014 -21.93 6.27 1.43
CA ALA A 1014 -22.50 7.07 0.34
C ALA A 1014 -23.40 8.22 0.83
N LEU A 1015 -24.16 8.02 1.93
CA LEU A 1015 -24.99 9.08 2.51
C LEU A 1015 -24.18 10.14 3.24
N GLN A 1016 -23.07 9.76 3.87
CA GLN A 1016 -22.09 10.71 4.39
C GLN A 1016 -21.58 11.59 3.23
N GLU A 1017 -21.14 10.96 2.14
CA GLU A 1017 -20.61 11.67 0.96
C GLU A 1017 -21.69 12.57 0.35
N ALA A 1018 -22.93 12.10 0.23
CA ALA A 1018 -24.05 12.92 -0.24
C ALA A 1018 -24.23 14.19 0.61
N GLY A 1019 -24.06 14.08 1.93
CA GLY A 1019 -24.08 15.21 2.86
C GLY A 1019 -22.92 16.19 2.63
N LEU A 1020 -21.72 15.68 2.33
CA LEU A 1020 -20.56 16.51 1.97
C LEU A 1020 -20.76 17.24 0.65
N LEU A 1021 -21.22 16.55 -0.39
CA LEU A 1021 -21.49 17.16 -1.70
C LEU A 1021 -22.61 18.21 -1.61
N ASN A 1022 -23.66 17.94 -0.82
CA ASN A 1022 -24.68 18.93 -0.50
C ASN A 1022 -24.10 20.15 0.23
N LEU A 1023 -23.17 19.95 1.17
CA LEU A 1023 -22.45 21.03 1.83
C LEU A 1023 -21.60 21.84 0.84
N PHE A 1024 -20.78 21.20 0.01
CA PHE A 1024 -19.88 21.87 -0.93
C PHE A 1024 -20.67 22.72 -1.92
N MET A 1025 -21.78 22.22 -2.48
CA MET A 1025 -22.67 23.02 -3.33
C MET A 1025 -23.23 24.27 -2.64
N ARG A 1026 -23.46 24.23 -1.32
CA ARG A 1026 -24.02 25.38 -0.55
C ARG A 1026 -22.98 26.44 -0.22
N ARG A 1027 -21.70 26.17 -0.44
CA ARG A 1027 -20.63 27.04 0.02
C ARG A 1027 -19.99 27.80 -1.13
N SER A 1028 -19.96 29.13 -1.00
CA SER A 1028 -19.31 30.03 -1.96
C SER A 1028 -17.78 30.05 -1.82
N ASP A 1029 -17.25 29.50 -0.75
CA ASP A 1029 -15.81 29.49 -0.45
C ASP A 1029 -15.10 28.23 -0.94
N VAL A 1030 -15.83 27.27 -1.52
CA VAL A 1030 -15.28 26.07 -2.15
C VAL A 1030 -15.02 26.32 -3.65
N ASN A 1031 -13.89 25.83 -4.14
CA ASN A 1031 -13.45 25.98 -5.52
C ASN A 1031 -13.96 24.86 -6.45
N GLU A 1032 -13.43 24.84 -7.67
CA GLU A 1032 -13.65 23.81 -8.68
C GLU A 1032 -12.77 22.56 -8.53
N VAL A 1033 -12.21 22.29 -7.35
CA VAL A 1033 -11.43 21.06 -7.10
C VAL A 1033 -11.93 20.45 -5.81
N ASN A 1034 -12.82 19.47 -5.97
CA ASN A 1034 -13.32 18.62 -4.89
C ASN A 1034 -13.05 17.19 -5.32
N ALA A 1035 -12.12 16.51 -4.68
CA ALA A 1035 -11.64 15.22 -5.14
C ALA A 1035 -11.98 14.11 -4.13
N ALA A 1036 -12.98 13.31 -4.50
CA ALA A 1036 -13.36 12.13 -3.72
C ALA A 1036 -12.26 11.06 -3.81
N SER A 1037 -11.81 10.59 -2.65
CA SER A 1037 -10.71 9.63 -2.52
C SER A 1037 -11.24 8.22 -2.30
N THR A 1038 -11.17 7.28 -3.25
CA THR A 1038 -10.53 7.37 -4.57
C THR A 1038 -11.44 6.91 -5.69
N LEU A 1039 -11.11 7.27 -6.93
CA LEU A 1039 -11.83 6.88 -8.15
C LEU A 1039 -11.90 5.35 -8.33
N MET A 1040 -10.76 4.68 -8.08
CA MET A 1040 -10.58 3.25 -8.31
C MET A 1040 -9.84 2.59 -7.16
N GLU A 1041 -9.79 1.26 -7.19
CA GLU A 1041 -9.37 0.33 -6.14
C GLU A 1041 -7.94 0.56 -5.59
N PHE A 1042 -7.77 1.61 -4.78
CA PHE A 1042 -6.60 1.85 -3.93
C PHE A 1042 -6.88 1.42 -2.49
N TRP A 1043 -8.10 1.66 -2.01
CA TRP A 1043 -8.58 1.24 -0.70
C TRP A 1043 -10.07 0.92 -0.75
N ASP A 1044 -10.64 0.48 0.38
CA ASP A 1044 -12.00 -0.05 0.46
C ASP A 1044 -13.07 0.93 -0.08
N GLY A 1045 -12.98 2.22 0.26
CA GLY A 1045 -13.99 3.24 -0.09
C GLY A 1045 -14.02 3.73 -1.54
N SER A 1046 -13.24 3.14 -2.46
CA SER A 1046 -13.14 3.60 -3.85
C SER A 1046 -14.48 3.56 -4.61
N ALA A 1047 -14.71 4.51 -5.52
CA ALA A 1047 -15.94 4.59 -6.32
C ALA A 1047 -16.15 3.38 -7.26
N ILE A 1048 -15.06 2.93 -7.90
CA ILE A 1048 -15.07 1.81 -8.86
C ILE A 1048 -14.21 0.66 -8.33
N ARG A 1049 -14.78 -0.55 -8.31
CA ARG A 1049 -14.08 -1.80 -7.96
C ARG A 1049 -13.74 -2.59 -9.22
N LEU A 1050 -12.52 -3.13 -9.31
CA LEU A 1050 -11.95 -3.71 -10.53
C LEU A 1050 -11.23 -5.03 -10.22
N GLY A 1051 -11.54 -6.08 -10.97
CA GLY A 1051 -10.87 -7.37 -10.81
C GLY A 1051 -10.98 -8.24 -12.05
N ASN A 1052 -10.50 -9.48 -11.94
CA ASN A 1052 -10.57 -10.46 -13.05
C ASN A 1052 -12.00 -10.84 -13.43
N ARG A 1053 -12.99 -10.62 -12.54
CA ARG A 1053 -14.42 -10.87 -12.79
C ARG A 1053 -15.15 -9.70 -13.49
N GLY A 1054 -14.43 -8.63 -13.80
CA GLY A 1054 -14.99 -7.41 -14.38
C GLY A 1054 -14.90 -6.25 -13.41
N SER A 1055 -15.96 -5.46 -13.30
CA SER A 1055 -16.02 -4.29 -12.44
C SER A 1055 -17.41 -4.09 -11.87
N PHE A 1056 -17.51 -3.37 -10.76
CA PHE A 1056 -18.77 -2.83 -10.23
C PHE A 1056 -18.54 -1.46 -9.59
N VAL A 1057 -19.63 -0.81 -9.17
CA VAL A 1057 -19.59 0.54 -8.57
C VAL A 1057 -20.16 0.52 -7.16
N THR A 1058 -19.59 1.32 -6.27
CA THR A 1058 -20.09 1.46 -4.91
C THR A 1058 -21.34 2.36 -4.86
N PRO A 1059 -22.13 2.35 -3.77
CA PRO A 1059 -23.20 3.32 -3.57
C PRO A 1059 -22.71 4.77 -3.62
N THR A 1060 -21.46 5.03 -3.19
CA THR A 1060 -20.81 6.36 -3.28
C THR A 1060 -20.70 6.85 -4.72
N TYR A 1061 -20.31 5.97 -5.66
CA TYR A 1061 -20.35 6.27 -7.09
C TYR A 1061 -21.75 6.66 -7.56
N LEU A 1062 -22.80 5.95 -7.10
CA LEU A 1062 -24.18 6.23 -7.50
C LEU A 1062 -24.66 7.60 -7.01
N VAL A 1063 -24.28 8.00 -5.79
CA VAL A 1063 -24.55 9.33 -5.25
C VAL A 1063 -23.83 10.40 -6.06
N GLN A 1064 -22.52 10.24 -6.30
CA GLN A 1064 -21.72 11.18 -7.07
C GLN A 1064 -22.24 11.32 -8.49
N LYS A 1065 -22.55 10.21 -9.17
CA LYS A 1065 -23.15 10.21 -10.50
C LYS A 1065 -24.50 10.92 -10.51
N LEU A 1066 -25.37 10.65 -9.52
CA LEU A 1066 -26.68 11.28 -9.44
C LEU A 1066 -26.57 12.80 -9.27
N ILE A 1067 -25.63 13.28 -8.45
CA ILE A 1067 -25.36 14.72 -8.31
C ILE A 1067 -24.80 15.29 -9.61
N ALA A 1068 -23.83 14.63 -10.25
CA ALA A 1068 -23.26 15.05 -11.52
C ALA A 1068 -24.34 15.21 -12.62
N ASP A 1069 -25.29 14.27 -12.70
CA ASP A 1069 -26.38 14.29 -13.68
C ASP A 1069 -27.51 15.27 -13.34
N ARG A 1070 -27.71 15.61 -12.05
CA ARG A 1070 -28.93 16.27 -11.53
C ARG A 1070 -28.63 17.45 -10.61
N HIS A 1071 -27.78 18.36 -11.07
CA HIS A 1071 -27.67 19.69 -10.49
C HIS A 1071 -27.66 20.77 -11.57
N GLY A 1072 -27.97 21.99 -11.18
CA GLY A 1072 -27.80 23.18 -12.01
C GLY A 1072 -26.68 24.06 -11.47
N PRO A 1073 -26.14 24.97 -12.29
CA PRO A 1073 -25.02 25.82 -11.90
C PRO A 1073 -25.43 26.94 -10.94
N LEU A 1074 -26.72 27.18 -10.68
CA LEU A 1074 -27.18 28.26 -9.79
C LEU A 1074 -27.70 27.70 -8.47
N LEU A 1075 -27.03 28.03 -7.37
CA LEU A 1075 -27.44 27.71 -6.00
C LEU A 1075 -28.62 28.59 -5.57
N LEU A 1076 -29.63 27.98 -4.95
CA LEU A 1076 -30.84 28.67 -4.50
C LEU A 1076 -30.95 28.74 -2.95
N PRO A 1077 -31.51 29.83 -2.40
CA PRO A 1077 -31.93 29.90 -1.02
C PRO A 1077 -32.88 28.76 -0.73
N THR A 1078 -32.44 27.90 0.19
CA THR A 1078 -33.19 26.71 0.61
C THR A 1078 -33.22 26.70 2.12
N THR A 1079 -34.41 26.55 2.70
CA THR A 1079 -34.58 26.32 4.14
C THR A 1079 -35.31 25.01 4.38
N VAL A 1080 -34.91 24.34 5.46
CA VAL A 1080 -35.56 23.12 5.95
C VAL A 1080 -35.95 23.34 7.41
N THR A 1081 -37.22 23.11 7.73
CA THR A 1081 -37.73 23.05 9.10
C THR A 1081 -38.32 21.68 9.34
N GLY A 1082 -37.98 21.03 10.45
CA GLY A 1082 -38.43 19.67 10.74
C GLY A 1082 -37.71 19.09 11.96
N PRO A 1083 -37.83 17.77 12.17
CA PRO A 1083 -37.13 17.09 13.25
C PRO A 1083 -35.61 17.21 13.10
N THR A 1084 -34.94 17.20 14.24
CA THR A 1084 -33.48 17.13 14.35
C THR A 1084 -33.10 15.97 15.24
N TYR A 1085 -31.89 15.45 15.08
CA TYR A 1085 -31.30 14.48 16.02
C TYR A 1085 -29.97 14.99 16.57
N ASN A 1086 -29.47 14.34 17.62
CA ASN A 1086 -28.15 14.62 18.18
C ASN A 1086 -27.17 13.54 17.70
N ALA A 1087 -26.17 13.94 16.91
CA ALA A 1087 -25.10 13.06 16.50
C ALA A 1087 -24.10 12.89 17.67
N PRO A 1088 -23.76 11.65 18.07
CA PRO A 1088 -22.77 11.41 19.11
C PRO A 1088 -21.36 11.74 18.62
N ALA A 1089 -20.40 11.83 19.54
CA ALA A 1089 -18.99 11.85 19.17
C ALA A 1089 -18.58 10.47 18.64
N MET A 1090 -17.81 10.42 17.56
CA MET A 1090 -17.32 9.18 16.96
C MET A 1090 -16.01 9.41 16.22
N GLY A 1091 -14.95 8.69 16.62
CA GLY A 1091 -13.60 8.92 16.10
C GLY A 1091 -13.19 10.39 16.21
N ASN A 1092 -12.76 10.97 15.09
CA ASN A 1092 -12.40 12.40 14.96
C ASN A 1092 -13.59 13.37 14.81
N LEU A 1093 -14.83 12.89 14.91
CA LEU A 1093 -16.03 13.74 14.93
C LEU A 1093 -16.45 14.05 16.39
N PRO A 1094 -16.54 15.33 16.79
CA PRO A 1094 -17.17 15.72 18.03
C PRO A 1094 -18.70 15.51 17.97
N ALA A 1095 -19.32 15.40 19.14
CA ALA A 1095 -20.78 15.37 19.24
C ALA A 1095 -21.41 16.66 18.69
N ARG A 1096 -22.54 16.55 17.98
CA ARG A 1096 -23.25 17.68 17.37
C ARG A 1096 -24.74 17.57 17.66
N SER A 1097 -25.28 18.56 18.37
CA SER A 1097 -26.72 18.68 18.62
C SER A 1097 -27.45 19.37 17.47
N GLY A 1098 -28.74 19.06 17.32
CA GLY A 1098 -29.62 19.77 16.40
C GLY A 1098 -29.33 19.51 14.92
N VAL A 1099 -28.78 18.34 14.57
CA VAL A 1099 -28.54 17.96 13.18
C VAL A 1099 -29.89 17.75 12.48
N PRO A 1100 -30.21 18.48 11.40
CA PRO A 1100 -31.47 18.30 10.67
C PRO A 1100 -31.63 16.87 10.16
N MET A 1101 -32.83 16.30 10.28
CA MET A 1101 -33.12 14.96 9.78
C MET A 1101 -33.03 14.87 8.26
N LEU A 1102 -33.46 15.93 7.56
CA LEU A 1102 -33.28 16.10 6.13
C LEU A 1102 -32.16 17.10 5.85
N ASP A 1103 -31.13 16.69 5.12
CA ASP A 1103 -30.12 17.59 4.57
C ASP A 1103 -30.49 17.96 3.13
N VAL A 1104 -30.71 19.25 2.85
CA VAL A 1104 -31.31 19.72 1.59
C VAL A 1104 -30.46 20.77 0.91
N THR A 1105 -30.22 20.60 -0.39
CA THR A 1105 -29.63 21.62 -1.27
C THR A 1105 -30.44 21.73 -2.55
N SER A 1106 -30.74 22.97 -2.99
CA SER A 1106 -31.47 23.18 -4.24
C SER A 1106 -30.65 24.01 -5.23
N THR A 1107 -30.67 23.58 -6.48
CA THR A 1107 -30.00 24.27 -7.60
C THR A 1107 -30.94 24.39 -8.79
N ARG A 1108 -30.69 25.34 -9.70
CA ARG A 1108 -31.43 25.44 -10.96
C ARG A 1108 -30.55 25.62 -12.17
N SER A 1109 -31.07 25.23 -13.33
CA SER A 1109 -30.42 25.48 -14.62
C SER A 1109 -30.35 26.99 -14.91
N ALA A 1110 -29.29 27.42 -15.61
CA ALA A 1110 -29.09 28.82 -15.95
C ALA A 1110 -30.16 29.35 -16.93
N ASP A 1111 -30.70 28.49 -17.78
CA ASP A 1111 -31.82 28.80 -18.69
C ASP A 1111 -33.18 28.96 -17.96
N GLY A 1112 -33.25 28.61 -16.67
CA GLY A 1112 -34.47 28.70 -15.87
C GLY A 1112 -35.50 27.60 -16.10
N ALA A 1113 -35.15 26.52 -16.82
CA ALA A 1113 -36.04 25.43 -17.18
C ALA A 1113 -36.15 24.29 -16.16
N LYS A 1114 -35.12 24.07 -15.33
CA LYS A 1114 -35.05 22.94 -14.38
C LYS A 1114 -34.69 23.40 -12.97
N LEU A 1115 -35.34 22.81 -11.98
CA LEU A 1115 -35.02 22.91 -10.56
C LEU A 1115 -34.68 21.51 -10.03
N TYR A 1116 -33.59 21.41 -9.29
CA TYR A 1116 -33.14 20.20 -8.63
C TYR A 1116 -33.18 20.42 -7.12
N VAL A 1117 -33.82 19.50 -6.39
CA VAL A 1117 -33.85 19.48 -4.92
C VAL A 1117 -33.20 18.18 -4.46
N SER A 1118 -31.97 18.29 -3.97
CA SER A 1118 -31.14 17.20 -3.47
C SER A 1118 -31.38 17.00 -1.97
N VAL A 1119 -31.74 15.79 -1.55
CA VAL A 1119 -32.17 15.48 -0.17
C VAL A 1119 -31.52 14.19 0.33
N VAL A 1120 -30.84 14.29 1.48
CA VAL A 1120 -30.45 13.12 2.28
C VAL A 1120 -31.48 12.94 3.40
N ASN A 1121 -32.09 11.76 3.51
CA ASN A 1121 -32.79 11.36 4.72
C ASN A 1121 -31.82 10.63 5.65
N ARG A 1122 -31.51 11.25 6.79
CA ARG A 1122 -30.56 10.73 7.79
C ARG A 1122 -31.18 9.73 8.75
N ASP A 1123 -32.49 9.51 8.74
CA ASP A 1123 -33.13 8.57 9.65
C ASP A 1123 -32.75 7.12 9.29
N PRO A 1124 -32.21 6.31 10.21
CA PRO A 1124 -31.79 4.94 9.90
C PRO A 1124 -32.96 4.01 9.60
N SER A 1125 -34.20 4.36 9.96
CA SER A 1125 -35.32 3.41 9.94
C SER A 1125 -36.66 3.96 9.47
N ALA A 1126 -36.88 5.28 9.54
CA ALA A 1126 -38.14 5.91 9.19
C ALA A 1126 -38.05 6.73 7.91
N ALA A 1127 -39.06 6.57 7.05
CA ALA A 1127 -39.27 7.48 5.95
C ALA A 1127 -39.71 8.87 6.48
N GLN A 1128 -39.24 9.93 5.83
CA GLN A 1128 -39.52 11.31 6.21
C GLN A 1128 -40.43 11.97 5.18
N ALA A 1129 -41.66 12.28 5.58
CA ALA A 1129 -42.57 13.08 4.75
C ALA A 1129 -42.20 14.57 4.83
N ALA A 1130 -42.20 15.26 3.68
CA ALA A 1130 -41.97 16.69 3.60
C ALA A 1130 -42.94 17.39 2.65
N THR A 1131 -43.41 18.57 3.05
CA THR A 1131 -44.03 19.56 2.15
C THR A 1131 -42.95 20.33 1.42
N ILE A 1132 -43.14 20.57 0.12
CA ILE A 1132 -42.18 21.25 -0.75
C ILE A 1132 -42.82 22.53 -1.28
N ASN A 1133 -42.29 23.66 -0.82
CA ASN A 1133 -42.73 25.00 -1.20
C ASN A 1133 -41.73 25.61 -2.18
N ILE A 1134 -42.12 25.74 -3.44
CA ILE A 1134 -41.30 26.36 -4.49
C ILE A 1134 -41.85 27.75 -4.80
N ALA A 1135 -41.13 28.79 -4.40
CA ALA A 1135 -41.46 30.17 -4.69
C ALA A 1135 -40.63 30.69 -5.87
N GLY A 1136 -41.15 31.65 -6.63
CA GLY A 1136 -40.39 32.37 -7.65
C GLY A 1136 -39.96 31.57 -8.89
N ALA A 1137 -40.48 30.36 -9.08
CA ALA A 1137 -40.16 29.47 -10.20
C ALA A 1137 -41.02 29.70 -11.46
N GLY A 1138 -41.91 30.71 -11.44
CA GLY A 1138 -42.92 30.87 -12.48
C GLY A 1138 -43.93 29.72 -12.43
N THR A 1139 -44.09 29.01 -13.55
CA THR A 1139 -44.89 27.77 -13.60
C THR A 1139 -44.01 26.60 -13.16
N VAL A 1140 -44.48 25.80 -12.21
CA VAL A 1140 -43.90 24.49 -11.88
C VAL A 1140 -44.70 23.42 -12.61
N GLY A 1141 -44.01 22.48 -13.26
CA GLY A 1141 -44.65 21.36 -13.96
C GLY A 1141 -45.53 20.52 -13.05
N SER A 1142 -46.55 19.87 -13.62
CA SER A 1142 -47.49 19.02 -12.88
C SER A 1142 -46.89 17.69 -12.43
N THR A 1143 -45.65 17.40 -12.82
CA THR A 1143 -44.90 16.20 -12.46
C THR A 1143 -43.47 16.55 -12.09
N ALA A 1144 -42.86 15.71 -11.25
CA ALA A 1144 -41.42 15.74 -10.97
C ALA A 1144 -40.81 14.35 -11.19
N THR A 1145 -39.57 14.32 -11.65
CA THR A 1145 -38.76 13.09 -11.69
C THR A 1145 -38.12 12.90 -10.33
N VAL A 1146 -38.26 11.71 -9.75
CA VAL A 1146 -37.68 11.31 -8.46
C VAL A 1146 -36.60 10.28 -8.74
N SER A 1147 -35.34 10.62 -8.47
CA SER A 1147 -34.22 9.69 -8.57
C SER A 1147 -33.66 9.39 -7.18
N THR A 1148 -33.63 8.13 -6.78
CA THR A 1148 -33.28 7.72 -5.41
C THR A 1148 -32.21 6.64 -5.40
N VAL A 1149 -31.18 6.83 -4.58
CA VAL A 1149 -30.23 5.81 -4.14
C VAL A 1149 -30.61 5.40 -2.72
N GLY A 1150 -30.92 4.13 -2.51
CA GLY A 1150 -31.32 3.58 -1.22
C GLY A 1150 -31.39 2.05 -1.27
N SER A 1151 -31.57 1.43 -0.12
CA SER A 1151 -31.69 -0.02 0.05
C SER A 1151 -32.51 -0.34 1.30
N PRO A 1152 -32.78 -1.61 1.63
CA PRO A 1152 -33.44 -1.98 2.88
C PRO A 1152 -32.63 -1.70 4.16
N GLY A 1153 -31.29 -1.73 4.10
CA GLY A 1153 -30.40 -1.48 5.23
C GLY A 1153 -29.23 -0.56 4.90
N TYR A 1154 -28.89 0.35 5.82
CA TYR A 1154 -27.82 1.34 5.61
C TYR A 1154 -26.40 0.74 5.48
N LEU A 1155 -26.19 -0.52 5.87
CA LEU A 1155 -24.92 -1.24 5.66
C LEU A 1155 -24.87 -2.04 4.36
N ASP A 1156 -25.94 -2.04 3.58
CA ASP A 1156 -25.96 -2.73 2.28
C ASP A 1156 -24.92 -2.13 1.33
N ARG A 1157 -24.39 -2.96 0.43
CA ARG A 1157 -23.33 -2.61 -0.53
C ARG A 1157 -23.51 -3.38 -1.83
N ASN A 1158 -22.89 -2.87 -2.90
CA ASN A 1158 -22.63 -3.70 -4.07
C ASN A 1158 -21.41 -4.59 -3.82
N THR A 1159 -21.45 -5.84 -4.29
CA THR A 1159 -20.36 -6.82 -4.18
C THR A 1159 -20.09 -7.45 -5.55
N TRP A 1160 -19.07 -8.30 -5.68
CA TRP A 1160 -18.83 -9.03 -6.92
C TRP A 1160 -19.97 -9.98 -7.32
N GLN A 1161 -20.74 -10.47 -6.34
CA GLN A 1161 -21.83 -11.42 -6.55
C GLN A 1161 -23.16 -10.72 -6.76
N GLN A 1162 -23.34 -9.58 -6.09
CA GLN A 1162 -24.49 -8.70 -6.29
C GLN A 1162 -23.98 -7.30 -6.66
N PRO A 1163 -23.42 -7.13 -7.88
CA PRO A 1163 -22.80 -5.87 -8.31
C PRO A 1163 -23.81 -4.74 -8.54
N THR A 1164 -25.09 -5.05 -8.35
CA THR A 1164 -26.25 -4.18 -8.57
C THR A 1164 -27.29 -4.29 -7.44
N ALA A 1165 -26.89 -4.77 -6.25
CA ALA A 1165 -27.75 -4.80 -5.06
C ALA A 1165 -28.35 -3.42 -4.75
N ILE A 1166 -27.56 -2.37 -4.98
CA ILE A 1166 -27.96 -0.97 -4.90
C ILE A 1166 -27.78 -0.35 -6.28
N GLN A 1167 -28.83 0.33 -6.75
CA GLN A 1167 -28.85 1.10 -7.98
C GLN A 1167 -29.67 2.39 -7.78
N THR A 1168 -29.46 3.38 -8.64
CA THR A 1168 -30.34 4.53 -8.71
C THR A 1168 -31.66 4.13 -9.34
N THR A 1169 -32.75 4.26 -8.59
CA THR A 1169 -34.11 4.09 -9.12
C THR A 1169 -34.65 5.44 -9.59
N THR A 1170 -35.41 5.48 -10.68
CA THR A 1170 -36.05 6.71 -11.17
C THR A 1170 -37.53 6.49 -11.41
N THR A 1171 -38.36 7.37 -10.85
CA THR A 1171 -39.82 7.36 -11.01
C THR A 1171 -40.33 8.76 -11.33
N THR A 1172 -41.61 8.88 -11.68
CA THR A 1172 -42.29 10.16 -11.87
C THR A 1172 -43.40 10.28 -10.84
N THR A 1173 -43.51 11.43 -10.18
CA THR A 1173 -44.59 11.75 -9.24
C THR A 1173 -45.43 12.91 -9.77
N THR A 1174 -46.74 12.88 -9.51
CA THR A 1174 -47.66 14.02 -9.71
C THR A 1174 -47.79 14.89 -8.45
N SER A 1175 -47.29 14.41 -7.30
CA SER A 1175 -47.29 15.15 -6.04
C SER A 1175 -46.07 16.07 -5.99
N VAL A 1176 -46.15 17.22 -6.66
CA VAL A 1176 -45.01 18.16 -6.78
C VAL A 1176 -44.86 19.08 -5.55
N ASN A 1177 -45.83 19.09 -4.64
CA ASN A 1177 -45.83 19.89 -3.41
C ASN A 1177 -45.52 19.07 -2.15
N ALA A 1178 -45.30 17.76 -2.27
CA ALA A 1178 -44.95 16.90 -1.14
C ALA A 1178 -44.26 15.63 -1.61
N HIS A 1179 -43.32 15.12 -0.81
CA HIS A 1179 -42.66 13.84 -1.07
C HIS A 1179 -42.35 13.11 0.24
N THR A 1180 -42.34 11.78 0.20
CA THR A 1180 -41.91 10.94 1.32
C THR A 1180 -40.58 10.30 0.96
N PHE A 1181 -39.51 10.79 1.58
CA PHE A 1181 -38.15 10.29 1.38
C PHE A 1181 -37.97 8.97 2.15
N PRO A 1182 -37.58 7.87 1.51
CA PRO A 1182 -37.32 6.60 2.19
C PRO A 1182 -36.28 6.74 3.31
N ALA A 1183 -36.30 5.85 4.30
CA ALA A 1183 -35.26 5.79 5.34
C ALA A 1183 -33.86 5.66 4.71
N HIS A 1184 -32.83 6.24 5.36
CA HIS A 1184 -31.42 6.16 4.97
C HIS A 1184 -31.21 6.25 3.44
N SER A 1185 -31.69 7.33 2.83
CA SER A 1185 -31.70 7.45 1.36
C SER A 1185 -31.17 8.79 0.89
N PHE A 1186 -30.69 8.79 -0.35
CA PHE A 1186 -30.36 10.00 -1.10
C PHE A 1186 -31.29 10.14 -2.29
N THR A 1187 -32.00 11.27 -2.39
CA THR A 1187 -33.00 11.51 -3.43
C THR A 1187 -32.79 12.88 -4.07
N VAL A 1188 -32.87 12.94 -5.41
CA VAL A 1188 -32.95 14.19 -6.16
C VAL A 1188 -34.30 14.29 -6.85
N LEU A 1189 -35.06 15.33 -6.52
CA LEU A 1189 -36.29 15.70 -7.21
C LEU A 1189 -35.95 16.70 -8.32
N THR A 1190 -36.34 16.39 -9.56
CA THR A 1190 -36.17 17.27 -10.71
C THR A 1190 -37.53 17.79 -11.17
N PHE A 1191 -37.71 19.10 -11.12
CA PHE A 1191 -38.92 19.80 -11.56
C PHE A 1191 -38.66 20.54 -12.87
N ASP A 1192 -39.63 20.46 -13.78
CA ASP A 1192 -39.76 21.44 -14.86
C ASP A 1192 -40.27 22.76 -14.26
N ILE A 1193 -39.58 23.86 -14.57
CA ILE A 1193 -39.94 25.20 -14.11
C ILE A 1193 -39.86 26.22 -15.25
N ALA A 1194 -40.42 27.41 -15.05
CA ALA A 1194 -40.38 28.52 -16.00
C ALA A 1194 -39.86 29.80 -15.34
N ALA A 1195 -38.70 29.70 -14.68
CA ALA A 1195 -38.04 30.83 -14.05
C ALA A 1195 -37.29 31.68 -15.08
N ALA A 1196 -37.03 32.95 -14.76
CA ALA A 1196 -36.24 33.80 -15.62
C ALA A 1196 -34.80 33.26 -15.79
N ALA A 1197 -34.35 33.16 -17.04
CA ALA A 1197 -32.98 32.80 -17.38
C ALA A 1197 -31.99 33.81 -16.80
N VAL A 1198 -30.81 33.33 -16.42
CA VAL A 1198 -29.68 34.16 -16.01
C VAL A 1198 -28.62 34.09 -17.09
N ALA A 1199 -28.30 35.24 -17.69
CA ALA A 1199 -27.19 35.33 -18.64
C ALA A 1199 -25.87 35.11 -17.90
N ALA A 1200 -25.22 33.97 -18.16
CA ALA A 1200 -23.88 33.66 -17.71
C ALA A 1200 -22.83 34.30 -18.65
N PRO A 1201 -21.63 34.65 -18.15
CA PRO A 1201 -21.17 34.47 -16.78
C PRO A 1201 -21.72 35.52 -15.81
N VAL A 1202 -21.87 35.13 -14.55
CA VAL A 1202 -22.43 35.99 -13.51
C VAL A 1202 -21.67 35.85 -12.20
N ILE A 1203 -21.45 36.96 -11.51
CA ILE A 1203 -20.85 36.97 -10.17
C ILE A 1203 -21.98 37.09 -9.16
N VAL A 1204 -22.09 36.11 -8.27
CA VAL A 1204 -23.11 36.07 -7.22
C VAL A 1204 -22.41 36.03 -5.86
N GLY A 1205 -22.72 36.98 -4.99
CA GLY A 1205 -22.06 37.05 -3.70
C GLY A 1205 -22.88 37.76 -2.65
N LYS A 1206 -22.25 37.94 -1.48
CA LYS A 1206 -22.88 38.55 -0.31
C LYS A 1206 -22.00 39.63 0.30
N VAL A 1207 -22.62 40.73 0.72
CA VAL A 1207 -21.99 41.82 1.47
C VAL A 1207 -22.57 41.86 2.87
N THR A 1208 -21.69 41.87 3.87
CA THR A 1208 -22.06 41.88 5.28
C THR A 1208 -21.22 42.89 6.05
N LYS A 1209 -21.61 43.17 7.29
CA LYS A 1209 -20.75 43.76 8.32
C LYS A 1209 -19.73 42.73 8.80
N THR A 1210 -18.79 43.17 9.63
CA THR A 1210 -17.79 42.30 10.29
C THR A 1210 -18.42 41.22 11.15
N ASP A 1211 -19.58 41.48 11.76
CA ASP A 1211 -20.35 40.51 12.56
C ASP A 1211 -21.21 39.54 11.72
N GLY A 1212 -21.17 39.63 10.39
CA GLY A 1212 -21.94 38.80 9.47
C GLY A 1212 -23.35 39.31 9.13
N THR A 1213 -23.81 40.41 9.75
CA THR A 1213 -25.11 41.02 9.44
C THR A 1213 -25.14 41.51 7.98
N PRO A 1214 -26.19 41.24 7.19
CA PRO A 1214 -26.30 41.72 5.82
C PRO A 1214 -26.28 43.26 5.69
N ILE A 1215 -25.71 43.76 4.58
CA ILE A 1215 -25.78 45.19 4.21
C ILE A 1215 -26.61 45.32 2.93
N ALA A 1216 -27.76 45.99 3.05
CA ALA A 1216 -28.62 46.32 1.92
C ALA A 1216 -28.17 47.60 1.21
N GLY A 1217 -28.37 47.68 -0.11
CA GLY A 1217 -28.04 48.87 -0.90
C GLY A 1217 -26.53 49.14 -1.09
N ALA A 1218 -25.66 48.20 -0.74
CA ALA A 1218 -24.23 48.30 -1.05
C ALA A 1218 -24.02 48.18 -2.56
N THR A 1219 -23.23 49.09 -3.15
CA THR A 1219 -22.89 49.07 -4.58
C THR A 1219 -21.72 48.13 -4.82
N VAL A 1220 -21.85 47.25 -5.81
CA VAL A 1220 -20.84 46.27 -6.23
C VAL A 1220 -20.53 46.45 -7.72
N THR A 1221 -19.25 46.55 -8.10
CA THR A 1221 -18.80 46.64 -9.50
C THR A 1221 -17.55 45.80 -9.77
N ALA A 1222 -17.38 45.35 -11.01
CA ALA A 1222 -16.22 44.61 -11.53
C ALA A 1222 -15.54 45.36 -12.70
N GLY A 1223 -15.46 46.69 -12.62
CA GLY A 1223 -14.89 47.54 -13.70
C GLY A 1223 -15.89 47.97 -14.77
N GLY A 1224 -17.20 47.81 -14.53
CA GLY A 1224 -18.30 48.20 -15.40
C GLY A 1224 -19.50 48.74 -14.62
N PRO A 1225 -20.72 48.76 -15.20
CA PRO A 1225 -21.94 49.13 -14.48
C PRO A 1225 -22.11 48.28 -13.20
N GLY A 1226 -22.35 48.95 -12.07
CA GLY A 1226 -22.52 48.28 -10.78
C GLY A 1226 -23.96 47.82 -10.52
N VAL A 1227 -24.12 46.95 -9.53
CA VAL A 1227 -25.41 46.51 -8.98
C VAL A 1227 -25.49 46.83 -7.49
N VAL A 1228 -26.69 46.83 -6.92
CA VAL A 1228 -26.90 47.03 -5.48
C VAL A 1228 -27.31 45.72 -4.80
N THR A 1229 -26.89 45.54 -3.55
CA THR A 1229 -27.31 44.40 -2.74
C THR A 1229 -28.76 44.50 -2.31
N ASP A 1230 -29.43 43.35 -2.22
CA ASP A 1230 -30.79 43.24 -1.69
C ASP A 1230 -30.83 43.34 -0.15
N ALA A 1231 -32.04 43.22 0.43
CA ALA A 1231 -32.25 43.28 1.88
C ALA A 1231 -31.49 42.19 2.67
N SER A 1232 -31.12 41.08 2.02
CA SER A 1232 -30.33 39.99 2.59
C SER A 1232 -28.84 40.09 2.25
N GLY A 1233 -28.42 41.20 1.65
CA GLY A 1233 -27.03 41.50 1.32
C GLY A 1233 -26.51 40.78 0.08
N HIS A 1234 -27.35 40.08 -0.67
CA HIS A 1234 -26.92 39.37 -1.88
C HIS A 1234 -26.91 40.30 -3.10
N TYR A 1235 -26.00 40.05 -4.02
CA TYR A 1235 -25.93 40.73 -5.31
C TYR A 1235 -25.72 39.73 -6.44
N ARG A 1236 -26.11 40.16 -7.64
CA ARG A 1236 -25.89 39.43 -8.89
C ARG A 1236 -25.37 40.41 -9.95
N LEU A 1237 -24.11 40.27 -10.32
CA LEU A 1237 -23.40 41.17 -11.23
C LEU A 1237 -23.02 40.43 -12.51
N PRO A 1238 -23.58 40.77 -13.67
CA PRO A 1238 -23.10 40.28 -14.96
C PRO A 1238 -21.63 40.66 -15.16
N ALA A 1239 -20.78 39.70 -15.50
CA ALA A 1239 -19.37 39.94 -15.74
C ALA A 1239 -18.82 38.94 -16.76
N ALA A 1240 -17.90 39.37 -17.62
CA ALA A 1240 -17.23 38.47 -18.52
C ALA A 1240 -16.21 37.58 -17.77
N ALA A 1241 -16.00 36.37 -18.28
CA ALA A 1241 -15.05 35.39 -17.75
C ALA A 1241 -13.62 35.97 -17.62
N GLY A 1242 -12.80 35.31 -16.80
CA GLY A 1242 -11.44 35.69 -16.46
C GLY A 1242 -11.32 36.30 -15.06
N VAL A 1243 -10.11 36.73 -14.72
CA VAL A 1243 -9.78 37.27 -13.40
C VAL A 1243 -10.26 38.72 -13.26
N ARG A 1244 -11.00 39.01 -12.19
CA ARG A 1244 -11.61 40.32 -11.91
C ARG A 1244 -11.27 40.84 -10.51
N SER A 1245 -11.46 42.14 -10.31
CA SER A 1245 -11.50 42.78 -8.99
C SER A 1245 -12.89 43.31 -8.72
N LEU A 1246 -13.42 43.07 -7.52
CA LEU A 1246 -14.73 43.56 -7.10
C LEU A 1246 -14.57 44.72 -6.13
N THR A 1247 -15.08 45.88 -6.51
CA THR A 1247 -15.17 47.04 -5.62
C THR A 1247 -16.55 47.10 -4.99
N VAL A 1248 -16.60 47.18 -3.66
CA VAL A 1248 -17.82 47.24 -2.86
C VAL A 1248 -17.81 48.49 -1.99
N SER A 1249 -18.88 49.27 -2.08
CA SER A 1249 -19.04 50.51 -1.29
C SER A 1249 -20.45 50.65 -0.73
N ALA A 1250 -20.57 51.11 0.51
CA ALA A 1250 -21.84 51.45 1.15
C ALA A 1250 -21.67 52.73 1.98
N SER A 1251 -22.73 53.54 2.09
CA SER A 1251 -22.69 54.77 2.89
C SER A 1251 -22.40 54.45 4.36
N GLY A 1252 -21.42 55.15 4.95
CA GLY A 1252 -20.99 54.92 6.34
C GLY A 1252 -20.13 53.68 6.53
N TYR A 1253 -19.46 53.21 5.46
CA TYR A 1253 -18.48 52.13 5.50
C TYR A 1253 -17.28 52.45 4.60
N THR A 1254 -16.13 51.87 4.92
CA THR A 1254 -14.94 51.92 4.08
C THR A 1254 -15.16 51.11 2.80
N THR A 1255 -14.74 51.65 1.64
CA THR A 1255 -14.78 50.92 0.36
C THR A 1255 -13.81 49.75 0.38
N TYR A 1256 -14.28 48.57 -0.02
CA TYR A 1256 -13.50 47.33 -0.05
C TYR A 1256 -13.24 46.87 -1.48
N VAL A 1257 -12.06 46.29 -1.72
CA VAL A 1257 -11.73 45.67 -3.01
C VAL A 1257 -11.33 44.21 -2.79
N ARG A 1258 -12.14 43.28 -3.29
CA ARG A 1258 -11.80 41.85 -3.40
C ARG A 1258 -11.02 41.65 -4.70
N THR A 1259 -9.83 41.10 -4.63
CA THR A 1259 -8.95 40.90 -5.79
C THR A 1259 -8.91 39.45 -6.22
N ALA A 1260 -8.49 39.20 -7.47
CA ALA A 1260 -8.30 37.86 -8.04
C ALA A 1260 -9.55 36.96 -8.00
N VAL A 1261 -10.73 37.53 -8.25
CA VAL A 1261 -11.96 36.75 -8.41
C VAL A 1261 -11.93 36.08 -9.77
N GLU A 1262 -11.79 34.75 -9.79
CA GLU A 1262 -11.80 33.95 -11.01
C GLU A 1262 -13.24 33.68 -11.47
N VAL A 1263 -13.59 34.15 -12.67
CA VAL A 1263 -14.92 34.00 -13.27
C VAL A 1263 -14.86 32.97 -14.39
N SER A 1264 -15.52 31.82 -14.19
CA SER A 1264 -15.62 30.77 -15.21
C SER A 1264 -16.63 31.13 -16.30
N ALA A 1265 -16.88 30.22 -17.25
CA ALA A 1265 -17.94 30.40 -18.25
C ALA A 1265 -19.35 30.46 -17.63
N LEU A 1266 -19.54 29.85 -16.46
CA LEU A 1266 -20.81 29.87 -15.73
C LEU A 1266 -20.91 31.07 -14.79
N GLY A 1267 -19.78 31.50 -14.21
CA GLY A 1267 -19.74 32.61 -13.26
C GLY A 1267 -18.76 32.42 -12.12
N ALA A 1268 -18.98 33.15 -11.03
CA ALA A 1268 -18.19 33.06 -9.81
C ALA A 1268 -19.04 33.25 -8.55
N SER A 1269 -18.62 32.58 -7.47
CA SER A 1269 -19.10 32.82 -6.11
C SER A 1269 -17.98 33.42 -5.27
N PRO A 1270 -17.70 34.74 -5.33
CA PRO A 1270 -16.65 35.35 -4.51
C PRO A 1270 -16.90 35.14 -3.01
N LEU A 1271 -15.81 35.10 -2.24
CA LEU A 1271 -15.88 35.11 -0.79
C LEU A 1271 -16.67 36.34 -0.31
N PRO A 1272 -17.45 36.21 0.78
CA PRO A 1272 -18.22 37.33 1.32
C PRO A 1272 -17.35 38.57 1.54
N VAL A 1273 -17.90 39.75 1.23
CA VAL A 1273 -17.24 41.02 1.51
C VAL A 1273 -17.76 41.56 2.84
N ARG A 1274 -16.84 41.73 3.81
CA ARG A 1274 -17.13 42.32 5.12
C ARG A 1274 -16.72 43.79 5.11
N LEU A 1275 -17.69 44.70 5.17
CA LEU A 1275 -17.42 46.13 5.25
C LEU A 1275 -17.24 46.55 6.72
N THR A 1276 -16.23 47.39 6.94
CA THR A 1276 -15.95 48.05 8.23
C THR A 1276 -16.58 49.44 8.21
N PRO A 1277 -17.30 49.85 9.26
CA PRO A 1277 -17.87 51.21 9.38
C PRO A 1277 -16.84 52.33 9.17
#